data_AF-A0AAD9AW53-F1
#
_entry.id   AF-A0AAD9AW53-F1
#
_cell.length_a   1.000
_cell.length_b   1.000
_cell.length_c   1.000
_cell.angle_alpha   90.00
_cell.angle_beta   90.00
_cell.angle_gamma   90.00
#
_symmetry.space_group_name_H-M   'P 1'
#
loop_
_entity.id
_entity.type
_entity.pdbx_description
1 polymer ?
#
loop_
_entity_poly.entity_id
_entity_poly.type
_entity_poly.pdbx_seq_one_letter_code
_entity_poly.pdbx_strand_id
1 'polypeptide(L)'
;MTGRLAGKIALVSGSTQGFGRGILETFVKEGALVLGLDLQATDGPVDGYSESQAYQIKANVAEEASWKKALETSVQRFGKAPSIVVHNAGWSYPNKSSIDVTLEEFNRAFEVNVKSIFLASKILIPEMKKNGTGSTIVISSENAIRPGALQTWYNATKAGVSSATKSMALEFARDQLRFNTICPTSGNTPLLNKFAGIADGPVPAEIIKAKCEAIPIGRLVEPSDVANVALFLAEPASSIISGVEILVDGARSFPMDSVTEPAGCYTVGPASPILREPANADGFSYAPGSEERKLLKAALAEAEKTTFEIPSIINGERLYTGRKSVQKNPWNHHGAPLAEYHEVDRETVTKRAIPGALDARRKWANMPFSERAAIYKRAARLVETRYRWKLMAATMLGQGKTCGQAEGDCITEVIDTLNFHVYYCHQLYQQQPLKQSDSAYNSLDYRPLEGFVLAVSPFNFTALGAHIAFTPAILGNVVLWKPSPMAVLSNYILYQIMEEAGLPKGVVQFLPTADPTVVVEPALASPHFSGLHYTGSSAVLKSLFAQIGTNAQLYKTFPRIVGESGGKNFHLVHNSCREDVDWVASAAVRSAFEFQGQKCSALSRLYVPKSMWEQGDLKAALLREAAKMTHGDDVKQLHHPLGPIVSEAAFERFGEFLESAQKDGHRLLFGGKRDGSKGLFIQPAILEAKQDDKTATSHLLTRELFGPLFAVLTHDDTLPNNLEDVCDVIDSTSEYGLAGSFFSRDREAIKIANERLRDSVGMFCINDKCTGAVIGAHPFGGARSSGTNDKANSVNVLLRFSSIRTVKDSFESSSSTLGACHIAEHHQAAAAPAPEMAMVTNRTEPSPRPSSTSRPTTKLDVFVIGSGENSELGLGPRHTQAPRPRLNRLLDADSVGVVQVAVGGMHCVALTHDGKVLTWGVNDDGALGRVKSTSKSEAEAEEDEEDILDPFESTPEAVNFEEEIDVVQVAATNSAGFALTAAGKVYGWGSFAGGDGNFGFLHEKPPKTTERLPVLIPGLTDIKELAGGSDHILALTNDGNVFAWGSGEQNELGRRILARRRFETLVPQRVGLPKNKTAKIFAGSHHSFAIDTTGKVWAFGLNNFGQCGISTREDTGFTTVISPTVIKSLEGYKVRHIGCGLHHTVACTEEGEVLVWGRADDGQMGMPLETLPEDHIIFDSRDRPRVLNVPAVVPDLKAVFVAAGIDNCYTISKEGEMHAWGFSASYNTGLATTDTVKTPTLVRSKQLGEKKLDFIDAGGQFAVATSPRL
;
A
#
# COMPACT_ATOMS: atom_id res chain seq x y z
N MET A 1 22.30 32.30 -40.78
CA MET A 1 21.31 31.57 -39.97
C MET A 1 20.59 32.59 -39.09
N THR A 2 19.27 32.66 -39.13
CA THR A 2 18.47 33.48 -38.21
C THR A 2 18.67 32.93 -36.79
N GLY A 3 19.02 33.78 -35.82
CA GLY A 3 19.24 33.37 -34.43
C GLY A 3 18.03 32.65 -33.81
N ARG A 4 18.25 31.86 -32.76
CA ARG A 4 17.23 30.93 -32.19
C ARG A 4 15.96 31.62 -31.69
N LEU A 5 16.05 32.91 -31.37
CA LEU A 5 14.94 33.74 -30.88
C LEU A 5 14.53 34.84 -31.86
N ALA A 6 14.93 34.74 -33.14
CA ALA A 6 14.61 35.72 -34.16
C ALA A 6 13.09 36.03 -34.20
N GLY A 7 12.75 37.32 -34.12
CA GLY A 7 11.36 37.80 -34.17
C GLY A 7 10.56 37.66 -32.86
N LYS A 8 11.19 37.14 -31.79
CA LYS A 8 10.62 37.11 -30.44
C LYS A 8 10.96 38.38 -29.68
N ILE A 9 10.07 38.78 -28.77
CA ILE A 9 10.32 39.87 -27.83
C ILE A 9 10.41 39.26 -26.44
N ALA A 10 11.48 39.60 -25.73
CA ALA A 10 11.73 39.12 -24.38
C ALA A 10 11.74 40.27 -23.37
N LEU A 11 11.17 40.01 -22.21
CA LEU A 11 11.22 40.90 -21.05
C LEU A 11 12.09 40.24 -19.97
N VAL A 12 13.13 40.93 -19.50
CA VAL A 12 14.07 40.39 -18.49
C VAL A 12 14.16 41.34 -17.30
N SER A 13 13.81 40.87 -16.10
CA SER A 13 13.93 41.66 -14.87
C SER A 13 15.28 41.49 -14.17
N GLY A 14 15.78 42.53 -13.48
CA GLY A 14 17.12 42.53 -12.88
C GLY A 14 18.22 42.48 -13.94
N SER A 15 18.04 43.22 -15.04
CA SER A 15 18.79 43.07 -16.29
C SER A 15 20.14 43.80 -16.35
N THR A 16 20.46 44.64 -15.37
CA THR A 16 21.67 45.47 -15.42
C THR A 16 22.95 44.71 -15.04
N GLN A 17 22.84 43.62 -14.28
CA GLN A 17 23.99 42.89 -13.74
C GLN A 17 23.69 41.39 -13.52
N GLY A 18 24.73 40.60 -13.25
CA GLY A 18 24.63 39.18 -12.90
C GLY A 18 23.91 38.34 -13.96
N PHE A 19 23.10 37.38 -13.51
CA PHE A 19 22.37 36.45 -14.38
C PHE A 19 21.44 37.16 -15.37
N GLY A 20 20.74 38.21 -14.94
CA GLY A 20 19.81 38.94 -15.81
C GLY A 20 20.50 39.65 -16.97
N ARG A 21 21.68 40.24 -16.73
CA ARG A 21 22.51 40.82 -17.80
C ARG A 21 22.96 39.74 -18.79
N GLY A 22 23.45 38.61 -18.29
CA GLY A 22 23.88 37.49 -19.15
C GLY A 22 22.74 36.93 -20.02
N ILE A 23 21.53 36.81 -19.47
CA ILE A 23 20.32 36.39 -20.20
C ILE A 23 19.96 37.42 -21.29
N LEU A 24 19.96 38.71 -20.95
CA LEU A 24 19.66 39.78 -21.92
C LEU A 24 20.63 39.75 -23.11
N GLU A 25 21.94 39.73 -22.85
CA GLU A 25 22.95 39.73 -23.91
C GLU A 25 22.86 38.48 -24.79
N THR A 26 22.60 37.32 -24.17
CA THR A 26 22.41 36.06 -24.90
C THR A 26 21.17 36.11 -25.78
N PHE A 27 20.05 36.65 -25.28
CA PHE A 27 18.81 36.73 -26.05
C PHE A 27 18.93 37.71 -27.23
N VAL A 28 19.59 38.86 -27.04
CA VAL A 28 19.88 39.80 -28.13
C VAL A 28 20.78 39.16 -29.18
N LYS A 29 21.83 38.46 -28.77
CA LYS A 29 22.73 37.72 -29.67
C LYS A 29 21.99 36.67 -30.49
N GLU A 30 20.96 36.04 -29.93
CA GLU A 30 20.10 35.06 -30.59
C GLU A 30 18.92 35.67 -31.36
N GLY A 31 18.90 37.00 -31.52
CA GLY A 31 17.97 37.71 -32.39
C GLY A 31 16.63 38.12 -31.76
N ALA A 32 16.49 38.01 -30.43
CA ALA A 32 15.35 38.58 -29.73
C ALA A 32 15.50 40.10 -29.59
N LEU A 33 14.36 40.82 -29.59
CA LEU A 33 14.31 42.20 -29.10
C LEU A 33 14.06 42.16 -27.60
N VAL A 34 14.90 42.82 -26.79
CA VAL A 34 14.86 42.64 -25.33
C VAL A 34 14.53 43.95 -24.61
N LEU A 35 13.52 43.89 -23.73
CA LEU A 35 13.23 44.93 -22.75
C LEU A 35 13.79 44.54 -21.38
N GLY A 36 14.80 45.27 -20.91
CA GLY A 36 15.35 45.15 -19.57
C GLY A 36 14.59 45.97 -18.53
N LEU A 37 14.31 45.40 -17.37
CA LEU A 37 13.74 46.11 -16.22
C LEU A 37 14.71 46.04 -15.05
N ASP A 38 15.03 47.18 -14.45
CA ASP A 38 15.86 47.21 -13.25
C ASP A 38 15.62 48.48 -12.43
N LEU A 39 15.83 48.41 -11.12
CA LEU A 39 15.74 49.59 -10.25
C LEU A 39 16.89 50.57 -10.53
N GLN A 40 18.04 50.05 -10.99
CA GLN A 40 19.25 50.82 -11.28
C GLN A 40 19.34 51.30 -12.73
N ALA A 41 18.43 50.85 -13.62
CA ALA A 41 18.43 51.27 -15.01
C ALA A 41 18.04 52.75 -15.16
N THR A 42 18.50 53.35 -16.24
CA THR A 42 17.99 54.63 -16.76
C THR A 42 17.27 54.34 -18.07
N ASP A 43 16.09 54.93 -18.26
CA ASP A 43 15.29 54.72 -19.47
C ASP A 43 16.10 55.08 -20.72
N GLY A 44 16.32 54.11 -21.60
CA GLY A 44 17.16 54.29 -22.79
C GLY A 44 17.65 52.98 -23.41
N PRO A 45 18.48 53.06 -24.47
CA PRO A 45 19.15 51.88 -25.02
C PRO A 45 20.02 51.21 -23.95
N VAL A 46 20.13 49.88 -24.05
CA VAL A 46 21.06 49.13 -23.20
C VAL A 46 22.48 49.32 -23.70
N ASP A 47 23.42 49.59 -22.79
CA ASP A 47 24.84 49.79 -23.15
C ASP A 47 25.38 48.65 -24.02
N GLY A 48 25.97 49.03 -25.17
CA GLY A 48 26.49 48.11 -26.17
C GLY A 48 25.50 47.70 -27.27
N TYR A 49 24.24 48.15 -27.21
CA TYR A 49 23.19 47.78 -28.15
C TYR A 49 22.43 49.00 -28.68
N SER A 50 21.88 48.89 -29.89
CA SER A 50 20.97 49.91 -30.41
C SER A 50 19.62 49.87 -29.69
N GLU A 51 18.92 51.01 -29.63
CA GLU A 51 17.57 51.12 -29.06
C GLU A 51 16.56 50.14 -29.70
N SER A 52 16.76 49.80 -30.98
CA SER A 52 15.93 48.81 -31.68
C SER A 52 16.21 47.36 -31.26
N GLN A 53 17.38 47.05 -30.70
CA GLN A 53 17.78 45.69 -30.30
C GLN A 53 17.49 45.45 -28.82
N ALA A 54 17.87 46.39 -27.96
CA ALA A 54 17.67 46.28 -26.53
C ALA A 54 17.41 47.66 -25.90
N TYR A 55 16.35 47.73 -25.12
CA TYR A 55 15.96 48.92 -24.37
C TYR A 55 15.82 48.55 -22.89
N GLN A 56 16.12 49.47 -21.99
CA GLN A 56 15.93 49.28 -20.56
C GLN A 56 15.09 50.40 -19.97
N ILE A 57 14.35 50.07 -18.92
CA ILE A 57 13.57 51.03 -18.14
C ILE A 57 13.88 50.90 -16.65
N LYS A 58 13.85 52.04 -15.97
CA LYS A 58 13.83 52.09 -14.51
C LYS A 58 12.49 51.55 -14.02
N ALA A 59 12.54 50.45 -13.26
CA ALA A 59 11.35 49.71 -12.83
C ALA A 59 11.54 49.06 -11.46
N ASN A 60 10.57 49.22 -10.57
CA ASN A 60 10.46 48.46 -9.33
C ASN A 60 9.50 47.29 -9.53
N VAL A 61 10.04 46.07 -9.61
CA VAL A 61 9.26 44.85 -9.87
C VAL A 61 8.22 44.52 -8.78
N ALA A 62 8.32 45.13 -7.61
CA ALA A 62 7.34 44.99 -6.52
C ALA A 62 6.09 45.89 -6.70
N GLU A 63 6.05 46.73 -7.74
CA GLU A 63 4.98 47.70 -8.01
C GLU A 63 4.24 47.38 -9.32
N GLU A 64 2.91 47.40 -9.26
CA GLU A 64 2.05 47.11 -10.41
C GLU A 64 2.30 48.09 -11.58
N ALA A 65 2.56 49.37 -11.28
CA ALA A 65 2.81 50.41 -12.27
C ALA A 65 4.04 50.13 -13.16
N SER A 66 5.08 49.51 -12.60
CA SER A 66 6.30 49.17 -13.34
C SER A 66 6.03 48.12 -14.43
N TRP A 67 5.19 47.13 -14.13
CA TRP A 67 4.82 46.09 -15.09
C TRP A 67 3.89 46.62 -16.20
N LYS A 68 2.99 47.55 -15.86
CA LYS A 68 2.17 48.27 -16.87
C LYS A 68 3.03 49.10 -17.81
N LYS A 69 3.94 49.90 -17.25
CA LYS A 69 4.92 50.68 -18.03
C LYS A 69 5.76 49.79 -18.93
N ALA A 70 6.18 48.61 -18.46
CA ALA A 70 6.96 47.67 -19.26
C ALA A 70 6.19 47.10 -20.45
N LEU A 71 4.92 46.72 -20.24
CA LEU A 71 4.04 46.27 -21.32
C LEU A 71 3.82 47.39 -22.35
N GLU A 72 3.49 48.60 -21.90
CA GLU A 72 3.32 49.78 -22.78
C GLU A 72 4.59 50.08 -23.57
N THR A 73 5.75 50.05 -22.91
CA THR A 73 7.05 50.28 -23.56
C THR A 73 7.35 49.19 -24.59
N SER A 74 7.08 47.92 -24.28
CA SER A 74 7.26 46.81 -25.23
C SER A 74 6.41 47.02 -26.49
N VAL A 75 5.15 47.40 -26.32
CA VAL A 75 4.24 47.65 -27.46
C VAL A 75 4.69 48.89 -28.24
N GLN A 76 5.05 49.98 -27.56
CA GLN A 76 5.48 51.22 -28.22
C GLN A 76 6.80 51.04 -28.99
N ARG A 77 7.76 50.32 -28.44
CA ARG A 77 9.12 50.19 -29.00
C ARG A 77 9.24 49.05 -29.99
N PHE A 78 8.61 47.92 -29.71
CA PHE A 78 8.79 46.69 -30.46
C PHE A 78 7.50 46.22 -31.17
N GLY A 79 6.41 46.98 -31.06
CA GLY A 79 5.17 46.79 -31.81
C GLY A 79 4.20 45.75 -31.25
N LYS A 80 4.58 44.96 -30.24
CA LYS A 80 3.74 43.93 -29.62
C LYS A 80 4.16 43.63 -28.18
N ALA A 81 3.28 42.96 -27.44
CA ALA A 81 3.57 42.47 -26.09
C ALA A 81 4.66 41.36 -26.12
N PRO A 82 5.42 41.16 -25.03
CA PRO A 82 6.48 40.16 -25.00
C PRO A 82 5.92 38.74 -25.16
N SER A 83 6.64 37.89 -25.88
CA SER A 83 6.36 36.44 -25.98
C SER A 83 7.21 35.62 -25.00
N ILE A 84 8.27 36.22 -24.46
CA ILE A 84 9.16 35.60 -23.48
C ILE A 84 9.25 36.52 -22.26
N VAL A 85 9.10 35.98 -21.06
CA VAL A 85 9.23 36.72 -19.80
C VAL A 85 10.21 35.98 -18.90
N VAL A 86 11.22 36.69 -18.39
CA VAL A 86 12.21 36.13 -17.47
C VAL A 86 12.18 36.89 -16.13
N HIS A 87 11.70 36.20 -15.10
CA HIS A 87 11.69 36.69 -13.72
C HIS A 87 13.04 36.39 -13.07
N ASN A 88 13.98 37.32 -13.20
CA ASN A 88 15.32 37.18 -12.63
C ASN A 88 15.58 38.12 -11.43
N ALA A 89 14.89 39.26 -11.34
CA ALA A 89 15.03 40.17 -10.20
C ALA A 89 14.84 39.41 -8.87
N GLY A 90 15.84 39.46 -8.01
CA GLY A 90 15.87 38.75 -6.75
C GLY A 90 16.54 39.56 -5.66
N TRP A 91 16.09 39.37 -4.42
CA TRP A 91 16.66 40.02 -3.25
C TRP A 91 16.79 39.03 -2.09
N SER A 92 17.83 39.24 -1.28
CA SER A 92 18.05 38.50 -0.03
C SER A 92 18.70 39.41 1.02
N TYR A 93 18.44 39.12 2.29
CA TYR A 93 19.14 39.73 3.42
C TYR A 93 20.48 38.99 3.68
N PRO A 94 21.46 39.62 4.35
CA PRO A 94 22.69 38.92 4.75
C PRO A 94 22.38 37.72 5.65
N ASN A 95 23.04 36.58 5.43
CA ASN A 95 22.83 35.35 6.22
C ASN A 95 22.79 35.63 7.73
N LYS A 96 21.65 35.36 8.36
CA LYS A 96 21.41 35.52 9.80
C LYS A 96 20.30 34.58 10.29
N SER A 97 20.15 34.43 11.60
CA SER A 97 19.11 33.55 12.18
C SER A 97 17.71 33.99 11.76
N SER A 98 16.77 33.06 11.63
CA SER A 98 15.40 33.38 11.22
C SER A 98 14.66 34.32 12.18
N ILE A 99 15.09 34.35 13.45
CA ILE A 99 14.53 35.25 14.48
C ILE A 99 15.12 36.67 14.43
N ASP A 100 16.26 36.86 13.77
CA ASP A 100 16.95 38.15 13.63
C ASP A 100 16.57 38.87 12.33
N VAL A 101 15.78 38.23 11.47
CA VAL A 101 15.27 38.83 10.23
C VAL A 101 14.17 39.81 10.60
N THR A 102 14.36 41.08 10.25
CA THR A 102 13.35 42.09 10.55
C THR A 102 12.11 41.89 9.68
N LEU A 103 10.97 42.42 10.13
CA LEU A 103 9.75 42.40 9.34
C LEU A 103 9.93 43.11 7.98
N GLU A 104 10.74 44.17 7.94
CA GLU A 104 11.07 44.88 6.69
C GLU A 104 11.86 43.99 5.72
N GLU A 105 12.89 43.28 6.21
CA GLU A 105 13.68 42.34 5.41
C GLU A 105 12.82 41.17 4.90
N PHE A 106 11.96 40.62 5.77
CA PHE A 106 11.01 39.57 5.41
C PHE A 106 10.07 40.04 4.29
N ASN A 107 9.42 41.20 4.49
CA ASN A 107 8.50 41.77 3.51
C ASN A 107 9.22 42.03 2.19
N ARG A 108 10.40 42.66 2.23
CA ARG A 108 11.19 42.96 1.03
C ARG A 108 11.52 41.71 0.22
N ALA A 109 11.92 40.61 0.88
CA ALA A 109 12.20 39.35 0.21
C ALA A 109 10.96 38.79 -0.52
N PHE A 110 9.81 38.76 0.14
CA PHE A 110 8.56 38.29 -0.49
C PHE A 110 8.03 39.24 -1.56
N GLU A 111 8.18 40.55 -1.38
CA GLU A 111 7.74 41.54 -2.35
C GLU A 111 8.55 41.47 -3.66
N VAL A 112 9.88 41.34 -3.57
CA VAL A 112 10.72 41.25 -4.76
C VAL A 112 10.66 39.87 -5.40
N ASN A 113 10.74 38.79 -4.60
CA ASN A 113 10.87 37.45 -5.17
C ASN A 113 9.51 36.85 -5.57
N VAL A 114 8.45 37.02 -4.76
CA VAL A 114 7.15 36.33 -4.97
C VAL A 114 6.10 37.26 -5.55
N LYS A 115 5.83 38.41 -4.91
CA LYS A 115 4.79 39.36 -5.33
C LYS A 115 5.05 39.91 -6.73
N SER A 116 6.31 40.07 -7.13
CA SER A 116 6.66 40.50 -8.49
C SER A 116 6.13 39.57 -9.58
N ILE A 117 6.18 38.25 -9.35
CA ILE A 117 5.65 37.25 -10.29
C ILE A 117 4.13 37.34 -10.35
N PHE A 118 3.47 37.47 -9.19
CA PHE A 118 2.02 37.67 -9.15
C PHE A 118 1.58 38.91 -9.96
N LEU A 119 2.24 40.06 -9.74
CA LEU A 119 1.92 41.30 -10.43
C LEU A 119 2.17 41.19 -11.94
N ALA A 120 3.29 40.61 -12.34
CA ALA A 120 3.62 40.42 -13.73
C ALA A 120 2.64 39.45 -14.42
N SER A 121 2.32 38.32 -13.78
CA SER A 121 1.35 37.35 -14.30
C SER A 121 -0.02 38.01 -14.53
N LYS A 122 -0.49 38.81 -13.57
CA LYS A 122 -1.76 39.55 -13.68
C LYS A 122 -1.79 40.50 -14.90
N ILE A 123 -0.67 41.08 -15.28
CA ILE A 123 -0.59 42.09 -16.35
C ILE A 123 -0.22 41.48 -17.71
N LEU A 124 0.76 40.60 -17.74
CA LEU A 124 1.37 40.11 -18.98
C LEU A 124 0.64 38.91 -19.56
N ILE A 125 0.15 37.96 -18.74
CA ILE A 125 -0.50 36.74 -19.23
C ILE A 125 -1.72 37.06 -20.12
N PRO A 126 -2.65 37.96 -19.75
CA PRO A 126 -3.78 38.29 -20.61
C PRO A 126 -3.38 38.77 -22.01
N GLU A 127 -2.28 39.50 -22.15
CA GLU A 127 -1.75 39.95 -23.44
C GLU A 127 -0.96 38.85 -24.16
N MET A 128 -0.21 38.02 -23.43
CA MET A 128 0.51 36.88 -24.00
C MET A 128 -0.46 35.87 -24.65
N LYS A 129 -1.62 35.62 -24.02
CA LYS A 129 -2.68 34.75 -24.57
C LYS A 129 -3.17 35.21 -25.95
N LYS A 130 -3.20 36.53 -26.21
CA LYS A 130 -3.61 37.08 -27.52
C LYS A 130 -2.58 36.80 -28.62
N ASN A 131 -1.31 36.61 -28.25
CA ASN A 131 -0.19 36.41 -29.18
C ASN A 131 0.11 34.93 -29.47
N GLY A 132 -0.63 33.99 -28.85
CA GLY A 132 -0.43 32.55 -29.01
C GLY A 132 0.68 32.00 -28.11
N THR A 133 1.72 31.40 -28.71
CA THR A 133 2.80 30.72 -27.96
C THR A 133 3.65 31.66 -27.12
N GLY A 134 3.86 31.32 -25.84
CA GLY A 134 4.66 32.12 -24.91
C GLY A 134 5.49 31.29 -23.93
N SER A 135 6.55 31.89 -23.39
CA SER A 135 7.45 31.24 -22.44
C SER A 135 7.80 32.14 -21.26
N THR A 136 7.48 31.70 -20.06
CA THR A 136 7.83 32.36 -18.80
C THR A 136 8.86 31.52 -18.06
N ILE A 137 9.99 32.15 -17.72
CA ILE A 137 11.12 31.53 -17.05
C ILE A 137 11.34 32.24 -15.72
N VAL A 138 11.36 31.48 -14.63
CA VAL A 138 11.57 32.02 -13.28
C VAL A 138 12.93 31.57 -12.76
N ILE A 139 13.78 32.53 -12.37
CA ILE A 139 15.06 32.22 -11.72
C ILE A 139 14.81 32.04 -10.22
N SER A 140 14.72 30.78 -9.81
CA SER A 140 14.57 30.39 -8.41
C SER A 140 15.94 30.30 -7.74
N SER A 141 16.23 29.21 -7.04
CA SER A 141 17.51 28.91 -6.40
C SER A 141 17.56 27.42 -6.09
N GLU A 142 18.76 26.86 -6.05
CA GLU A 142 18.98 25.53 -5.46
C GLU A 142 18.42 25.43 -4.02
N ASN A 143 18.39 26.55 -3.29
CA ASN A 143 17.75 26.65 -1.97
C ASN A 143 16.25 26.36 -1.91
N ALA A 144 15.55 26.37 -3.05
CA ALA A 144 14.15 25.92 -3.12
C ALA A 144 14.04 24.40 -2.89
N ILE A 145 15.12 23.65 -3.16
CA ILE A 145 15.19 22.19 -3.15
C ILE A 145 16.07 21.73 -1.98
N ARG A 146 17.27 22.31 -1.83
CA ARG A 146 18.21 22.05 -0.73
C ARG A 146 18.40 23.33 0.10
N PRO A 147 17.60 23.55 1.15
CA PRO A 147 17.61 24.81 1.89
C PRO A 147 18.93 25.05 2.62
N GLY A 148 19.50 26.26 2.48
CA GLY A 148 20.67 26.70 3.23
C GLY A 148 20.31 27.21 4.63
N ALA A 149 21.13 26.88 5.63
CA ALA A 149 21.01 27.46 6.97
C ALA A 149 21.19 29.00 6.93
N LEU A 150 20.55 29.72 7.86
CA LEU A 150 20.56 31.19 7.95
C LEU A 150 19.90 31.95 6.78
N GLN A 151 19.15 31.25 5.93
CA GLN A 151 18.46 31.80 4.76
C GLN A 151 16.96 31.46 4.75
N THR A 152 16.40 31.10 5.91
CA THR A 152 15.05 30.51 6.07
C THR A 152 13.97 31.20 5.22
N TRP A 153 13.85 32.53 5.30
CA TRP A 153 12.81 33.26 4.58
C TRP A 153 13.12 33.45 3.10
N TYR A 154 14.40 33.61 2.72
CA TYR A 154 14.81 33.55 1.31
C TYR A 154 14.48 32.19 0.68
N ASN A 155 14.80 31.08 1.38
CA ASN A 155 14.47 29.71 0.94
C ASN A 155 12.96 29.56 0.73
N ALA A 156 12.15 30.07 1.66
CA ALA A 156 10.70 30.07 1.55
C ALA A 156 10.21 30.83 0.30
N THR A 157 10.79 31.99 -0.02
CA THR A 157 10.43 32.71 -1.25
C THR A 157 10.77 31.92 -2.52
N LYS A 158 11.92 31.24 -2.54
CA LYS A 158 12.37 30.45 -3.71
C LYS A 158 11.52 29.19 -3.90
N ALA A 159 11.19 28.49 -2.83
CA ALA A 159 10.22 27.39 -2.87
C ALA A 159 8.82 27.86 -3.31
N GLY A 160 8.39 29.04 -2.84
CA GLY A 160 7.12 29.66 -3.22
C GLY A 160 7.01 29.93 -4.71
N VAL A 161 8.04 30.53 -5.32
CA VAL A 161 8.03 30.80 -6.77
C VAL A 161 8.15 29.53 -7.62
N SER A 162 8.92 28.53 -7.16
CA SER A 162 8.99 27.22 -7.81
C SER A 162 7.62 26.54 -7.86
N SER A 163 6.90 26.54 -6.73
CA SER A 163 5.55 25.97 -6.63
C SER A 163 4.54 26.75 -7.49
N ALA A 164 4.55 28.08 -7.43
CA ALA A 164 3.67 28.93 -8.23
C ALA A 164 3.88 28.71 -9.74
N THR A 165 5.14 28.56 -10.17
CA THR A 165 5.50 28.31 -11.57
C THR A 165 4.91 26.98 -12.07
N LYS A 166 4.99 25.90 -11.28
CA LYS A 166 4.38 24.60 -11.63
C LYS A 166 2.85 24.67 -11.70
N SER A 167 2.23 25.42 -10.80
CA SER A 167 0.78 25.63 -10.83
C SER A 167 0.35 26.39 -12.08
N MET A 168 1.02 27.49 -12.41
CA MET A 168 0.73 28.27 -13.64
C MET A 168 1.04 27.49 -14.92
N ALA A 169 2.03 26.59 -14.89
CA ALA A 169 2.30 25.68 -16.01
C ALA A 169 1.09 24.79 -16.33
N LEU A 170 0.41 24.26 -15.30
CA LEU A 170 -0.80 23.45 -15.46
C LEU A 170 -1.99 24.31 -15.90
N GLU A 171 -2.16 25.48 -15.26
CA GLU A 171 -3.29 26.38 -15.49
C GLU A 171 -3.34 26.90 -16.93
N PHE A 172 -2.20 27.33 -17.48
CA PHE A 172 -2.13 28.00 -18.78
C PHE A 172 -1.60 27.11 -19.92
N ALA A 173 -1.46 25.80 -19.69
CA ALA A 173 -1.00 24.85 -20.72
C ALA A 173 -1.88 24.88 -21.98
N ARG A 174 -3.21 24.96 -21.81
CA ARG A 174 -4.18 25.02 -22.92
C ARG A 174 -4.07 26.30 -23.74
N ASP A 175 -3.54 27.37 -23.14
CA ASP A 175 -3.28 28.64 -23.80
C ASP A 175 -1.93 28.66 -24.53
N GLN A 176 -1.20 27.54 -24.58
CA GLN A 176 0.15 27.42 -25.15
C GLN A 176 1.19 28.33 -24.48
N LEU A 177 0.97 28.64 -23.20
CA LEU A 177 1.94 29.35 -22.37
C LEU A 177 2.70 28.36 -21.50
N ARG A 178 4.03 28.47 -21.52
CA ARG A 178 4.92 27.57 -20.77
C ARG A 178 5.53 28.28 -19.59
N PHE A 179 5.65 27.58 -18.47
CA PHE A 179 6.22 28.13 -17.23
C PHE A 179 7.28 27.16 -16.71
N ASN A 180 8.52 27.61 -16.59
CA ASN A 180 9.64 26.78 -16.16
C ASN A 180 10.54 27.52 -15.18
N THR A 181 11.24 26.77 -14.33
CA THR A 181 12.13 27.32 -13.31
C THR A 181 13.58 26.94 -13.58
N ILE A 182 14.50 27.87 -13.37
CA ILE A 182 15.94 27.59 -13.30
C ILE A 182 16.41 27.77 -11.86
N CYS A 183 17.09 26.76 -11.32
CA CYS A 183 17.52 26.70 -9.92
C CYS A 183 19.06 26.72 -9.84
N PRO A 184 19.69 27.90 -9.90
CA PRO A 184 21.14 28.01 -9.78
C PRO A 184 21.62 27.85 -8.33
N THR A 185 22.83 27.32 -8.14
CA THR A 185 23.55 27.42 -6.85
C THR A 185 24.27 28.77 -6.70
N SER A 186 25.20 28.90 -5.75
CA SER A 186 26.02 30.10 -5.55
C SER A 186 26.67 30.54 -6.86
N GLY A 187 26.25 31.69 -7.37
CA GLY A 187 26.74 32.27 -8.62
C GLY A 187 27.55 33.53 -8.41
N ASN A 188 28.36 33.85 -9.43
CA ASN A 188 29.14 35.08 -9.50
C ASN A 188 28.21 36.28 -9.80
N THR A 189 27.47 36.69 -8.77
CA THR A 189 26.47 37.76 -8.84
C THR A 189 26.58 38.67 -7.62
N PRO A 190 26.03 39.88 -7.66
CA PRO A 190 26.01 40.77 -6.51
C PRO A 190 25.31 40.20 -5.26
N LEU A 191 24.42 39.21 -5.39
CA LEU A 191 23.81 38.53 -4.22
C LEU A 191 24.80 37.64 -3.45
N LEU A 192 25.97 37.33 -4.03
CA LEU A 192 26.98 36.49 -3.39
C LEU A 192 27.43 37.05 -2.04
N ASN A 193 27.49 38.39 -1.88
CA ASN A 193 27.86 39.02 -0.63
C ASN A 193 26.83 38.78 0.49
N LYS A 194 25.53 38.84 0.19
CA LYS A 194 24.46 38.51 1.14
C LYS A 194 24.56 37.06 1.59
N PHE A 195 24.83 36.15 0.65
CA PHE A 195 25.05 34.72 0.94
C PHE A 195 26.40 34.42 1.62
N ALA A 196 27.27 35.42 1.74
CA ALA A 196 28.49 35.39 2.55
C ALA A 196 28.30 36.09 3.92
N GLY A 197 27.09 36.55 4.25
CA GLY A 197 26.80 37.29 5.48
C GLY A 197 27.29 38.74 5.47
N ILE A 198 27.68 39.28 4.30
CA ILE A 198 28.23 40.62 4.14
C ILE A 198 27.12 41.56 3.70
N ALA A 199 26.96 42.68 4.44
CA ALA A 199 25.98 43.71 4.09
C ALA A 199 26.36 44.42 2.78
N ASP A 200 27.53 45.03 2.69
CA ASP A 200 28.01 45.70 1.47
C ASP A 200 29.52 45.47 1.29
N GLY A 201 30.00 45.49 0.04
CA GLY A 201 31.42 45.29 -0.29
C GLY A 201 31.77 43.94 -0.94
N PRO A 202 33.04 43.74 -1.32
CA PRO A 202 33.51 42.53 -2.00
C PRO A 202 33.54 41.32 -1.06
N VAL A 203 33.35 40.13 -1.62
CA VAL A 203 33.43 38.87 -0.87
C VAL A 203 34.90 38.46 -0.74
N PRO A 204 35.41 38.18 0.49
CA PRO A 204 36.76 37.68 0.71
C PRO A 204 37.07 36.43 -0.13
N ALA A 205 38.31 36.33 -0.60
CA ALA A 205 38.75 35.24 -1.49
C ALA A 205 38.57 33.86 -0.83
N GLU A 206 38.70 33.78 0.49
CA GLU A 206 38.53 32.56 1.28
C GLU A 206 37.08 32.06 1.24
N ILE A 207 36.10 32.97 1.30
CA ILE A 207 34.67 32.60 1.22
C ILE A 207 34.31 32.17 -0.20
N ILE A 208 34.87 32.84 -1.22
CA ILE A 208 34.69 32.44 -2.62
C ILE A 208 35.26 31.03 -2.83
N LYS A 209 36.46 30.76 -2.32
CA LYS A 209 37.09 29.44 -2.38
C LYS A 209 36.24 28.37 -1.70
N ALA A 210 35.77 28.60 -0.48
CA ALA A 210 34.91 27.65 0.25
C ALA A 210 33.59 27.37 -0.48
N LYS A 211 32.99 28.38 -1.12
CA LYS A 211 31.78 28.18 -1.95
C LYS A 211 32.07 27.37 -3.22
N CYS A 212 33.24 27.55 -3.84
CA CYS A 212 33.66 26.75 -5.00
C CYS A 212 33.92 25.29 -4.61
N GLU A 213 34.58 25.04 -3.48
CA GLU A 213 34.83 23.69 -2.95
C GLU A 213 33.53 22.94 -2.61
N ALA A 214 32.50 23.67 -2.16
CA ALA A 214 31.18 23.09 -1.89
C ALA A 214 30.35 22.79 -3.15
N ILE A 215 30.83 23.16 -4.34
CA ILE A 215 30.20 22.83 -5.63
C ILE A 215 31.09 21.78 -6.30
N PRO A 216 30.61 20.55 -6.56
CA PRO A 216 31.47 19.49 -7.10
C PRO A 216 32.24 19.82 -8.39
N ILE A 217 31.70 20.68 -9.27
CA ILE A 217 32.41 21.16 -10.47
C ILE A 217 33.56 22.14 -10.17
N GLY A 218 33.75 22.53 -8.90
CA GLY A 218 34.88 23.33 -8.43
C GLY A 218 34.83 24.82 -8.74
N ARG A 219 33.71 25.35 -9.23
CA ARG A 219 33.53 26.79 -9.52
C ARG A 219 32.11 27.28 -9.22
N LEU A 220 31.96 28.59 -9.03
CA LEU A 220 30.66 29.27 -8.98
C LEU A 220 29.94 29.18 -10.34
N VAL A 221 28.62 29.33 -10.28
CA VAL A 221 27.77 29.48 -11.47
C VAL A 221 28.02 30.84 -12.12
N GLU A 222 28.31 30.85 -13.41
CA GLU A 222 28.51 32.08 -14.18
C GLU A 222 27.20 32.50 -14.87
N PRO A 223 27.01 33.80 -15.17
CA PRO A 223 25.83 34.28 -15.88
C PRO A 223 25.53 33.56 -17.19
N SER A 224 26.55 33.12 -17.92
CA SER A 224 26.39 32.34 -19.16
C SER A 224 25.75 30.98 -18.92
N ASP A 225 26.00 30.33 -17.77
CA ASP A 225 25.44 29.00 -17.47
C ASP A 225 23.91 29.09 -17.36
N VAL A 226 23.42 30.10 -16.63
CA VAL A 226 21.97 30.36 -16.48
C VAL A 226 21.36 30.86 -17.79
N ALA A 227 22.06 31.71 -18.53
CA ALA A 227 21.59 32.23 -19.82
C ALA A 227 21.40 31.15 -20.88
N ASN A 228 22.29 30.15 -20.94
CA ASN A 228 22.17 29.03 -21.88
C ASN A 228 20.93 28.17 -21.61
N VAL A 229 20.62 27.90 -20.35
CA VAL A 229 19.40 27.18 -19.96
C VAL A 229 18.15 28.01 -20.24
N ALA A 230 18.20 29.32 -19.94
CA ALA A 230 17.10 30.23 -20.27
C ALA A 230 16.84 30.29 -21.77
N LEU A 231 17.88 30.28 -22.61
CA LEU A 231 17.76 30.24 -24.06
C LEU A 231 17.09 28.95 -24.55
N PHE A 232 17.50 27.80 -24.03
CA PHE A 232 16.86 26.51 -24.33
C PHE A 232 15.37 26.52 -23.95
N LEU A 233 15.03 27.04 -22.77
CA LEU A 233 13.64 27.12 -22.33
C LEU A 233 12.82 28.14 -23.14
N ALA A 234 13.44 29.21 -23.63
CA ALA A 234 12.76 30.26 -24.39
C ALA A 234 12.48 29.88 -25.86
N GLU A 235 13.28 28.99 -26.45
CA GLU A 235 13.18 28.67 -27.87
C GLU A 235 11.96 27.78 -28.21
N PRO A 236 11.44 27.83 -29.45
CA PRO A 236 10.30 27.01 -29.86
C PRO A 236 10.54 25.49 -29.79
N ALA A 237 11.78 25.02 -29.92
CA ALA A 237 12.11 23.59 -29.87
C ALA A 237 11.83 22.94 -28.50
N SER A 238 11.74 23.73 -27.42
CA SER A 238 11.35 23.26 -26.09
C SER A 238 9.83 23.38 -25.83
N SER A 239 8.99 23.48 -26.88
CA SER A 239 7.55 23.75 -26.75
C SER A 239 6.75 22.73 -25.94
N ILE A 240 7.26 21.51 -25.76
CA ILE A 240 6.61 20.49 -24.92
C ILE A 240 7.07 20.56 -23.44
N ILE A 241 8.12 21.34 -23.15
CA ILE A 241 8.72 21.46 -21.81
C ILE A 241 8.05 22.60 -21.06
N SER A 242 7.24 22.24 -20.06
CA SER A 242 6.55 23.14 -19.13
C SER A 242 6.46 22.49 -17.74
N GLY A 243 6.51 23.27 -16.67
CA GLY A 243 6.41 22.82 -15.28
C GLY A 243 7.69 22.20 -14.71
N VAL A 244 8.83 22.32 -15.40
CA VAL A 244 10.09 21.71 -14.95
C VAL A 244 10.92 22.66 -14.09
N GLU A 245 11.74 22.09 -13.20
CA GLU A 245 12.80 22.78 -12.48
C GLU A 245 14.14 22.27 -12.99
N ILE A 246 14.93 23.13 -13.63
CA ILE A 246 16.27 22.78 -14.13
C ILE A 246 17.31 23.26 -13.13
N LEU A 247 18.03 22.32 -12.53
CA LEU A 247 19.18 22.60 -11.66
C LEU A 247 20.38 23.09 -12.47
N VAL A 248 20.98 24.20 -12.04
CA VAL A 248 22.25 24.74 -12.54
C VAL A 248 23.19 24.88 -11.36
N ASP A 249 23.60 23.74 -10.82
CA ASP A 249 24.16 23.62 -9.46
C ASP A 249 25.52 22.93 -9.39
N GLY A 250 26.09 22.52 -10.53
CA GLY A 250 27.39 21.85 -10.57
C GLY A 250 27.43 20.50 -9.83
N ALA A 251 26.30 19.77 -9.81
CA ALA A 251 26.08 18.52 -9.07
C ALA A 251 25.97 18.67 -7.54
N ARG A 252 25.83 19.90 -7.03
CA ARG A 252 25.75 20.17 -5.60
C ARG A 252 24.52 19.55 -4.94
N SER A 253 23.36 19.48 -5.60
CA SER A 253 22.14 18.88 -5.05
C SER A 253 22.13 17.35 -5.15
N PHE A 254 23.17 16.73 -5.72
CA PHE A 254 23.33 15.27 -5.69
C PHE A 254 23.86 14.83 -4.30
N PRO A 255 23.35 13.73 -3.71
CA PRO A 255 23.84 13.24 -2.42
C PRO A 255 25.32 12.86 -2.51
N MET A 256 26.17 13.58 -1.78
CA MET A 256 27.60 13.29 -1.61
C MET A 256 27.86 12.08 -0.68
N ASP A 257 26.87 11.21 -0.44
CA ASP A 257 27.13 9.85 0.07
C ASP A 257 27.76 8.95 -1.02
N SER A 258 28.02 9.51 -2.22
CA SER A 258 28.63 8.82 -3.34
C SER A 258 30.06 9.26 -3.68
N VAL A 259 30.62 10.33 -3.08
CA VAL A 259 32.02 10.77 -3.33
C VAL A 259 32.64 11.51 -2.13
N THR A 260 32.98 10.77 -1.06
CA THR A 260 34.04 11.11 -0.08
C THR A 260 34.56 9.77 0.45
N GLU A 261 35.78 9.29 0.18
CA GLU A 261 37.04 9.83 0.71
C GLU A 261 38.29 9.45 -0.13
N PRO A 262 39.45 10.12 0.09
CA PRO A 262 40.74 9.76 -0.47
C PRO A 262 41.24 8.40 0.07
N ALA A 263 41.91 7.66 -0.80
CA ALA A 263 42.54 6.35 -0.58
C ALA A 263 42.98 6.02 0.87
N GLY A 264 42.28 5.07 1.50
CA GLY A 264 42.67 4.50 2.80
C GLY A 264 41.78 3.36 3.27
N CYS A 265 41.96 2.16 2.68
CA CYS A 265 41.63 0.83 3.21
C CYS A 265 40.52 0.71 4.29
N TYR A 266 39.31 0.27 3.93
CA TYR A 266 38.58 -0.91 4.46
C TYR A 266 37.33 -1.16 3.58
N THR A 267 37.10 -2.41 3.22
CA THR A 267 36.11 -2.87 2.23
C THR A 267 34.67 -2.87 2.77
N VAL A 268 33.80 -2.03 2.19
CA VAL A 268 32.34 -2.21 2.16
C VAL A 268 31.89 -2.06 0.69
N GLY A 269 31.04 -2.98 0.21
CA GLY A 269 30.80 -3.27 -1.21
C GLY A 269 30.21 -2.13 -2.05
N PRO A 270 30.26 -2.25 -3.40
CA PRO A 270 29.82 -1.20 -4.32
C PRO A 270 28.30 -0.99 -4.22
N ALA A 271 27.88 0.28 -4.11
CA ALA A 271 26.50 0.66 -4.29
C ALA A 271 25.97 0.08 -5.61
N SER A 272 24.89 -0.71 -5.53
CA SER A 272 24.28 -1.28 -6.74
C SER A 272 23.84 -0.16 -7.67
N PRO A 273 24.15 -0.23 -8.99
CA PRO A 273 23.61 0.71 -9.96
C PRO A 273 22.09 0.68 -9.88
N ILE A 274 21.45 1.85 -9.99
CA ILE A 274 19.98 1.96 -10.06
C ILE A 274 19.52 1.06 -11.22
N LEU A 275 18.93 -0.09 -10.89
CA LEU A 275 18.39 -1.01 -11.88
C LEU A 275 17.03 -0.46 -12.30
N ARG A 276 16.94 -0.01 -13.56
CA ARG A 276 15.67 0.42 -14.15
C ARG A 276 14.74 -0.78 -14.31
N GLU A 277 13.44 -0.51 -14.25
CA GLU A 277 12.41 -1.49 -14.59
C GLU A 277 12.64 -2.04 -16.01
N PRO A 278 12.69 -3.37 -16.19
CA PRO A 278 12.86 -3.98 -17.50
C PRO A 278 11.57 -3.86 -18.32
N ALA A 279 11.70 -3.66 -19.63
CA ALA A 279 10.59 -3.86 -20.55
C ALA A 279 10.38 -5.36 -20.79
N ASN A 280 9.13 -5.76 -21.06
CA ASN A 280 8.84 -7.10 -21.55
C ASN A 280 9.57 -7.36 -22.88
N ALA A 281 10.03 -8.60 -23.07
CA ALA A 281 10.73 -9.02 -24.27
C ALA A 281 9.81 -9.02 -25.49
N ASP A 282 10.28 -8.43 -26.59
CA ASP A 282 9.56 -8.45 -27.86
C ASP A 282 9.63 -9.84 -28.50
N GLY A 283 8.47 -10.36 -28.88
CA GLY A 283 8.35 -11.58 -29.64
C GLY A 283 8.53 -11.36 -31.15
N PHE A 284 8.99 -12.38 -31.87
CA PHE A 284 9.01 -12.35 -33.33
C PHE A 284 7.68 -12.81 -33.96
N SER A 285 7.36 -12.26 -35.13
CA SER A 285 6.10 -12.53 -35.83
C SER A 285 6.11 -13.83 -36.66
N TYR A 286 7.28 -14.31 -37.09
CA TYR A 286 7.44 -15.49 -37.96
C TYR A 286 6.61 -15.43 -39.25
N ALA A 287 6.51 -14.23 -39.84
CA ALA A 287 5.80 -14.01 -41.08
C ALA A 287 6.34 -14.91 -42.23
N PRO A 288 5.51 -15.28 -43.22
CA PRO A 288 5.99 -16.02 -44.39
C PRO A 288 7.19 -15.33 -45.06
N GLY A 289 8.28 -16.07 -45.28
CA GLY A 289 9.50 -15.57 -45.92
C GLY A 289 10.52 -14.90 -44.98
N SER A 290 10.16 -14.65 -43.72
CA SER A 290 11.05 -14.00 -42.76
C SER A 290 12.25 -14.86 -42.35
N GLU A 291 13.31 -14.22 -41.87
CA GLU A 291 14.57 -14.91 -41.57
C GLU A 291 14.44 -15.79 -40.31
N GLU A 292 13.77 -15.29 -39.27
CA GLU A 292 13.46 -16.06 -38.06
C GLU A 292 12.66 -17.33 -38.37
N ARG A 293 11.76 -17.29 -39.36
CA ARG A 293 10.99 -18.46 -39.79
C ARG A 293 11.87 -19.52 -40.45
N LYS A 294 12.88 -19.10 -41.22
CA LYS A 294 13.84 -20.04 -41.83
C LYS A 294 14.74 -20.66 -40.78
N LEU A 295 15.28 -19.85 -39.87
CA LEU A 295 16.16 -20.31 -38.79
C LEU A 295 15.45 -21.30 -37.85
N LEU A 296 14.20 -21.01 -37.46
CA LEU A 296 13.39 -21.93 -36.66
C LEU A 296 13.14 -23.25 -37.39
N LYS A 297 12.76 -23.21 -38.68
CA LYS A 297 12.55 -24.43 -39.47
C LYS A 297 13.81 -25.29 -39.59
N ALA A 298 14.98 -24.66 -39.76
CA ALA A 298 16.25 -25.36 -39.78
C ALA A 298 16.55 -26.03 -38.43
N ALA A 299 16.32 -25.33 -37.32
CA ALA A 299 16.50 -25.89 -35.98
C ALA A 299 15.55 -27.06 -35.68
N LEU A 300 14.28 -26.96 -36.11
CA LEU A 300 13.32 -28.07 -36.01
C LEU A 300 13.79 -29.29 -36.79
N ALA A 301 14.21 -29.10 -38.05
CA ALA A 301 14.67 -30.19 -38.90
C ALA A 301 15.95 -30.88 -38.37
N GLU A 302 16.82 -30.13 -37.68
CA GLU A 302 18.01 -30.68 -37.04
C GLU A 302 17.67 -31.46 -35.77
N ALA A 303 16.79 -30.91 -34.92
CA ALA A 303 16.34 -31.56 -33.70
C ALA A 303 15.57 -32.86 -33.97
N GLU A 304 14.77 -32.94 -35.04
CA GLU A 304 14.05 -34.17 -35.42
C GLU A 304 14.97 -35.34 -35.82
N LYS A 305 16.20 -35.07 -36.26
CA LYS A 305 17.18 -36.10 -36.65
C LYS A 305 17.99 -36.62 -35.47
N THR A 306 17.90 -35.96 -34.33
CA THR A 306 18.78 -36.18 -33.18
C THR A 306 17.98 -36.70 -32.00
N THR A 307 18.33 -37.88 -31.50
CA THR A 307 17.92 -38.29 -30.15
C THR A 307 18.94 -37.73 -29.18
N PHE A 308 18.54 -36.73 -28.38
CA PHE A 308 19.44 -36.05 -27.45
C PHE A 308 19.73 -36.93 -26.23
N GLU A 309 21.00 -37.22 -25.96
CA GLU A 309 21.41 -37.88 -24.71
C GLU A 309 21.62 -36.83 -23.61
N ILE A 310 20.88 -36.95 -22.51
CA ILE A 310 20.82 -35.95 -21.43
C ILE A 310 21.32 -36.58 -20.13
N PRO A 311 22.43 -36.08 -19.55
CA PRO A 311 22.92 -36.57 -18.28
C PRO A 311 22.09 -36.01 -17.10
N SER A 312 22.08 -36.75 -15.98
CA SER A 312 21.87 -36.11 -14.68
C SER A 312 23.09 -35.28 -14.32
N ILE A 313 22.93 -34.15 -13.64
CA ILE A 313 24.04 -33.25 -13.33
C ILE A 313 24.11 -33.02 -11.83
N ILE A 314 25.20 -33.49 -11.24
CA ILE A 314 25.50 -33.31 -9.82
C ILE A 314 26.85 -32.61 -9.70
N ASN A 315 26.88 -31.47 -9.01
CA ASN A 315 28.10 -30.68 -8.81
C ASN A 315 28.79 -30.27 -10.13
N GLY A 316 28.00 -30.05 -11.18
CA GLY A 316 28.47 -29.76 -12.54
C GLY A 316 29.08 -30.95 -13.28
N GLU A 317 29.13 -32.13 -12.66
CA GLU A 317 29.52 -33.38 -13.31
C GLU A 317 28.32 -33.95 -14.06
N ARG A 318 28.50 -34.26 -15.33
CA ARG A 318 27.50 -34.91 -16.20
C ARG A 318 27.57 -36.42 -15.97
N LEU A 319 26.55 -36.97 -15.33
CA LEU A 319 26.44 -38.39 -14.98
C LEU A 319 25.64 -39.16 -16.04
N TYR A 320 26.34 -40.02 -16.78
CA TYR A 320 25.76 -40.97 -17.73
C TYR A 320 25.63 -42.33 -17.05
N THR A 321 24.57 -42.52 -16.27
CA THR A 321 24.39 -43.68 -15.37
C THR A 321 24.08 -45.00 -16.06
N GLY A 322 23.85 -45.01 -17.38
CA GLY A 322 23.31 -46.15 -18.12
C GLY A 322 21.83 -46.47 -17.84
N ARG A 323 21.28 -46.07 -16.69
CA ARG A 323 19.84 -46.13 -16.39
C ARG A 323 19.11 -45.01 -17.12
N LYS A 324 18.52 -45.33 -18.27
CA LYS A 324 17.90 -44.36 -19.16
C LYS A 324 16.39 -44.42 -19.11
N SER A 325 15.77 -43.25 -19.14
CA SER A 325 14.37 -43.05 -19.52
C SER A 325 14.29 -42.13 -20.74
N VAL A 326 13.10 -41.97 -21.31
CA VAL A 326 12.93 -41.25 -22.57
C VAL A 326 11.92 -40.11 -22.47
N GLN A 327 12.22 -39.00 -23.12
CA GLN A 327 11.24 -37.99 -23.51
C GLN A 327 10.73 -38.35 -24.91
N LYS A 328 9.46 -38.77 -25.00
CA LYS A 328 8.82 -39.05 -26.29
C LYS A 328 8.62 -37.77 -27.10
N ASN A 329 8.55 -37.90 -28.43
CA ASN A 329 8.16 -36.82 -29.33
C ASN A 329 6.65 -36.90 -29.62
N PRO A 330 5.80 -36.03 -29.05
CA PRO A 330 4.35 -36.08 -29.28
C PRO A 330 3.92 -35.86 -30.74
N TRP A 331 4.76 -35.28 -31.60
CA TRP A 331 4.49 -35.14 -33.05
C TRP A 331 4.72 -36.43 -33.84
N ASN A 332 5.52 -37.35 -33.30
CA ASN A 332 5.85 -38.63 -33.90
C ASN A 332 6.02 -39.68 -32.80
N HIS A 333 4.91 -40.07 -32.18
CA HIS A 333 4.91 -40.86 -30.94
C HIS A 333 5.37 -42.31 -31.14
N HIS A 334 5.26 -42.82 -32.37
CA HIS A 334 5.78 -44.13 -32.78
C HIS A 334 7.24 -44.08 -33.26
N GLY A 335 7.82 -42.89 -33.40
CA GLY A 335 9.19 -42.68 -33.85
C GLY A 335 10.24 -42.80 -32.74
N ALA A 336 11.49 -42.46 -33.09
CA ALA A 336 12.56 -42.35 -32.11
C ALA A 336 12.21 -41.28 -31.04
N PRO A 337 12.62 -41.50 -29.77
CA PRO A 337 12.40 -40.51 -28.73
C PRO A 337 13.18 -39.22 -29.04
N LEU A 338 12.65 -38.09 -28.57
CA LEU A 338 13.30 -36.80 -28.71
C LEU A 338 14.57 -36.76 -27.86
N ALA A 339 14.53 -37.30 -26.65
CA ALA A 339 15.69 -37.39 -25.79
C ALA A 339 15.70 -38.68 -24.96
N GLU A 340 16.89 -39.19 -24.68
CA GLU A 340 17.16 -40.20 -23.65
C GLU A 340 17.86 -39.51 -22.49
N TYR A 341 17.36 -39.66 -21.26
CA TYR A 341 17.95 -39.03 -20.08
C TYR A 341 18.36 -40.05 -19.03
N HIS A 342 19.50 -39.78 -18.39
CA HIS A 342 20.09 -40.64 -17.38
C HIS A 342 19.56 -40.34 -15.99
N GLU A 343 19.06 -41.37 -15.32
CA GLU A 343 18.48 -41.30 -14.00
C GLU A 343 19.48 -41.66 -12.90
N VAL A 344 19.41 -40.94 -11.79
CA VAL A 344 20.10 -41.28 -10.54
C VAL A 344 19.22 -42.17 -9.68
N ASP A 345 19.82 -42.91 -8.75
CA ASP A 345 19.07 -43.62 -7.71
C ASP A 345 18.91 -42.76 -6.44
N ARG A 346 18.03 -43.20 -5.54
CA ARG A 346 17.75 -42.53 -4.26
C ARG A 346 19.03 -42.34 -3.43
N GLU A 347 19.92 -43.33 -3.44
CA GLU A 347 21.19 -43.27 -2.72
C GLU A 347 22.11 -42.17 -3.26
N THR A 348 22.20 -42.01 -4.57
CA THR A 348 22.95 -40.94 -5.23
C THR A 348 22.38 -39.57 -4.87
N VAL A 349 21.06 -39.43 -4.79
CA VAL A 349 20.43 -38.17 -4.32
C VAL A 349 20.86 -37.86 -2.89
N THR A 350 20.75 -38.83 -1.97
CA THR A 350 21.11 -38.67 -0.55
C THR A 350 22.60 -38.43 -0.33
N LYS A 351 23.47 -39.21 -0.97
CA LYS A 351 24.91 -39.22 -0.71
C LYS A 351 25.71 -38.23 -1.55
N ARG A 352 25.17 -37.74 -2.68
CA ARG A 352 25.89 -36.84 -3.60
C ARG A 352 25.14 -35.55 -3.91
N ALA A 353 23.88 -35.62 -4.32
CA ALA A 353 23.15 -34.42 -4.77
C ALA A 353 22.87 -33.44 -3.62
N ILE A 354 22.33 -33.93 -2.49
CA ILE A 354 22.04 -33.11 -1.31
C ILE A 354 23.33 -32.52 -0.71
N PRO A 355 24.38 -33.32 -0.38
CA PRO A 355 25.63 -32.78 0.14
C PRO A 355 26.27 -31.78 -0.81
N GLY A 356 26.30 -32.10 -2.11
CA GLY A 356 26.85 -31.22 -3.13
C GLY A 356 26.15 -29.86 -3.24
N ALA A 357 24.82 -29.84 -3.11
CA ALA A 357 24.06 -28.59 -3.07
C ALA A 357 24.42 -27.78 -1.81
N LEU A 358 24.46 -28.43 -0.65
CA LEU A 358 24.80 -27.80 0.62
C LEU A 358 26.25 -27.24 0.63
N ASP A 359 27.19 -27.95 0.01
CA ASP A 359 28.59 -27.50 -0.16
C ASP A 359 28.67 -26.23 -1.03
N ALA A 360 27.87 -26.15 -2.09
CA ALA A 360 27.78 -24.96 -2.94
C ALA A 360 27.11 -23.77 -2.22
N ARG A 361 26.20 -24.03 -1.27
CA ARG A 361 25.35 -23.01 -0.63
C ARG A 361 26.16 -21.88 -0.02
N ARG A 362 27.23 -22.18 0.73
CA ARG A 362 28.01 -21.14 1.41
C ARG A 362 28.64 -20.16 0.42
N LYS A 363 29.19 -20.66 -0.68
CA LYS A 363 29.82 -19.80 -1.70
C LYS A 363 28.78 -18.99 -2.47
N TRP A 364 27.67 -19.62 -2.83
CA TRP A 364 26.61 -18.99 -3.61
C TRP A 364 25.81 -17.94 -2.82
N ALA A 365 25.43 -18.25 -1.59
CA ALA A 365 24.71 -17.33 -0.70
C ALA A 365 25.51 -16.04 -0.42
N ASN A 366 26.84 -16.16 -0.30
CA ASN A 366 27.74 -15.03 -0.04
C ASN A 366 28.23 -14.32 -1.31
N MET A 367 27.90 -14.82 -2.51
CA MET A 367 28.23 -14.11 -3.74
C MET A 367 27.42 -12.82 -3.80
N PRO A 368 28.02 -11.63 -4.06
CA PRO A 368 27.27 -10.38 -4.12
C PRO A 368 26.10 -10.43 -5.11
N PHE A 369 25.01 -9.75 -4.78
CA PHE A 369 23.82 -9.73 -5.63
C PHE A 369 24.11 -9.23 -7.06
N SER A 370 25.00 -8.25 -7.22
CA SER A 370 25.42 -7.74 -8.54
C SER A 370 26.00 -8.83 -9.45
N GLU A 371 26.79 -9.76 -8.88
CA GLU A 371 27.39 -10.89 -9.60
C GLU A 371 26.33 -11.93 -9.95
N ARG A 372 25.43 -12.26 -9.01
CA ARG A 372 24.29 -13.15 -9.28
C ARG A 372 23.38 -12.57 -10.36
N ALA A 373 23.10 -11.27 -10.31
CA ALA A 373 22.31 -10.57 -11.31
C ALA A 373 22.96 -10.55 -12.70
N ALA A 374 24.29 -10.44 -12.78
CA ALA A 374 25.02 -10.48 -14.05
C ALA A 374 24.84 -11.83 -14.78
N ILE A 375 24.81 -12.94 -14.03
CA ILE A 375 24.54 -14.28 -14.59
C ILE A 375 23.14 -14.30 -15.22
N TYR A 376 22.12 -13.78 -14.55
CA TYR A 376 20.74 -13.81 -15.05
C TYR A 376 20.57 -12.93 -16.30
N LYS A 377 21.16 -11.74 -16.30
CA LYS A 377 21.16 -10.86 -17.49
C LYS A 377 21.89 -11.49 -18.68
N ARG A 378 23.01 -12.17 -18.42
CA ARG A 378 23.74 -12.92 -19.46
C ARG A 378 22.91 -14.09 -19.97
N ALA A 379 22.25 -14.83 -19.09
CA ALA A 379 21.34 -15.92 -19.46
C ALA A 379 20.19 -15.41 -20.35
N ALA A 380 19.57 -14.28 -20.01
CA ALA A 380 18.53 -13.66 -20.84
C ALA A 380 19.05 -13.35 -22.25
N ARG A 381 20.25 -12.78 -22.36
CA ARG A 381 20.88 -12.51 -23.67
C ARG A 381 21.20 -13.78 -24.45
N LEU A 382 21.61 -14.85 -23.77
CA LEU A 382 21.88 -16.15 -24.38
C LEU A 382 20.59 -16.80 -24.93
N VAL A 383 19.47 -16.67 -24.22
CA VAL A 383 18.14 -17.09 -24.69
C VAL A 383 17.77 -16.32 -25.96
N GLU A 384 17.92 -15.00 -25.94
CA GLU A 384 17.56 -14.12 -27.07
C GLU A 384 18.38 -14.40 -28.35
N THR A 385 19.65 -14.79 -28.18
CA THR A 385 20.61 -14.92 -29.29
C THR A 385 20.92 -16.38 -29.60
N ARG A 386 21.93 -16.94 -28.92
CA ARG A 386 22.57 -18.21 -29.26
C ARG A 386 21.62 -19.41 -29.13
N TYR A 387 20.79 -19.43 -28.09
CA TYR A 387 19.98 -20.59 -27.75
C TYR A 387 18.55 -20.52 -28.27
N ARG A 388 18.13 -19.37 -28.78
CA ARG A 388 16.75 -19.09 -29.21
C ARG A 388 16.12 -20.23 -30.00
N TRP A 389 16.75 -20.61 -31.12
CA TRP A 389 16.18 -21.60 -32.04
C TRP A 389 16.21 -23.02 -31.47
N LYS A 390 17.25 -23.34 -30.69
CA LYS A 390 17.38 -24.65 -30.04
C LYS A 390 16.29 -24.83 -28.97
N LEU A 391 16.04 -23.79 -28.19
CA LEU A 391 15.03 -23.79 -27.14
C LEU A 391 13.62 -23.84 -27.73
N MET A 392 13.35 -23.02 -28.76
CA MET A 392 12.10 -23.08 -29.53
C MET A 392 11.86 -24.48 -30.12
N ALA A 393 12.86 -25.08 -30.78
CA ALA A 393 12.72 -26.40 -31.35
C ALA A 393 12.46 -27.48 -30.29
N ALA A 394 13.20 -27.45 -29.18
CA ALA A 394 13.01 -28.38 -28.06
C ALA A 394 11.61 -28.29 -27.46
N THR A 395 11.09 -27.07 -27.25
CA THR A 395 9.76 -26.84 -26.70
C THR A 395 8.64 -27.21 -27.68
N MET A 396 8.78 -26.86 -28.97
CA MET A 396 7.78 -27.21 -29.99
C MET A 396 7.68 -28.72 -30.21
N LEU A 397 8.82 -29.41 -30.34
CA LEU A 397 8.87 -30.86 -30.55
C LEU A 397 8.50 -31.61 -29.27
N GLY A 398 9.13 -31.28 -28.14
CA GLY A 398 9.02 -32.06 -26.92
C GLY A 398 7.74 -31.85 -26.13
N GLN A 399 7.15 -30.66 -26.20
CA GLN A 399 5.95 -30.31 -25.44
C GLN A 399 4.71 -30.15 -26.33
N GLY A 400 4.86 -30.17 -27.67
CA GLY A 400 3.74 -30.05 -28.62
C GLY A 400 3.31 -28.61 -28.93
N LYS A 401 4.11 -27.61 -28.53
CA LYS A 401 3.75 -26.19 -28.74
C LYS A 401 3.80 -25.78 -30.21
N THR A 402 2.89 -24.90 -30.60
CA THR A 402 2.98 -24.18 -31.87
C THR A 402 3.99 -23.03 -31.77
N CYS A 403 4.39 -22.47 -32.92
CA CYS A 403 5.38 -21.40 -32.98
C CYS A 403 5.06 -20.22 -32.05
N GLY A 404 3.83 -19.68 -32.12
CA GLY A 404 3.43 -18.56 -31.26
C GLY A 404 3.37 -18.91 -29.77
N GLN A 405 2.97 -20.14 -29.43
CA GLN A 405 2.93 -20.58 -28.03
C GLN A 405 4.33 -20.84 -27.46
N ALA A 406 5.25 -21.36 -28.28
CA ALA A 406 6.65 -21.56 -27.90
C ALA A 406 7.39 -20.22 -27.77
N GLU A 407 7.15 -19.28 -28.68
CA GLU A 407 7.72 -17.93 -28.63
C GLU A 407 7.34 -17.21 -27.34
N GLY A 408 6.02 -17.20 -27.03
CA GLY A 408 5.49 -16.60 -25.80
C GLY A 408 6.08 -17.21 -24.53
N ASP A 409 6.28 -18.52 -24.51
CA ASP A 409 6.76 -19.28 -23.35
C ASP A 409 8.30 -19.30 -23.25
N CYS A 410 8.96 -20.05 -24.13
CA CYS A 410 10.36 -20.40 -23.93
C CYS A 410 11.33 -19.28 -24.29
N ILE A 411 10.85 -18.22 -24.95
CA ILE A 411 11.64 -17.04 -25.29
C ILE A 411 11.21 -15.85 -24.45
N THR A 412 10.03 -15.27 -24.71
CA THR A 412 9.67 -13.99 -24.09
C THR A 412 9.45 -14.13 -22.59
N GLU A 413 8.68 -15.13 -22.15
CA GLU A 413 8.43 -15.34 -20.71
C GLU A 413 9.69 -15.80 -19.95
N VAL A 414 10.58 -16.61 -20.55
CA VAL A 414 11.88 -16.94 -19.94
C VAL A 414 12.77 -15.70 -19.77
N ILE A 415 12.88 -14.86 -20.81
CA ILE A 415 13.66 -13.61 -20.75
C ILE A 415 13.09 -12.69 -19.68
N ASP A 416 11.76 -12.55 -19.65
CA ASP A 416 11.06 -11.73 -18.67
C ASP A 416 11.26 -12.27 -17.26
N THR A 417 11.13 -13.58 -17.03
CA THR A 417 11.46 -14.19 -15.74
C THR A 417 12.88 -13.80 -15.31
N LEU A 418 13.88 -13.99 -16.16
CA LEU A 418 15.28 -13.69 -15.80
C LEU A 418 15.51 -12.19 -15.49
N ASN A 419 14.94 -11.29 -16.29
CA ASN A 419 15.14 -9.85 -16.13
C ASN A 419 14.31 -9.24 -15.00
N PHE A 420 13.02 -9.55 -14.91
CA PHE A 420 12.16 -9.03 -13.85
C PHE A 420 12.56 -9.57 -12.47
N HIS A 421 13.08 -10.80 -12.34
CA HIS A 421 13.53 -11.30 -11.04
C HIS A 421 14.78 -10.56 -10.55
N VAL A 422 15.69 -10.16 -11.45
CA VAL A 422 16.79 -9.26 -11.08
C VAL A 422 16.25 -7.94 -10.57
N TYR A 423 15.26 -7.35 -11.25
CA TYR A 423 14.65 -6.10 -10.82
C TYR A 423 13.91 -6.23 -9.48
N TYR A 424 13.08 -7.25 -9.31
CA TYR A 424 12.34 -7.50 -8.08
C TYR A 424 13.25 -7.84 -6.89
N CYS A 425 14.33 -8.60 -7.08
CA CYS A 425 15.34 -8.80 -6.03
C CYS A 425 16.00 -7.48 -5.63
N HIS A 426 16.29 -6.60 -6.59
CA HIS A 426 16.84 -5.28 -6.29
C HIS A 426 15.87 -4.44 -5.46
N GLN A 427 14.59 -4.37 -5.87
CA GLN A 427 13.55 -3.69 -5.10
C GLN A 427 13.40 -4.28 -3.69
N LEU A 428 13.42 -5.60 -3.57
CA LEU A 428 13.35 -6.31 -2.30
C LEU A 428 14.51 -5.94 -1.39
N TYR A 429 15.76 -5.93 -1.88
CA TYR A 429 16.94 -5.61 -1.08
C TYR A 429 17.03 -4.12 -0.71
N GLN A 430 16.39 -3.24 -1.48
CA GLN A 430 16.24 -1.81 -1.16
C GLN A 430 15.26 -1.53 -0.02
N GLN A 431 14.40 -2.49 0.33
CA GLN A 431 13.53 -2.35 1.50
C GLN A 431 14.38 -2.45 2.77
N GLN A 432 14.83 -1.31 3.25
CA GLN A 432 15.60 -1.16 4.48
C GLN A 432 14.78 -0.38 5.52
N PRO A 433 15.06 -0.52 6.83
CA PRO A 433 14.30 0.16 7.86
C PRO A 433 14.43 1.67 7.74
N LEU A 434 13.30 2.39 7.76
CA LEU A 434 13.24 3.83 7.46
C LEU A 434 13.83 4.74 8.57
N LYS A 435 14.11 4.20 9.77
CA LYS A 435 14.54 4.99 10.93
C LYS A 435 15.68 4.30 11.69
N GLN A 436 16.88 4.81 11.48
CA GLN A 436 18.08 4.46 12.24
C GLN A 436 18.16 5.42 13.44
N SER A 437 18.52 4.94 14.64
CA SER A 437 18.81 5.83 15.76
C SER A 437 20.19 6.43 15.57
N ASP A 438 20.48 7.62 16.11
CA ASP A 438 21.81 8.23 15.98
C ASP A 438 22.90 7.36 16.63
N SER A 439 22.51 6.52 17.60
CA SER A 439 23.39 5.57 18.32
C SER A 439 23.53 4.20 17.65
N ALA A 440 22.80 3.90 16.57
CA ALA A 440 22.89 2.59 15.93
C ALA A 440 22.46 2.57 14.45
N TYR A 441 23.25 1.88 13.65
CA TYR A 441 22.91 1.54 12.27
C TYR A 441 22.12 0.24 12.21
N ASN A 442 20.96 0.27 11.56
CA ASN A 442 20.13 -0.90 11.32
C ASN A 442 20.12 -1.24 9.83
N SER A 443 20.25 -2.52 9.51
CA SER A 443 20.08 -3.05 8.15
C SER A 443 19.30 -4.37 8.16
N LEU A 444 18.57 -4.62 7.08
CA LEU A 444 17.94 -5.91 6.80
C LEU A 444 18.83 -6.71 5.84
N ASP A 445 19.14 -7.92 6.28
CA ASP A 445 19.85 -8.95 5.53
C ASP A 445 18.86 -10.00 5.04
N TYR A 446 18.56 -9.96 3.75
CA TYR A 446 17.65 -10.90 3.07
C TYR A 446 18.39 -12.20 2.72
N ARG A 447 18.65 -13.02 3.74
CA ARG A 447 19.40 -14.27 3.57
C ARG A 447 18.60 -15.29 2.75
N PRO A 448 19.24 -16.16 1.96
CA PRO A 448 18.57 -17.36 1.47
C PRO A 448 18.15 -18.29 2.61
N LEU A 449 17.28 -19.24 2.32
CA LEU A 449 16.84 -20.26 3.27
C LEU A 449 18.00 -21.13 3.75
N GLU A 450 17.91 -21.58 5.00
CA GLU A 450 18.89 -22.48 5.57
C GLU A 450 18.63 -23.93 5.14
N GLY A 451 19.14 -24.32 3.97
CA GLY A 451 19.07 -25.70 3.50
C GLY A 451 19.20 -25.77 1.99
N PHE A 452 18.39 -26.62 1.38
CA PHE A 452 18.14 -26.62 -0.06
C PHE A 452 16.65 -26.50 -0.35
N VAL A 453 16.33 -26.08 -1.57
CA VAL A 453 14.96 -26.02 -2.13
C VAL A 453 14.76 -27.18 -3.09
N LEU A 454 13.66 -27.92 -2.94
CA LEU A 454 13.21 -28.91 -3.92
C LEU A 454 12.36 -28.22 -4.98
N ALA A 455 12.83 -28.21 -6.22
CA ALA A 455 12.18 -27.61 -7.37
C ALA A 455 11.57 -28.71 -8.26
N VAL A 456 10.24 -28.74 -8.37
CA VAL A 456 9.51 -29.73 -9.17
C VAL A 456 8.69 -28.99 -10.22
N SER A 457 9.15 -29.04 -11.47
CA SER A 457 8.59 -28.24 -12.57
C SER A 457 7.70 -29.06 -13.52
N PRO A 458 6.62 -28.47 -14.08
CA PRO A 458 5.67 -29.15 -14.94
C PRO A 458 6.18 -29.24 -16.38
N PHE A 459 5.37 -29.81 -17.28
CA PHE A 459 5.72 -29.94 -18.70
C PHE A 459 5.24 -28.77 -19.56
N ASN A 460 4.23 -28.04 -19.11
CA ASN A 460 3.41 -27.21 -19.98
C ASN A 460 4.04 -25.86 -20.31
N PHE A 461 5.01 -25.39 -19.53
CA PHE A 461 5.78 -24.18 -19.81
C PHE A 461 7.25 -24.41 -19.51
N THR A 462 8.10 -24.10 -20.48
CA THR A 462 9.56 -24.03 -20.28
C THR A 462 9.91 -22.86 -19.35
N ALA A 463 9.17 -21.75 -19.43
CA ALA A 463 9.28 -20.62 -18.51
C ALA A 463 9.02 -21.00 -17.05
N LEU A 464 8.05 -21.89 -16.78
CA LEU A 464 7.85 -22.40 -15.42
C LEU A 464 9.04 -23.24 -14.94
N GLY A 465 9.74 -23.95 -15.83
CA GLY A 465 11.02 -24.58 -15.50
C GLY A 465 12.06 -23.56 -15.02
N ALA A 466 12.22 -22.45 -15.76
CA ALA A 466 13.11 -21.35 -15.38
C ALA A 466 12.67 -20.69 -14.06
N HIS A 467 11.38 -20.38 -13.91
CA HIS A 467 10.83 -19.77 -12.70
C HIS A 467 11.07 -20.67 -11.47
N ILE A 468 10.72 -21.95 -11.56
CA ILE A 468 10.76 -22.88 -10.43
C ILE A 468 12.19 -23.13 -9.95
N ALA A 469 13.13 -23.30 -10.88
CA ALA A 469 14.52 -23.58 -10.55
C ALA A 469 15.32 -22.31 -10.18
N PHE A 470 15.10 -21.20 -10.90
CA PHE A 470 15.99 -20.04 -10.82
C PHE A 470 15.47 -18.91 -9.91
N THR A 471 14.20 -18.90 -9.52
CA THR A 471 13.67 -17.93 -8.54
C THR A 471 14.28 -18.11 -7.14
N PRO A 472 14.40 -19.33 -6.59
CA PRO A 472 15.12 -19.51 -5.34
C PRO A 472 16.62 -19.22 -5.51
N ALA A 473 17.20 -19.63 -6.64
CA ALA A 473 18.64 -19.53 -6.87
C ALA A 473 19.14 -18.08 -6.89
N ILE A 474 18.41 -17.11 -7.47
CA ILE A 474 18.86 -15.70 -7.52
C ILE A 474 19.02 -15.07 -6.12
N LEU A 475 18.26 -15.56 -5.15
CA LEU A 475 18.32 -15.13 -3.74
C LEU A 475 19.49 -15.78 -2.97
N GLY A 476 20.25 -16.68 -3.61
CA GLY A 476 21.36 -17.40 -2.98
C GLY A 476 21.01 -18.81 -2.48
N ASN A 477 19.80 -19.31 -2.75
CA ASN A 477 19.43 -20.69 -2.41
C ASN A 477 20.10 -21.69 -3.36
N VAL A 478 20.21 -22.94 -2.90
CA VAL A 478 20.64 -24.08 -3.72
C VAL A 478 19.47 -25.03 -3.94
N VAL A 479 19.45 -25.70 -5.09
CA VAL A 479 18.24 -26.30 -5.64
C VAL A 479 18.49 -27.73 -6.10
N LEU A 480 17.59 -28.64 -5.73
CA LEU A 480 17.42 -29.93 -6.39
C LEU A 480 16.29 -29.82 -7.40
N TRP A 481 16.61 -29.85 -8.69
CA TRP A 481 15.62 -29.65 -9.74
C TRP A 481 15.23 -30.98 -10.38
N LYS A 482 13.98 -31.40 -10.15
CA LYS A 482 13.32 -32.51 -10.85
C LYS A 482 12.42 -31.93 -11.96
N PRO A 483 12.86 -31.93 -13.24
CA PRO A 483 12.02 -31.51 -14.35
C PRO A 483 10.97 -32.56 -14.71
N SER A 484 9.88 -32.17 -15.35
CA SER A 484 8.93 -33.11 -15.93
C SER A 484 9.60 -33.98 -17.02
N PRO A 485 9.34 -35.30 -17.08
CA PRO A 485 9.79 -36.18 -18.15
C PRO A 485 9.44 -35.70 -19.56
N MET A 486 8.36 -34.94 -19.70
CA MET A 486 7.89 -34.42 -20.99
C MET A 486 8.53 -33.08 -21.39
N ALA A 487 9.37 -32.49 -20.55
CA ALA A 487 10.05 -31.21 -20.82
C ALA A 487 11.55 -31.26 -20.47
N VAL A 488 12.16 -32.47 -20.44
CA VAL A 488 13.55 -32.64 -20.01
C VAL A 488 14.53 -31.91 -20.95
N LEU A 489 14.33 -31.98 -22.27
CA LEU A 489 15.22 -31.35 -23.24
C LEU A 489 15.24 -29.83 -23.12
N SER A 490 14.08 -29.17 -23.06
CA SER A 490 14.02 -27.71 -22.94
C SER A 490 14.57 -27.25 -21.58
N ASN A 491 14.29 -27.99 -20.50
CA ASN A 491 14.82 -27.71 -19.17
C ASN A 491 16.33 -27.96 -19.07
N TYR A 492 16.87 -28.98 -19.77
CA TYR A 492 18.30 -29.22 -19.87
C TYR A 492 19.00 -28.08 -20.62
N ILE A 493 18.41 -27.56 -21.69
CA ILE A 493 18.93 -26.39 -22.39
C ILE A 493 18.93 -25.16 -21.48
N LEU A 494 17.88 -24.94 -20.67
CA LEU A 494 17.87 -23.88 -19.66
C LEU A 494 19.01 -24.04 -18.64
N TYR A 495 19.28 -25.27 -18.19
CA TYR A 495 20.45 -25.55 -17.34
C TYR A 495 21.75 -25.16 -18.05
N GLN A 496 21.93 -25.57 -19.31
CA GLN A 496 23.13 -25.24 -20.10
C GLN A 496 23.30 -23.73 -20.26
N ILE A 497 22.20 -22.99 -20.46
CA ILE A 497 22.22 -21.53 -20.56
C ILE A 497 22.72 -20.91 -19.25
N MET A 498 22.18 -21.35 -18.11
CA MET A 498 22.61 -20.84 -16.81
C MET A 498 24.06 -21.21 -16.49
N GLU A 499 24.48 -22.44 -16.82
CA GLU A 499 25.88 -22.89 -16.69
C GLU A 499 26.81 -22.01 -17.53
N GLU A 500 26.48 -21.76 -18.81
CA GLU A 500 27.27 -20.89 -19.70
C GLU A 500 27.25 -19.43 -19.25
N ALA A 501 26.15 -18.97 -18.67
CA ALA A 501 26.03 -17.64 -18.11
C ALA A 501 26.90 -17.43 -16.86
N GLY A 502 27.35 -18.52 -16.23
CA GLY A 502 28.28 -18.50 -15.10
C GLY A 502 27.70 -19.00 -13.78
N LEU A 503 26.55 -19.70 -13.79
CA LEU A 503 25.98 -20.30 -12.59
C LEU A 503 26.99 -21.30 -11.97
N PRO A 504 27.39 -21.14 -10.70
CA PRO A 504 28.37 -22.04 -10.10
C PRO A 504 27.89 -23.49 -10.00
N LYS A 505 28.85 -24.42 -10.12
CA LYS A 505 28.61 -25.85 -9.96
C LYS A 505 27.97 -26.15 -8.60
N GLY A 506 26.96 -27.02 -8.62
CA GLY A 506 26.24 -27.46 -7.42
C GLY A 506 25.14 -26.52 -6.92
N VAL A 507 25.00 -25.31 -7.48
CA VAL A 507 23.88 -24.41 -7.12
C VAL A 507 22.54 -25.00 -7.55
N VAL A 508 22.49 -25.58 -8.75
CA VAL A 508 21.34 -26.37 -9.23
C VAL A 508 21.84 -27.77 -9.55
N GLN A 509 21.22 -28.78 -8.93
CA GLN A 509 21.40 -30.18 -9.28
C GLN A 509 20.28 -30.57 -10.25
N PHE A 510 20.62 -30.94 -11.48
CA PHE A 510 19.63 -31.29 -12.51
C PHE A 510 19.39 -32.80 -12.49
N LEU A 511 18.21 -33.22 -12.01
CA LEU A 511 17.90 -34.61 -11.68
C LEU A 511 16.66 -35.09 -12.46
N PRO A 512 16.77 -35.30 -13.78
CA PRO A 512 15.68 -35.84 -14.58
C PRO A 512 15.42 -37.31 -14.18
N THR A 513 14.17 -37.62 -13.90
CA THR A 513 13.72 -38.98 -13.56
C THR A 513 12.28 -39.19 -13.99
N ALA A 514 11.96 -40.38 -14.48
CA ALA A 514 10.58 -40.76 -14.81
C ALA A 514 9.74 -40.85 -13.53
N ASP A 515 10.26 -41.50 -12.49
CA ASP A 515 9.62 -41.61 -11.19
C ASP A 515 10.05 -40.44 -10.26
N PRO A 516 9.16 -39.46 -9.99
CA PRO A 516 9.50 -38.34 -9.11
C PRO A 516 9.90 -38.76 -7.69
N THR A 517 9.44 -39.91 -7.19
CA THR A 517 9.73 -40.36 -5.81
C THR A 517 11.22 -40.58 -5.58
N VAL A 518 11.97 -40.92 -6.65
CA VAL A 518 13.42 -41.12 -6.62
C VAL A 518 14.17 -39.89 -6.12
N VAL A 519 13.65 -38.68 -6.39
CA VAL A 519 14.23 -37.40 -5.94
C VAL A 519 13.46 -36.82 -4.77
N VAL A 520 12.13 -36.89 -4.80
CA VAL A 520 11.25 -36.26 -3.81
C VAL A 520 11.36 -36.93 -2.43
N GLU A 521 11.30 -38.26 -2.34
CA GLU A 521 11.34 -38.93 -1.03
C GLU A 521 12.67 -38.69 -0.31
N PRO A 522 13.86 -38.86 -0.95
CA PRO A 522 15.13 -38.54 -0.28
C PRO A 522 15.25 -37.07 0.12
N ALA A 523 14.68 -36.16 -0.67
CA ALA A 523 14.67 -34.74 -0.35
C ALA A 523 13.83 -34.45 0.91
N LEU A 524 12.59 -34.96 0.98
CA LEU A 524 11.71 -34.78 2.14
C LEU A 524 12.17 -35.55 3.39
N ALA A 525 13.01 -36.58 3.23
CA ALA A 525 13.65 -37.30 4.32
C ALA A 525 14.93 -36.60 4.84
N SER A 526 15.32 -35.46 4.27
CA SER A 526 16.51 -34.73 4.70
C SER A 526 16.16 -33.68 5.77
N PRO A 527 16.90 -33.60 6.88
CA PRO A 527 16.71 -32.52 7.86
C PRO A 527 17.08 -31.12 7.31
N HIS A 528 17.76 -31.08 6.15
CA HIS A 528 18.17 -29.85 5.46
C HIS A 528 17.19 -29.38 4.38
N PHE A 529 16.07 -30.07 4.21
CA PHE A 529 14.99 -29.60 3.35
C PHE A 529 14.39 -28.31 3.93
N SER A 530 14.41 -27.23 3.14
CA SER A 530 14.03 -25.89 3.61
C SER A 530 12.91 -25.23 2.81
N GLY A 531 12.58 -25.78 1.64
CA GLY A 531 11.42 -25.31 0.88
C GLY A 531 11.11 -26.15 -0.34
N LEU A 532 9.85 -26.10 -0.75
CA LEU A 532 9.30 -26.70 -1.97
C LEU A 532 8.90 -25.58 -2.92
N HIS A 533 9.39 -25.62 -4.16
CA HIS A 533 8.86 -24.84 -5.27
C HIS A 533 8.25 -25.81 -6.28
N TYR A 534 6.93 -25.85 -6.33
CA TYR A 534 6.17 -26.86 -7.05
C TYR A 534 5.20 -26.24 -8.06
N THR A 535 5.13 -26.82 -9.24
CA THR A 535 3.93 -26.71 -10.07
C THR A 535 3.55 -28.05 -10.68
N GLY A 536 2.27 -28.40 -10.57
CA GLY A 536 1.73 -29.67 -11.05
C GLY A 536 0.29 -29.89 -10.59
N SER A 537 -0.11 -31.14 -10.33
CA SER A 537 -1.50 -31.43 -9.94
C SER A 537 -1.79 -31.10 -8.48
N SER A 538 -3.01 -30.66 -8.21
CA SER A 538 -3.47 -30.36 -6.85
C SER A 538 -3.35 -31.57 -5.92
N ALA A 539 -3.66 -32.77 -6.42
CA ALA A 539 -3.56 -34.01 -5.65
C ALA A 539 -2.12 -34.30 -5.16
N VAL A 540 -1.12 -34.07 -6.02
CA VAL A 540 0.28 -34.25 -5.64
C VAL A 540 0.73 -33.15 -4.68
N LEU A 541 0.34 -31.89 -4.91
CA LEU A 541 0.65 -30.79 -3.99
C LEU A 541 0.08 -31.05 -2.58
N LYS A 542 -1.19 -31.45 -2.46
CA LYS A 542 -1.82 -31.83 -1.19
C LYS A 542 -1.10 -32.99 -0.51
N SER A 543 -0.67 -34.01 -1.27
CA SER A 543 0.12 -35.12 -0.74
C SER A 543 1.49 -34.65 -0.21
N LEU A 544 2.17 -33.75 -0.92
CA LEU A 544 3.44 -33.18 -0.46
C LEU A 544 3.26 -32.34 0.81
N PHE A 545 2.20 -31.53 0.90
CA PHE A 545 1.84 -30.81 2.12
C PHE A 545 1.68 -31.76 3.32
N ALA A 546 0.92 -32.84 3.15
CA ALA A 546 0.73 -33.83 4.20
C ALA A 546 2.05 -34.49 4.63
N GLN A 547 2.87 -34.92 3.68
CA GLN A 547 4.19 -35.53 3.97
C GLN A 547 5.13 -34.55 4.69
N ILE A 548 5.16 -33.29 4.28
CA ILE A 548 5.97 -32.25 4.94
C ILE A 548 5.47 -32.02 6.36
N GLY A 549 4.14 -31.95 6.58
CA GLY A 549 3.55 -31.82 7.90
C GLY A 549 3.89 -33.00 8.83
N THR A 550 3.78 -34.23 8.33
CA THR A 550 4.16 -35.44 9.09
C THR A 550 5.64 -35.49 9.47
N ASN A 551 6.50 -34.86 8.67
CA ASN A 551 7.94 -34.80 8.90
C ASN A 551 8.39 -33.52 9.62
N ALA A 552 7.49 -32.67 10.13
CA ALA A 552 7.84 -31.34 10.66
C ALA A 552 8.96 -31.38 11.72
N GLN A 553 8.95 -32.39 12.59
CA GLN A 553 9.95 -32.64 13.64
C GLN A 553 11.35 -32.98 13.12
N LEU A 554 11.48 -33.41 11.86
CA LEU A 554 12.76 -33.79 11.25
C LEU A 554 13.57 -32.56 10.80
N TYR A 555 12.90 -31.49 10.39
CA TYR A 555 13.54 -30.38 9.69
C TYR A 555 14.21 -29.39 10.63
N LYS A 556 15.38 -28.88 10.24
CA LYS A 556 16.09 -27.83 11.01
C LYS A 556 15.36 -26.49 11.04
N THR A 557 14.55 -26.24 10.02
CA THR A 557 13.72 -25.04 9.87
C THR A 557 12.39 -25.45 9.27
N PHE A 558 11.33 -24.69 9.51
CA PHE A 558 10.03 -24.95 8.90
C PHE A 558 10.11 -24.78 7.38
N PRO A 559 9.92 -25.85 6.59
CA PRO A 559 10.04 -25.75 5.15
C PRO A 559 8.96 -24.85 4.57
N ARG A 560 9.34 -23.96 3.66
CA ARG A 560 8.39 -23.06 2.99
C ARG A 560 7.85 -23.71 1.72
N ILE A 561 6.54 -23.81 1.62
CA ILE A 561 5.87 -24.40 0.46
C ILE A 561 5.33 -23.29 -0.42
N VAL A 562 5.79 -23.29 -1.67
CA VAL A 562 5.25 -22.50 -2.79
C VAL A 562 4.75 -23.49 -3.83
N GLY A 563 3.44 -23.52 -4.03
CA GLY A 563 2.80 -24.51 -4.87
C GLY A 563 1.74 -23.87 -5.75
N GLU A 564 1.97 -23.89 -7.05
CA GLU A 564 0.94 -23.61 -8.05
C GLU A 564 0.37 -24.93 -8.58
N SER A 565 -0.92 -24.95 -8.85
CA SER A 565 -1.65 -26.12 -9.28
C SER A 565 -2.60 -25.76 -10.43
N GLY A 566 -3.33 -26.76 -10.92
CA GLY A 566 -4.29 -26.59 -12.00
C GLY A 566 -5.49 -25.73 -11.67
N GLY A 567 -6.36 -25.57 -12.67
CA GLY A 567 -7.57 -24.77 -12.58
C GLY A 567 -8.73 -25.35 -13.37
N LYS A 568 -9.95 -25.01 -12.96
CA LYS A 568 -11.17 -25.27 -13.73
C LYS A 568 -11.82 -23.96 -14.14
N ASN A 569 -11.15 -23.28 -15.05
CA ASN A 569 -11.37 -21.87 -15.35
C ASN A 569 -12.67 -21.65 -16.13
N PHE A 570 -13.26 -20.47 -15.94
CA PHE A 570 -14.56 -20.12 -16.51
C PHE A 570 -14.53 -18.82 -17.30
N HIS A 571 -15.42 -18.70 -18.29
CA HIS A 571 -15.85 -17.43 -18.86
C HIS A 571 -17.34 -17.28 -18.56
N LEU A 572 -17.75 -16.12 -18.06
CA LEU A 572 -19.15 -15.74 -17.86
C LEU A 572 -19.49 -14.62 -18.84
N VAL A 573 -20.61 -14.75 -19.54
CA VAL A 573 -21.07 -13.79 -20.55
C VAL A 573 -22.36 -13.14 -20.08
N HIS A 574 -22.42 -11.81 -20.15
CA HIS A 574 -23.62 -11.03 -19.85
C HIS A 574 -24.36 -10.63 -21.13
N ASN A 575 -25.69 -10.47 -21.06
CA ASN A 575 -26.55 -10.17 -22.22
C ASN A 575 -26.20 -8.83 -22.90
N SER A 576 -25.48 -7.93 -22.22
CA SER A 576 -24.94 -6.71 -22.83
C SER A 576 -23.97 -6.98 -24.01
N CYS A 577 -23.45 -8.20 -24.13
CA CYS A 577 -22.54 -8.63 -25.20
C CYS A 577 -23.26 -9.35 -26.35
N ARG A 578 -24.60 -9.28 -26.43
CA ARG A 578 -25.39 -9.95 -27.49
C ARG A 578 -24.95 -9.61 -28.92
N GLU A 579 -24.39 -8.43 -29.13
CA GLU A 579 -23.88 -7.95 -30.43
C GLU A 579 -22.40 -8.28 -30.66
N ASP A 580 -21.70 -8.83 -29.67
CA ASP A 580 -20.25 -9.12 -29.70
C ASP A 580 -19.92 -10.62 -29.78
N VAL A 581 -20.85 -11.43 -30.31
CA VAL A 581 -20.76 -12.90 -30.34
C VAL A 581 -19.46 -13.44 -30.96
N ASP A 582 -18.95 -12.78 -32.01
CA ASP A 582 -17.73 -13.21 -32.71
C ASP A 582 -16.48 -13.03 -31.84
N TRP A 583 -16.42 -11.94 -31.08
CA TRP A 583 -15.31 -11.66 -30.18
C TRP A 583 -15.33 -12.59 -28.97
N VAL A 584 -16.50 -12.79 -28.34
CA VAL A 584 -16.67 -13.74 -27.23
C VAL A 584 -16.29 -15.14 -27.68
N ALA A 585 -16.74 -15.57 -28.88
CA ALA A 585 -16.40 -16.87 -29.44
C ALA A 585 -14.90 -17.02 -29.68
N SER A 586 -14.24 -15.99 -30.26
CA SER A 586 -12.80 -16.00 -30.49
C SER A 586 -12.01 -16.09 -29.18
N ALA A 587 -12.39 -15.32 -28.16
CA ALA A 587 -11.75 -15.33 -26.85
C ALA A 587 -11.92 -16.70 -26.17
N ALA A 588 -13.12 -17.27 -26.19
CA ALA A 588 -13.39 -18.59 -25.61
C ALA A 588 -12.59 -19.71 -26.30
N VAL A 589 -12.62 -19.76 -27.63
CA VAL A 589 -11.90 -20.76 -28.44
C VAL A 589 -10.39 -20.67 -28.24
N ARG A 590 -9.82 -19.45 -28.24
CA ARG A 590 -8.39 -19.27 -27.96
C ARG A 590 -8.03 -19.69 -26.54
N SER A 591 -8.83 -19.29 -25.55
CA SER A 591 -8.60 -19.63 -24.14
C SER A 591 -8.68 -21.13 -23.87
N ALA A 592 -9.57 -21.84 -24.56
CA ALA A 592 -9.76 -23.28 -24.36
C ALA A 592 -8.76 -24.12 -25.17
N PHE A 593 -8.38 -23.69 -26.38
CA PHE A 593 -7.71 -24.57 -27.34
C PHE A 593 -6.29 -24.15 -27.70
N GLU A 594 -5.84 -22.91 -27.44
CA GLU A 594 -4.42 -22.58 -27.59
C GLU A 594 -3.57 -23.53 -26.73
N PHE A 595 -2.52 -24.10 -27.33
CA PHE A 595 -1.75 -25.19 -26.72
C PHE A 595 -2.59 -26.40 -26.29
N GLN A 596 -3.64 -26.71 -27.05
CA GLN A 596 -4.52 -27.86 -26.88
C GLN A 596 -5.17 -27.91 -25.49
N GLY A 597 -5.42 -26.74 -24.89
CA GLY A 597 -5.97 -26.64 -23.53
C GLY A 597 -5.02 -27.12 -22.42
N GLN A 598 -3.74 -27.32 -22.72
CA GLN A 598 -2.73 -27.75 -21.74
C GLN A 598 -2.14 -26.56 -20.98
N LYS A 599 -2.98 -25.62 -20.55
CA LYS A 599 -2.60 -24.49 -19.70
C LYS A 599 -3.40 -24.60 -18.40
N CYS A 600 -2.77 -24.31 -17.27
CA CYS A 600 -3.47 -24.29 -15.98
C CYS A 600 -4.67 -23.32 -16.00
N SER A 601 -4.58 -22.25 -16.79
CA SER A 601 -5.60 -21.22 -16.97
C SER A 601 -6.54 -21.44 -18.18
N ALA A 602 -6.47 -22.58 -18.88
CA ALA A 602 -7.32 -22.84 -20.04
C ALA A 602 -8.81 -22.82 -19.69
N LEU A 603 -9.64 -22.24 -20.57
CA LEU A 603 -11.09 -22.21 -20.39
C LEU A 603 -11.65 -23.63 -20.43
N SER A 604 -12.51 -23.95 -19.46
CA SER A 604 -13.19 -25.25 -19.38
C SER A 604 -14.70 -25.16 -19.16
N ARG A 605 -15.21 -24.01 -18.71
CA ARG A 605 -16.64 -23.76 -18.46
C ARG A 605 -17.05 -22.40 -19.02
N LEU A 606 -17.99 -22.37 -19.97
CA LEU A 606 -18.53 -21.15 -20.56
C LEU A 606 -19.99 -20.97 -20.13
N TYR A 607 -20.27 -19.93 -19.35
CA TYR A 607 -21.61 -19.60 -18.85
C TYR A 607 -22.21 -18.50 -19.71
N VAL A 608 -23.38 -18.74 -20.30
CA VAL A 608 -24.03 -17.82 -21.26
C VAL A 608 -25.50 -17.59 -20.94
N PRO A 609 -26.08 -16.42 -21.26
CA PRO A 609 -27.51 -16.18 -21.11
C PRO A 609 -28.31 -17.13 -22.01
N LYS A 610 -29.41 -17.69 -21.50
CA LYS A 610 -30.25 -18.62 -22.26
C LYS A 610 -30.84 -17.96 -23.50
N SER A 611 -31.32 -16.72 -23.39
CA SER A 611 -31.87 -15.98 -24.54
C SER A 611 -30.84 -15.83 -25.67
N MET A 612 -29.59 -15.53 -25.33
CA MET A 612 -28.47 -15.39 -26.27
C MET A 612 -28.06 -16.73 -26.90
N TRP A 613 -28.14 -17.81 -26.13
CA TRP A 613 -27.83 -19.15 -26.64
C TRP A 613 -28.90 -19.67 -27.61
N GLU A 614 -30.19 -19.46 -27.30
CA GLU A 614 -31.32 -19.90 -28.12
C GLU A 614 -31.42 -19.14 -29.45
N GLN A 615 -30.96 -17.89 -29.51
CA GLN A 615 -30.80 -17.14 -30.77
C GLN A 615 -29.86 -17.85 -31.76
N GLY A 616 -28.87 -18.59 -31.27
CA GLY A 616 -28.00 -19.45 -32.09
C GLY A 616 -26.76 -18.77 -32.69
N ASP A 617 -26.68 -17.43 -32.70
CA ASP A 617 -25.54 -16.71 -33.29
C ASP A 617 -24.22 -17.00 -32.57
N LEU A 618 -24.22 -16.99 -31.23
CA LEU A 618 -23.04 -17.37 -30.43
C LEU A 618 -22.63 -18.83 -30.68
N LYS A 619 -23.61 -19.74 -30.77
CA LYS A 619 -23.36 -21.16 -31.05
C LYS A 619 -22.70 -21.30 -32.43
N ALA A 620 -23.23 -20.65 -33.45
CA ALA A 620 -22.64 -20.65 -34.79
C ALA A 620 -21.22 -20.05 -34.79
N ALA A 621 -20.99 -18.93 -34.10
CA ALA A 621 -19.68 -18.30 -33.99
C ALA A 621 -18.66 -19.22 -33.31
N LEU A 622 -19.01 -19.87 -32.20
CA LEU A 622 -18.13 -20.83 -31.51
C LEU A 622 -17.73 -22.00 -32.41
N LEU A 623 -18.69 -22.58 -33.16
CA LEU A 623 -18.40 -23.67 -34.09
C LEU A 623 -17.49 -23.22 -35.24
N ARG A 624 -17.70 -22.02 -35.78
CA ARG A 624 -16.85 -21.44 -36.84
C ARG A 624 -15.43 -21.17 -36.34
N GLU A 625 -15.27 -20.57 -35.16
CA GLU A 625 -13.94 -20.32 -34.59
C GLU A 625 -13.23 -21.63 -34.22
N ALA A 626 -13.95 -22.61 -33.65
CA ALA A 626 -13.39 -23.92 -33.33
C ALA A 626 -12.93 -24.66 -34.60
N ALA A 627 -13.63 -24.52 -35.72
CA ALA A 627 -13.22 -25.11 -37.00
C ALA A 627 -11.90 -24.55 -37.55
N LYS A 628 -11.48 -23.33 -37.14
CA LYS A 628 -10.18 -22.76 -37.50
C LYS A 628 -9.02 -23.42 -36.73
N MET A 629 -9.30 -24.04 -35.58
CA MET A 629 -8.32 -24.68 -34.71
C MET A 629 -7.89 -26.04 -35.30
N THR A 630 -7.09 -25.97 -36.35
CA THR A 630 -6.55 -27.11 -37.10
C THR A 630 -5.12 -27.44 -36.66
N HIS A 631 -4.69 -28.66 -36.95
CA HIS A 631 -3.29 -29.08 -36.84
C HIS A 631 -2.78 -29.57 -38.20
N GLY A 632 -1.46 -29.50 -38.36
CA GLY A 632 -0.76 -30.15 -39.46
C GLY A 632 -0.26 -31.54 -39.06
N ASP A 633 0.44 -32.21 -39.96
CA ASP A 633 1.13 -33.48 -39.72
C ASP A 633 2.65 -33.31 -39.51
N ASP A 634 3.15 -32.08 -39.59
CA ASP A 634 4.56 -31.71 -39.42
C ASP A 634 4.69 -30.39 -38.64
N VAL A 635 5.51 -30.39 -37.59
CA VAL A 635 5.81 -29.24 -36.73
C VAL A 635 6.30 -28.01 -37.49
N LYS A 636 6.92 -28.18 -38.67
CA LYS A 636 7.44 -27.11 -39.53
C LYS A 636 6.33 -26.35 -40.25
N GLN A 637 5.08 -26.81 -40.19
CA GLN A 637 3.90 -26.12 -40.73
C GLN A 637 3.39 -25.05 -39.76
N LEU A 638 4.20 -24.04 -39.48
CA LEU A 638 4.00 -23.03 -38.41
C LEU A 638 2.69 -22.22 -38.44
N HIS A 639 1.90 -22.34 -39.52
CA HIS A 639 0.63 -21.61 -39.68
C HIS A 639 -0.54 -22.29 -38.95
N HIS A 640 -0.41 -23.56 -38.57
CA HIS A 640 -1.46 -24.24 -37.83
C HIS A 640 -1.51 -23.76 -36.36
N PRO A 641 -2.71 -23.50 -35.82
CA PRO A 641 -2.88 -23.03 -34.45
C PRO A 641 -2.79 -24.13 -33.38
N LEU A 642 -2.85 -25.41 -33.76
CA LEU A 642 -2.71 -26.54 -32.85
C LEU A 642 -1.51 -27.46 -33.18
N GLY A 643 -1.00 -28.09 -32.14
CA GLY A 643 -0.08 -29.23 -32.16
C GLY A 643 -0.68 -30.45 -31.45
N PRO A 644 0.14 -31.46 -31.11
CA PRO A 644 -0.30 -32.67 -30.41
C PRO A 644 -0.39 -32.46 -28.88
N ILE A 645 -1.21 -33.28 -28.21
CA ILE A 645 -1.21 -33.38 -26.74
C ILE A 645 0.10 -34.04 -26.28
N VAL A 646 0.57 -33.70 -25.07
CA VAL A 646 1.95 -34.00 -24.66
C VAL A 646 2.26 -35.49 -24.49
N SER A 647 1.27 -36.32 -24.16
CA SER A 647 1.49 -37.73 -23.82
C SER A 647 0.30 -38.62 -24.10
N GLU A 648 0.57 -39.89 -24.31
CA GLU A 648 -0.42 -40.95 -24.55
C GLU A 648 -1.41 -41.08 -23.38
N ALA A 649 -0.93 -40.95 -22.14
CA ALA A 649 -1.81 -40.94 -20.97
C ALA A 649 -2.79 -39.75 -20.97
N ALA A 650 -2.39 -38.59 -21.50
CA ALA A 650 -3.29 -37.45 -21.66
C ALA A 650 -4.26 -37.66 -22.84
N PHE A 651 -3.79 -38.29 -23.92
CA PHE A 651 -4.57 -38.64 -25.09
C PHE A 651 -5.70 -39.64 -24.78
N GLU A 652 -5.41 -40.69 -24.02
CA GLU A 652 -6.44 -41.67 -23.60
C GLU A 652 -7.41 -41.07 -22.59
N ARG A 653 -6.90 -40.36 -21.58
CA ARG A 653 -7.74 -39.69 -20.57
C ARG A 653 -8.74 -38.72 -21.20
N PHE A 654 -8.37 -38.02 -22.27
CA PHE A 654 -9.30 -37.17 -23.02
C PHE A 654 -10.44 -37.98 -23.64
N GLY A 655 -10.12 -39.10 -24.29
CA GLY A 655 -11.12 -39.97 -24.91
C GLY A 655 -12.11 -40.55 -23.89
N GLU A 656 -11.58 -41.12 -22.81
CA GLU A 656 -12.38 -41.65 -21.71
C GLU A 656 -13.30 -40.58 -21.10
N PHE A 657 -12.77 -39.37 -20.89
CA PHE A 657 -13.52 -38.26 -20.32
C PHE A 657 -14.66 -37.79 -21.25
N LEU A 658 -14.38 -37.68 -22.55
CA LEU A 658 -15.38 -37.29 -23.54
C LEU A 658 -16.49 -38.35 -23.66
N GLU A 659 -16.12 -39.63 -23.73
CA GLU A 659 -17.09 -40.73 -23.77
C GLU A 659 -17.95 -40.78 -22.51
N SER A 660 -17.35 -40.56 -21.32
CA SER A 660 -18.08 -40.46 -20.06
C SER A 660 -19.08 -39.31 -20.10
N ALA A 661 -18.64 -38.11 -20.50
CA ALA A 661 -19.52 -36.94 -20.56
C ALA A 661 -20.72 -37.15 -21.50
N GLN A 662 -20.52 -37.83 -22.63
CA GLN A 662 -21.61 -38.17 -23.54
C GLN A 662 -22.56 -39.23 -22.95
N LYS A 663 -22.05 -40.21 -22.20
CA LYS A 663 -22.87 -41.21 -21.48
C LYS A 663 -23.70 -40.56 -20.37
N ASP A 664 -23.18 -39.53 -19.73
CA ASP A 664 -23.86 -38.73 -18.69
C ASP A 664 -24.95 -37.80 -19.28
N GLY A 665 -25.11 -37.79 -20.61
CA GLY A 665 -26.17 -37.08 -21.32
C GLY A 665 -25.78 -35.69 -21.82
N HIS A 666 -24.50 -35.30 -21.74
CA HIS A 666 -24.02 -34.06 -22.34
C HIS A 666 -23.94 -34.17 -23.86
N ARG A 667 -24.31 -33.09 -24.56
CA ARG A 667 -24.39 -33.10 -26.03
C ARG A 667 -23.10 -32.57 -26.63
N LEU A 668 -22.42 -33.38 -27.43
CA LEU A 668 -21.28 -32.95 -28.24
C LEU A 668 -21.74 -32.05 -29.39
N LEU A 669 -21.26 -30.81 -29.40
CA LEU A 669 -21.57 -29.82 -30.43
C LEU A 669 -20.52 -29.79 -31.54
N PHE A 670 -19.25 -30.03 -31.18
CA PHE A 670 -18.12 -29.95 -32.10
C PHE A 670 -17.02 -30.95 -31.73
N GLY A 671 -16.43 -31.55 -32.75
CA GLY A 671 -15.13 -32.22 -32.69
C GLY A 671 -15.02 -33.44 -31.78
N GLY A 672 -13.94 -33.52 -31.00
CA GLY A 672 -13.66 -34.67 -30.12
C GLY A 672 -13.01 -35.89 -30.78
N LYS A 673 -12.69 -35.83 -32.07
CA LYS A 673 -11.95 -36.89 -32.77
C LYS A 673 -10.51 -36.96 -32.26
N ARG A 674 -9.99 -38.19 -32.16
CA ARG A 674 -8.61 -38.50 -31.77
C ARG A 674 -7.90 -39.15 -32.96
N ASP A 675 -6.70 -38.68 -33.28
CA ASP A 675 -5.81 -39.29 -34.28
C ASP A 675 -4.44 -39.52 -33.65
N GLY A 676 -4.13 -40.79 -33.39
CA GLY A 676 -2.86 -41.25 -32.84
C GLY A 676 -1.98 -41.97 -33.88
N SER A 677 -2.32 -41.88 -35.18
CA SER A 677 -1.66 -42.63 -36.25
C SER A 677 -0.18 -42.25 -36.44
N LYS A 678 0.16 -40.98 -36.16
CA LYS A 678 1.53 -40.43 -36.25
C LYS A 678 1.91 -39.68 -34.97
N GLY A 679 1.22 -38.57 -34.70
CA GLY A 679 1.33 -37.80 -33.46
C GLY A 679 0.07 -37.95 -32.62
N LEU A 680 0.06 -37.41 -31.41
CA LEU A 680 -1.07 -37.49 -30.48
C LEU A 680 -2.05 -36.32 -30.69
N PHE A 681 -2.78 -36.32 -31.80
CA PHE A 681 -3.63 -35.19 -32.18
C PHE A 681 -5.08 -35.33 -31.70
N ILE A 682 -5.62 -34.26 -31.13
CA ILE A 682 -7.00 -34.21 -30.65
C ILE A 682 -7.70 -33.03 -31.30
N GLN A 683 -8.83 -33.30 -31.95
CA GLN A 683 -9.74 -32.28 -32.41
C GLN A 683 -10.42 -31.63 -31.19
N PRO A 684 -10.43 -30.29 -31.08
CA PRO A 684 -11.10 -29.60 -29.99
C PRO A 684 -12.56 -30.05 -29.82
N ALA A 685 -13.03 -30.10 -28.58
CA ALA A 685 -14.39 -30.50 -28.25
C ALA A 685 -15.16 -29.37 -27.58
N ILE A 686 -16.40 -29.13 -28.03
CA ILE A 686 -17.35 -28.24 -27.36
C ILE A 686 -18.55 -29.08 -26.96
N LEU A 687 -18.85 -29.10 -25.66
CA LEU A 687 -20.02 -29.79 -25.10
C LEU A 687 -21.07 -28.76 -24.69
N GLU A 688 -22.33 -29.09 -24.90
CA GLU A 688 -23.47 -28.44 -24.23
C GLU A 688 -23.79 -29.27 -22.99
N ALA A 689 -23.64 -28.67 -21.81
CA ALA A 689 -23.94 -29.32 -20.55
C ALA A 689 -25.45 -29.58 -20.42
N LYS A 690 -25.80 -30.63 -19.67
CA LYS A 690 -27.20 -30.98 -19.41
C LYS A 690 -27.74 -29.98 -18.38
N GLN A 691 -28.95 -29.47 -18.57
CA GLN A 691 -29.44 -28.30 -17.80
C GLN A 691 -29.63 -28.55 -16.29
N ASP A 692 -29.86 -29.80 -15.90
CA ASP A 692 -29.98 -30.25 -14.51
C ASP A 692 -28.63 -30.59 -13.86
N ASP A 693 -27.55 -30.68 -14.63
CA ASP A 693 -26.21 -30.98 -14.14
C ASP A 693 -25.42 -29.69 -13.86
N LYS A 694 -25.83 -28.95 -12.82
CA LYS A 694 -25.22 -27.69 -12.38
C LYS A 694 -24.55 -27.79 -11.00
N THR A 695 -24.28 -29.00 -10.52
CA THR A 695 -23.86 -29.28 -9.14
C THR A 695 -22.38 -29.67 -9.04
N ALA A 696 -21.83 -29.61 -7.83
CA ALA A 696 -20.47 -30.06 -7.50
C ALA A 696 -20.22 -31.57 -7.76
N THR A 697 -21.24 -32.34 -8.13
CA THR A 697 -21.13 -33.75 -8.49
C THR A 697 -20.82 -33.99 -9.98
N SER A 698 -20.90 -32.96 -10.83
CA SER A 698 -20.61 -33.07 -12.26
C SER A 698 -19.11 -33.27 -12.52
N HIS A 699 -18.71 -34.42 -13.06
CA HIS A 699 -17.31 -34.63 -13.47
C HIS A 699 -16.89 -33.67 -14.60
N LEU A 700 -17.81 -33.32 -15.51
CA LEU A 700 -17.54 -32.38 -16.60
C LEU A 700 -17.17 -30.99 -16.06
N LEU A 701 -17.84 -30.54 -15.00
CA LEU A 701 -17.68 -29.19 -14.46
C LEU A 701 -16.65 -29.08 -13.33
N THR A 702 -16.29 -30.18 -12.66
CA THR A 702 -15.39 -30.14 -11.49
C THR A 702 -13.98 -30.65 -11.77
N ARG A 703 -13.83 -31.67 -12.63
CA ARG A 703 -12.54 -32.33 -12.87
C ARG A 703 -11.72 -31.59 -13.93
N GLU A 704 -10.48 -31.25 -13.60
CA GLU A 704 -9.51 -30.72 -14.56
C GLU A 704 -9.01 -31.84 -15.50
N LEU A 705 -9.07 -31.59 -16.81
CA LEU A 705 -8.67 -32.56 -17.84
C LEU A 705 -7.29 -32.29 -18.44
N PHE A 706 -6.94 -31.01 -18.59
CA PHE A 706 -5.74 -30.54 -19.30
C PHE A 706 -5.74 -30.96 -20.78
N GLY A 707 -6.84 -30.66 -21.48
CA GLY A 707 -7.04 -30.98 -22.90
C GLY A 707 -8.01 -30.01 -23.57
N PRO A 708 -8.17 -30.07 -24.91
CA PRO A 708 -8.88 -29.03 -25.66
C PRO A 708 -10.40 -29.24 -25.62
N LEU A 709 -11.00 -29.07 -24.44
CA LEU A 709 -12.43 -29.28 -24.20
C LEU A 709 -12.98 -28.24 -23.22
N PHE A 710 -14.12 -27.64 -23.57
CA PHE A 710 -14.93 -26.85 -22.64
C PHE A 710 -16.41 -27.16 -22.79
N ALA A 711 -17.15 -26.93 -21.70
CA ALA A 711 -18.59 -27.10 -21.62
C ALA A 711 -19.30 -25.75 -21.62
N VAL A 712 -20.41 -25.64 -22.36
CA VAL A 712 -21.32 -24.49 -22.37
C VAL A 712 -22.48 -24.76 -21.44
N LEU A 713 -22.79 -23.80 -20.57
CA LEU A 713 -23.91 -23.82 -19.64
C LEU A 713 -24.75 -22.57 -19.83
N THR A 714 -26.06 -22.74 -19.90
CA THR A 714 -26.99 -21.61 -19.97
C THR A 714 -27.58 -21.28 -18.60
N HIS A 715 -27.71 -19.99 -18.30
CA HIS A 715 -28.48 -19.48 -17.16
C HIS A 715 -29.70 -18.68 -17.65
N ASP A 716 -30.80 -18.75 -16.92
CA ASP A 716 -32.04 -18.07 -17.30
C ASP A 716 -31.95 -16.58 -16.99
N ASP A 717 -31.67 -15.79 -18.03
CA ASP A 717 -31.47 -14.35 -17.94
C ASP A 717 -32.78 -13.54 -17.87
N THR A 718 -33.93 -14.23 -17.80
CA THR A 718 -35.23 -13.59 -17.51
C THR A 718 -35.50 -13.44 -16.01
N LEU A 719 -34.73 -14.13 -15.17
CA LEU A 719 -34.88 -14.06 -13.71
C LEU A 719 -34.26 -12.76 -13.14
N PRO A 720 -34.88 -12.13 -12.13
CA PRO A 720 -34.40 -10.86 -11.57
C PRO A 720 -32.97 -10.87 -11.00
N ASN A 721 -32.52 -12.01 -10.45
CA ASN A 721 -31.19 -12.18 -9.83
C ASN A 721 -30.29 -13.11 -10.63
N ASN A 722 -30.52 -13.25 -11.94
CA ASN A 722 -29.85 -14.27 -12.77
C ASN A 722 -28.32 -14.20 -12.72
N LEU A 723 -27.75 -13.00 -12.60
CA LEU A 723 -26.31 -12.78 -12.59
C LEU A 723 -25.70 -13.22 -11.25
N GLU A 724 -26.32 -12.86 -10.14
CA GLU A 724 -25.92 -13.33 -8.82
C GLU A 724 -26.05 -14.85 -8.72
N ASP A 725 -27.17 -15.41 -9.19
CA ASP A 725 -27.42 -16.86 -9.13
C ASP A 725 -26.37 -17.64 -9.92
N VAL A 726 -26.00 -17.18 -11.14
CA VAL A 726 -24.95 -17.84 -11.92
C VAL A 726 -23.56 -17.64 -11.31
N CYS A 727 -23.29 -16.52 -10.65
CA CYS A 727 -22.05 -16.32 -9.91
C CYS A 727 -21.95 -17.31 -8.74
N ASP A 728 -23.02 -17.49 -7.97
CA ASP A 728 -23.08 -18.43 -6.85
C ASP A 728 -22.90 -19.89 -7.34
N VAL A 729 -23.42 -20.22 -8.53
CA VAL A 729 -23.14 -21.52 -9.20
C VAL A 729 -21.66 -21.64 -9.56
N ILE A 730 -21.05 -20.64 -10.20
CA ILE A 730 -19.63 -20.67 -10.58
C ILE A 730 -18.75 -20.90 -9.35
N ASP A 731 -19.05 -20.16 -8.27
CA ASP A 731 -18.33 -20.17 -7.00
C ASP A 731 -18.37 -21.55 -6.32
N SER A 732 -19.55 -22.15 -6.24
CA SER A 732 -19.79 -23.41 -5.54
C SER A 732 -19.45 -24.68 -6.36
N THR A 733 -19.38 -24.58 -7.69
CA THR A 733 -19.18 -25.74 -8.56
C THR A 733 -17.78 -26.33 -8.45
N SER A 734 -16.74 -25.51 -8.27
CA SER A 734 -15.34 -25.96 -8.39
C SER A 734 -14.51 -25.65 -7.16
N GLU A 735 -13.69 -26.63 -6.74
CA GLU A 735 -12.67 -26.44 -5.71
C GLU A 735 -11.47 -25.58 -6.17
N TYR A 736 -11.38 -25.24 -7.46
CA TYR A 736 -10.29 -24.44 -8.03
C TYR A 736 -10.62 -22.96 -8.05
N GLY A 737 -9.60 -22.11 -7.96
CA GLY A 737 -9.74 -20.64 -7.90
C GLY A 737 -8.65 -19.91 -8.69
N LEU A 738 -8.29 -20.40 -9.88
CA LEU A 738 -7.13 -19.91 -10.64
C LEU A 738 -7.42 -18.72 -11.55
N ALA A 739 -8.13 -18.93 -12.66
CA ALA A 739 -8.41 -17.89 -13.65
C ALA A 739 -9.89 -17.89 -14.08
N GLY A 740 -10.38 -16.72 -14.48
CA GLY A 740 -11.77 -16.55 -14.90
C GLY A 740 -11.96 -15.23 -15.64
N SER A 741 -12.95 -15.18 -16.53
CA SER A 741 -13.28 -13.95 -17.26
C SER A 741 -14.76 -13.61 -17.17
N PHE A 742 -15.07 -12.32 -17.18
CA PHE A 742 -16.42 -11.80 -17.34
C PHE A 742 -16.51 -10.86 -18.55
N PHE A 743 -17.40 -11.20 -19.47
CA PHE A 743 -17.67 -10.45 -20.70
C PHE A 743 -18.95 -9.63 -20.50
N SER A 744 -18.80 -8.33 -20.29
CA SER A 744 -19.91 -7.40 -20.08
C SER A 744 -19.54 -5.98 -20.50
N ARG A 745 -20.51 -5.26 -21.08
CA ARG A 745 -20.46 -3.79 -21.26
C ARG A 745 -21.15 -3.05 -20.12
N ASP A 746 -21.92 -3.77 -19.31
CA ASP A 746 -22.62 -3.23 -18.15
C ASP A 746 -21.66 -3.17 -16.95
N ARG A 747 -21.43 -1.96 -16.45
CA ARG A 747 -20.50 -1.68 -15.34
C ARG A 747 -21.05 -2.14 -13.98
N GLU A 748 -22.36 -2.12 -13.79
CA GLU A 748 -22.96 -2.62 -12.55
C GLU A 748 -22.88 -4.15 -12.52
N ALA A 749 -23.15 -4.80 -13.65
CA ALA A 749 -22.94 -6.25 -13.78
C ALA A 749 -21.48 -6.63 -13.50
N ILE A 750 -20.51 -5.85 -14.00
CA ILE A 750 -19.08 -6.08 -13.74
C ILE A 750 -18.76 -5.98 -12.25
N LYS A 751 -19.30 -4.96 -11.57
CA LYS A 751 -19.12 -4.78 -10.13
C LYS A 751 -19.71 -5.97 -9.36
N ILE A 752 -20.94 -6.38 -9.67
CA ILE A 752 -21.61 -7.52 -9.03
C ILE A 752 -20.78 -8.80 -9.21
N ALA A 753 -20.38 -9.12 -10.44
CA ALA A 753 -19.57 -10.31 -10.72
C ALA A 753 -18.20 -10.26 -10.02
N ASN A 754 -17.55 -9.09 -9.97
CA ASN A 754 -16.28 -8.91 -9.29
C ASN A 754 -16.40 -9.10 -7.76
N GLU A 755 -17.50 -8.66 -7.15
CA GLU A 755 -17.76 -8.86 -5.73
C GLU A 755 -18.10 -10.32 -5.42
N ARG A 756 -18.99 -10.93 -6.21
CA ARG A 756 -19.47 -12.30 -5.98
C ARG A 756 -18.43 -13.37 -6.28
N LEU A 757 -17.58 -13.18 -7.29
CA LEU A 757 -16.59 -14.17 -7.72
C LEU A 757 -15.20 -13.94 -7.10
N ARG A 758 -15.07 -13.03 -6.13
CA ARG A 758 -13.78 -12.58 -5.59
C ARG A 758 -12.86 -13.72 -5.16
N ASP A 759 -13.40 -14.77 -4.54
CA ASP A 759 -12.63 -15.91 -4.06
C ASP A 759 -12.61 -17.09 -5.05
N SER A 760 -13.40 -17.04 -6.12
CA SER A 760 -13.49 -18.09 -7.14
C SER A 760 -12.44 -17.93 -8.25
N VAL A 761 -11.67 -16.83 -8.25
CA VAL A 761 -10.69 -16.53 -9.30
C VAL A 761 -9.52 -15.68 -8.79
N GLY A 762 -8.29 -16.19 -8.97
CA GLY A 762 -7.06 -15.48 -8.65
C GLY A 762 -6.57 -14.51 -9.74
N MET A 763 -6.97 -14.73 -10.99
CA MET A 763 -6.76 -13.85 -12.15
C MET A 763 -8.09 -13.60 -12.87
N PHE A 764 -8.76 -12.50 -12.51
CA PHE A 764 -10.06 -12.13 -13.06
C PHE A 764 -9.91 -11.14 -14.22
N CYS A 765 -10.32 -11.56 -15.41
CA CYS A 765 -10.24 -10.73 -16.61
C CYS A 765 -11.61 -10.17 -16.97
N ILE A 766 -11.70 -8.86 -17.22
CA ILE A 766 -12.91 -8.24 -17.75
C ILE A 766 -12.70 -8.01 -19.23
N ASN A 767 -13.59 -8.54 -20.06
CA ASN A 767 -13.54 -8.35 -21.51
C ASN A 767 -12.20 -8.79 -22.13
N ASP A 768 -11.67 -9.93 -21.68
CA ASP A 768 -10.57 -10.63 -22.34
C ASP A 768 -10.57 -12.11 -21.93
N LYS A 769 -9.84 -12.94 -22.67
CA LYS A 769 -9.64 -14.35 -22.35
C LYS A 769 -8.87 -14.52 -21.02
N CYS A 770 -9.25 -15.52 -20.23
CA CYS A 770 -8.63 -15.86 -18.94
C CYS A 770 -7.21 -16.46 -19.03
N THR A 771 -6.51 -16.34 -20.16
CA THR A 771 -5.16 -16.89 -20.39
C THR A 771 -4.19 -15.80 -20.84
N GLY A 772 -2.89 -16.06 -20.75
CA GLY A 772 -1.85 -15.14 -21.25
C GLY A 772 -1.49 -14.04 -20.27
N ALA A 773 -1.31 -14.40 -18.99
CA ALA A 773 -0.68 -13.53 -18.02
C ALA A 773 0.69 -13.06 -18.55
N VAL A 774 1.04 -11.81 -18.28
CA VAL A 774 2.30 -11.20 -18.72
C VAL A 774 3.07 -10.80 -17.47
N ILE A 775 4.33 -11.22 -17.37
CA ILE A 775 5.20 -10.89 -16.23
C ILE A 775 5.33 -9.37 -16.13
N GLY A 776 5.22 -8.81 -14.92
CA GLY A 776 5.23 -7.35 -14.71
C GLY A 776 3.86 -6.68 -14.79
N ALA A 777 2.89 -7.28 -15.47
CA ALA A 777 1.53 -6.76 -15.58
C ALA A 777 0.49 -7.58 -14.79
N HIS A 778 0.58 -8.92 -14.86
CA HIS A 778 -0.44 -9.83 -14.32
C HIS A 778 0.22 -10.91 -13.45
N PRO A 779 0.58 -10.64 -12.18
CA PRO A 779 1.09 -11.65 -11.27
C PRO A 779 0.15 -12.86 -11.20
N PHE A 780 0.65 -14.05 -11.57
CA PHE A 780 -0.18 -15.22 -11.82
C PHE A 780 -0.23 -16.14 -10.59
N GLY A 781 -1.42 -16.62 -10.25
CA GLY A 781 -1.63 -17.59 -9.17
C GLY A 781 -3.05 -17.50 -8.61
N GLY A 782 -3.50 -18.55 -7.93
CA GLY A 782 -4.85 -18.64 -7.35
C GLY A 782 -4.89 -19.43 -6.06
N ALA A 783 -5.92 -19.16 -5.25
CA ALA A 783 -6.16 -19.84 -3.97
C ALA A 783 -6.99 -21.13 -4.16
N ARG A 784 -7.66 -21.58 -3.10
CA ARG A 784 -8.38 -22.87 -3.06
C ARG A 784 -7.46 -24.03 -3.46
N SER A 785 -7.96 -25.01 -4.20
CA SER A 785 -7.14 -26.12 -4.69
C SER A 785 -6.17 -25.74 -5.81
N SER A 786 -6.15 -24.48 -6.26
CA SER A 786 -5.24 -24.00 -7.31
C SER A 786 -3.84 -23.64 -6.80
N GLY A 787 -3.61 -23.55 -5.49
CA GLY A 787 -2.27 -23.36 -4.95
C GLY A 787 -2.19 -22.47 -3.71
N THR A 788 -0.97 -22.06 -3.40
CA THR A 788 -0.63 -21.17 -2.27
C THR A 788 -0.77 -19.68 -2.61
N ASN A 789 -1.02 -19.34 -3.88
CA ASN A 789 -1.24 -17.97 -4.36
C ASN A 789 -0.09 -17.00 -4.01
N ASP A 790 1.16 -17.47 -4.03
CA ASP A 790 2.35 -16.64 -3.79
C ASP A 790 2.65 -15.68 -4.97
N LYS A 791 1.81 -15.72 -6.01
CA LYS A 791 1.88 -14.92 -7.24
C LYS A 791 3.22 -15.11 -7.97
N ALA A 792 3.29 -16.15 -8.78
CA ALA A 792 4.44 -16.48 -9.62
C ALA A 792 4.95 -15.27 -10.41
N ASN A 793 6.26 -15.21 -10.57
CA ASN A 793 7.00 -14.10 -11.19
C ASN A 793 6.71 -12.70 -10.58
N SER A 794 6.66 -12.59 -9.25
CA SER A 794 6.50 -11.31 -8.51
C SER A 794 7.45 -11.21 -7.30
N VAL A 795 7.46 -10.05 -6.62
CA VAL A 795 8.18 -9.86 -5.35
C VAL A 795 7.69 -10.82 -4.26
N ASN A 796 6.41 -11.21 -4.27
CA ASN A 796 5.81 -12.05 -3.23
C ASN A 796 6.47 -13.43 -3.17
N VAL A 797 6.65 -14.10 -4.31
CA VAL A 797 7.33 -15.40 -4.36
C VAL A 797 8.82 -15.32 -4.00
N LEU A 798 9.50 -14.19 -4.27
CA LEU A 798 10.89 -13.98 -3.84
C LEU A 798 11.00 -13.90 -2.31
N LEU A 799 10.05 -13.25 -1.64
CA LEU A 799 9.98 -13.24 -0.17
C LEU A 799 9.87 -14.65 0.41
N ARG A 800 9.15 -15.55 -0.26
CA ARG A 800 9.02 -16.96 0.17
C ARG A 800 10.35 -17.70 0.22
N PHE A 801 11.34 -17.32 -0.59
CA PHE A 801 12.66 -17.95 -0.57
C PHE A 801 13.73 -17.10 0.15
N SER A 802 13.32 -16.14 0.98
CA SER A 802 14.19 -15.25 1.78
C SER A 802 13.90 -15.34 3.29
N SER A 803 14.95 -15.47 4.11
CA SER A 803 14.90 -15.45 5.58
C SER A 803 15.56 -14.18 6.12
N ILE A 804 14.73 -13.17 6.41
CA ILE A 804 15.16 -11.84 6.78
C ILE A 804 15.81 -11.87 8.17
N ARG A 805 17.00 -11.28 8.29
CA ARG A 805 17.67 -10.98 9.55
C ARG A 805 17.82 -9.48 9.69
N THR A 806 17.51 -8.94 10.85
CA THR A 806 17.87 -7.57 11.20
C THR A 806 19.25 -7.55 11.84
N VAL A 807 20.14 -6.70 11.34
CA VAL A 807 21.43 -6.41 11.96
C VAL A 807 21.37 -4.99 12.52
N LYS A 808 21.58 -4.87 13.83
CA LYS A 808 21.75 -3.61 14.53
C LYS A 808 23.19 -3.50 14.99
N ASP A 809 23.91 -2.51 14.49
CA ASP A 809 25.25 -2.13 14.94
C ASP A 809 25.15 -0.88 15.79
N SER A 810 25.51 -0.97 17.08
CA SER A 810 25.41 0.16 18.01
C SER A 810 26.78 0.82 18.15
N PHE A 811 26.88 2.12 17.85
CA PHE A 811 28.13 2.87 17.90
C PHE A 811 28.41 3.48 19.27
N GLU A 812 27.37 3.56 20.11
CA GLU A 812 27.46 4.03 21.49
C GLU A 812 27.24 2.85 22.43
N SER A 813 28.27 2.48 23.18
CA SER A 813 28.21 1.45 24.22
C SER A 813 28.45 2.10 25.58
N SER A 814 27.46 2.09 26.48
CA SER A 814 27.71 2.44 27.88
C SER A 814 28.41 1.24 28.56
N SER A 815 29.60 1.48 29.13
CA SER A 815 30.41 0.44 29.76
C SER A 815 30.03 0.18 31.22
N SER A 816 28.91 0.73 31.69
CA SER A 816 28.44 0.51 33.05
C SER A 816 26.98 0.09 33.05
N THR A 817 26.73 -1.03 33.72
CA THR A 817 25.37 -1.45 34.09
C THR A 817 24.63 -0.34 34.83
N LEU A 818 25.37 0.53 35.53
CA LEU A 818 24.82 1.69 36.24
C LEU A 818 24.39 2.83 35.31
N GLY A 819 24.99 3.07 34.14
CA GLY A 819 24.53 4.12 33.22
C GLY A 819 23.24 3.77 32.46
N ALA A 820 22.89 2.49 32.42
CA ALA A 820 21.62 1.98 31.87
C ALA A 820 20.51 1.85 32.94
N CYS A 821 20.88 1.93 34.24
CA CYS A 821 19.98 1.68 35.37
C CYS A 821 19.96 2.81 36.42
N HIS A 822 20.84 3.82 36.32
CA HIS A 822 20.96 4.96 37.22
C HIS A 822 21.26 6.24 36.43
N ILE A 823 20.58 7.32 36.81
CA ILE A 823 21.01 8.69 36.52
C ILE A 823 22.08 9.03 37.56
N ALA A 824 23.30 9.37 37.13
CA ALA A 824 24.32 9.85 38.06
C ALA A 824 23.87 11.19 38.66
N GLU A 825 23.80 11.27 40.00
CA GLU A 825 23.60 12.54 40.69
C GLU A 825 24.86 13.40 40.52
N HIS A 826 24.74 14.52 39.80
CA HIS A 826 25.73 15.57 39.88
C HIS A 826 25.69 16.19 41.28
N HIS A 827 26.57 15.74 42.17
CA HIS A 827 26.90 16.48 43.38
C HIS A 827 27.51 17.83 42.99
N GLN A 828 26.82 18.90 43.38
CA GLN A 828 27.35 20.26 43.38
C GLN A 828 28.54 20.32 44.34
N ALA A 829 29.76 20.43 43.80
CA ALA A 829 30.89 21.00 44.52
C ALA A 829 31.08 22.44 44.05
N ALA A 830 30.73 23.37 44.94
CA ALA A 830 30.79 24.81 44.73
C ALA A 830 32.22 25.34 44.54
N ALA A 831 32.40 26.24 43.58
CA ALA A 831 33.48 27.23 43.59
C ALA A 831 32.91 28.62 43.24
N ALA A 832 33.36 29.60 44.02
CA ALA A 832 32.82 30.92 44.32
C ALA A 832 32.94 31.98 43.17
N PRO A 833 32.33 33.18 43.32
CA PRO A 833 31.71 33.96 42.24
C PRO A 833 32.47 35.23 41.81
N ALA A 834 32.04 35.83 40.68
CA ALA A 834 32.20 37.26 40.36
C ALA A 834 31.23 37.66 39.20
N PRO A 835 30.83 38.93 39.05
CA PRO A 835 29.94 39.71 39.93
C PRO A 835 28.63 40.16 39.21
N GLU A 836 27.62 40.52 40.01
CA GLU A 836 26.31 40.99 39.58
C GLU A 836 26.32 42.36 38.87
N MET A 837 25.47 42.50 37.85
CA MET A 837 24.78 43.74 37.53
C MET A 837 23.28 43.46 37.46
N ALA A 838 22.55 43.95 38.47
CA ALA A 838 21.11 43.89 38.54
C ALA A 838 20.45 45.02 37.74
N MET A 839 19.47 44.69 36.89
CA MET A 839 18.30 45.54 36.65
C MET A 839 17.06 44.70 36.27
N VAL A 840 16.15 44.67 37.25
CA VAL A 840 14.68 44.81 37.17
C VAL A 840 13.84 43.69 36.53
N THR A 841 13.22 42.96 37.46
CA THR A 841 11.99 42.17 37.42
C THR A 841 10.79 42.89 36.78
N ASN A 842 10.10 42.22 35.86
CA ASN A 842 8.66 41.89 36.00
C ASN A 842 8.13 41.12 34.77
N ARG A 843 8.08 39.79 34.88
CA ARG A 843 6.91 38.98 34.54
C ARG A 843 7.12 37.61 35.17
N THR A 844 6.38 37.41 36.25
CA THR A 844 6.11 36.14 36.91
C THR A 844 5.96 35.01 35.89
N GLU A 845 6.74 33.95 36.05
CA GLU A 845 6.26 32.63 35.59
C GLU A 845 4.91 32.39 36.25
N PRO A 846 3.86 32.04 35.48
CA PRO A 846 2.64 31.59 36.11
C PRO A 846 2.99 30.29 36.85
N SER A 847 2.85 30.32 38.18
CA SER A 847 2.68 29.11 38.97
C SER A 847 1.74 28.15 38.23
N PRO A 848 2.00 26.83 38.18
CA PRO A 848 1.03 25.87 37.69
C PRO A 848 -0.28 26.15 38.42
N ARG A 849 -1.32 26.57 37.71
CA ARG A 849 -2.64 26.63 38.34
C ARG A 849 -3.00 25.17 38.61
N PRO A 850 -3.41 24.80 39.83
CA PRO A 850 -4.01 23.49 40.04
C PRO A 850 -5.15 23.34 39.04
N SER A 851 -5.26 22.18 38.39
CA SER A 851 -6.39 21.95 37.49
C SER A 851 -7.67 22.17 38.30
N SER A 852 -8.69 22.81 37.72
CA SER A 852 -9.94 23.08 38.44
C SER A 852 -10.75 21.81 38.76
N THR A 853 -10.27 20.64 38.33
CA THR A 853 -10.98 19.37 38.39
C THR A 853 -10.56 18.61 39.65
N SER A 854 -11.48 18.51 40.61
CA SER A 854 -11.31 17.67 41.80
C SER A 854 -11.81 16.25 41.52
N ARG A 855 -11.17 15.24 42.12
CA ARG A 855 -11.64 13.86 42.07
C ARG A 855 -13.12 13.75 42.49
N PRO A 856 -13.95 13.01 41.76
CA PRO A 856 -15.31 12.70 42.20
C PRO A 856 -15.30 11.98 43.56
N THR A 857 -16.22 12.34 44.45
CA THR A 857 -16.31 11.76 45.81
C THR A 857 -17.50 10.82 45.99
N THR A 858 -18.48 10.89 45.10
CA THR A 858 -19.68 10.06 45.13
C THR A 858 -19.33 8.64 44.73
N LYS A 859 -19.47 7.70 45.67
CA LYS A 859 -19.32 6.26 45.41
C LYS A 859 -20.45 5.75 44.53
N LEU A 860 -20.16 4.79 43.66
CA LEU A 860 -21.06 4.30 42.63
C LEU A 860 -21.33 2.79 42.80
N ASP A 861 -22.59 2.39 42.63
CA ASP A 861 -22.94 1.01 42.32
C ASP A 861 -22.68 0.79 40.81
N VAL A 862 -21.85 -0.21 40.48
CA VAL A 862 -21.44 -0.51 39.10
C VAL A 862 -22.24 -1.70 38.55
N PHE A 863 -22.92 -1.50 37.42
CA PHE A 863 -23.71 -2.52 36.73
C PHE A 863 -23.09 -2.86 35.37
N VAL A 864 -23.01 -4.14 35.04
CA VAL A 864 -22.49 -4.63 33.75
C VAL A 864 -23.60 -5.29 32.94
N ILE A 865 -23.48 -5.18 31.62
CA ILE A 865 -24.50 -5.55 30.63
C ILE A 865 -23.80 -6.20 29.44
N GLY A 866 -24.36 -7.27 28.88
CA GLY A 866 -23.90 -7.87 27.62
C GLY A 866 -23.08 -9.15 27.81
N SER A 867 -22.18 -9.42 26.86
CA SER A 867 -21.28 -10.57 26.88
C SER A 867 -19.96 -10.25 27.59
N GLY A 868 -19.38 -11.25 28.23
CA GLY A 868 -18.13 -11.24 28.98
C GLY A 868 -17.28 -12.46 28.66
N GLU A 869 -17.44 -13.02 27.47
CA GLU A 869 -16.71 -14.21 27.01
C GLU A 869 -15.18 -13.99 26.94
N ASN A 870 -14.72 -12.74 26.96
CA ASN A 870 -13.32 -12.35 27.01
C ASN A 870 -13.01 -11.48 28.24
N SER A 871 -13.66 -11.76 29.38
CA SER A 871 -13.38 -11.11 30.67
C SER A 871 -13.86 -9.66 30.85
N GLU A 872 -14.58 -9.09 29.88
CA GLU A 872 -14.92 -7.67 29.81
C GLU A 872 -15.87 -7.19 30.92
N LEU A 873 -16.68 -8.11 31.47
CA LEU A 873 -17.66 -7.79 32.52
C LEU A 873 -17.04 -7.65 33.92
N GLY A 874 -15.79 -8.11 34.13
CA GLY A 874 -15.12 -7.97 35.42
C GLY A 874 -15.84 -8.66 36.58
N LEU A 875 -16.57 -9.75 36.30
CA LEU A 875 -17.39 -10.50 37.28
C LEU A 875 -16.62 -11.66 37.94
N GLY A 876 -15.32 -11.75 37.70
CA GLY A 876 -14.48 -12.89 38.06
C GLY A 876 -14.59 -14.04 37.05
N PRO A 877 -13.86 -15.14 37.30
CA PRO A 877 -13.58 -16.16 36.29
C PRO A 877 -14.77 -17.07 35.92
N ARG A 878 -15.92 -16.94 36.59
CA ARG A 878 -17.06 -17.87 36.49
C ARG A 878 -18.31 -17.31 35.81
N HIS A 879 -18.24 -16.08 35.30
CA HIS A 879 -19.41 -15.38 34.78
C HIS A 879 -19.13 -14.69 33.45
N THR A 880 -19.70 -15.23 32.37
CA THR A 880 -19.46 -14.78 31.00
C THR A 880 -20.58 -13.93 30.41
N GLN A 881 -21.71 -13.73 31.10
CA GLN A 881 -22.84 -12.99 30.53
C GLN A 881 -23.64 -12.21 31.58
N ALA A 882 -24.19 -11.06 31.16
CA ALA A 882 -25.14 -10.23 31.88
C ALA A 882 -26.27 -9.74 30.96
N PRO A 883 -27.25 -10.61 30.59
CA PRO A 883 -28.32 -10.25 29.65
C PRO A 883 -29.22 -9.08 30.11
N ARG A 884 -29.21 -8.80 31.41
CA ARG A 884 -29.80 -7.61 32.04
C ARG A 884 -28.74 -6.96 32.93
N PRO A 885 -28.86 -5.65 33.23
CA PRO A 885 -27.98 -4.97 34.17
C PRO A 885 -27.78 -5.77 35.46
N ARG A 886 -26.52 -6.15 35.69
CA ARG A 886 -26.08 -6.98 36.80
C ARG A 886 -25.07 -6.21 37.64
N LEU A 887 -25.32 -6.12 38.94
CA LEU A 887 -24.41 -5.46 39.87
C LEU A 887 -23.07 -6.23 39.93
N ASN A 888 -21.97 -5.53 39.73
CA ASN A 888 -20.63 -6.08 39.89
C ASN A 888 -20.23 -6.04 41.37
N ARG A 889 -20.29 -7.21 42.04
CA ARG A 889 -19.97 -7.33 43.47
C ARG A 889 -18.48 -7.21 43.79
N LEU A 890 -17.60 -7.37 42.80
CA LEU A 890 -16.16 -7.16 42.97
C LEU A 890 -15.80 -5.67 43.02
N LEU A 891 -16.74 -4.79 42.68
CA LEU A 891 -16.65 -3.33 42.75
C LEU A 891 -17.65 -2.75 43.74
N ASP A 892 -17.85 -3.43 44.87
CA ASP A 892 -18.79 -2.99 45.90
C ASP A 892 -18.49 -1.55 46.37
N ALA A 893 -19.53 -0.71 46.40
CA ALA A 893 -19.39 0.72 46.66
C ALA A 893 -18.84 1.02 48.06
N ASP A 894 -19.16 0.19 49.05
CA ASP A 894 -18.77 0.44 50.43
C ASP A 894 -17.29 0.08 50.66
N SER A 895 -16.86 -1.06 50.12
CA SER A 895 -15.51 -1.62 50.29
C SER A 895 -14.48 -1.12 49.27
N VAL A 896 -14.83 -1.06 47.99
CA VAL A 896 -13.93 -0.60 46.91
C VAL A 896 -14.12 0.90 46.65
N GLY A 897 -15.38 1.34 46.60
CA GLY A 897 -15.72 2.76 46.45
C GLY A 897 -15.28 3.35 45.12
N VAL A 898 -15.71 2.75 44.01
CA VAL A 898 -15.57 3.32 42.65
C VAL A 898 -16.34 4.64 42.56
N VAL A 899 -15.73 5.66 41.93
CA VAL A 899 -16.29 7.00 41.74
C VAL A 899 -16.36 7.43 40.27
N GLN A 900 -15.70 6.70 39.37
CA GLN A 900 -15.80 6.88 37.91
C GLN A 900 -15.43 5.56 37.20
N VAL A 901 -16.06 5.28 36.06
CA VAL A 901 -15.69 4.19 35.14
C VAL A 901 -15.51 4.76 33.72
N ALA A 902 -14.57 4.21 32.97
CA ALA A 902 -14.41 4.42 31.53
C ALA A 902 -14.35 3.05 30.83
N VAL A 903 -15.05 2.92 29.71
CA VAL A 903 -15.20 1.64 29.00
C VAL A 903 -14.40 1.69 27.70
N GLY A 904 -13.53 0.73 27.51
CA GLY A 904 -12.77 0.53 26.29
C GLY A 904 -13.43 -0.49 25.36
N GLY A 905 -12.74 -0.86 24.29
CA GLY A 905 -13.26 -1.81 23.31
C GLY A 905 -13.54 -3.18 23.93
N MET A 906 -12.57 -3.70 24.68
CA MET A 906 -12.64 -5.03 25.32
C MET A 906 -12.13 -5.01 26.78
N HIS A 907 -11.99 -3.83 27.38
CA HIS A 907 -11.50 -3.65 28.75
C HIS A 907 -12.19 -2.46 29.43
N CYS A 908 -11.97 -2.32 30.73
CA CYS A 908 -12.49 -1.22 31.53
C CYS A 908 -11.42 -0.63 32.44
N VAL A 909 -11.61 0.64 32.78
CA VAL A 909 -10.80 1.38 33.75
C VAL A 909 -11.73 2.04 34.76
N ALA A 910 -11.50 1.85 36.06
CA ALA A 910 -12.28 2.49 37.12
C ALA A 910 -11.38 3.30 38.06
N LEU A 911 -11.90 4.43 38.55
CA LEU A 911 -11.26 5.26 39.57
C LEU A 911 -11.98 5.06 40.90
N THR A 912 -11.24 4.86 41.97
CA THR A 912 -11.79 4.76 43.33
C THR A 912 -11.68 6.08 44.10
N HIS A 913 -12.50 6.23 45.14
CA HIS A 913 -12.54 7.42 46.00
C HIS A 913 -11.17 7.74 46.66
N ASP A 914 -10.38 6.71 46.98
CA ASP A 914 -9.03 6.82 47.53
C ASP A 914 -7.96 7.06 46.46
N GLY A 915 -8.30 7.01 45.17
CA GLY A 915 -7.43 7.45 44.06
C GLY A 915 -6.73 6.34 43.32
N LYS A 916 -7.10 5.09 43.58
CA LYS A 916 -6.58 3.95 42.85
C LYS A 916 -7.29 3.82 41.51
N VAL A 917 -6.54 3.32 40.53
CA VAL A 917 -7.07 2.96 39.21
C VAL A 917 -7.17 1.44 39.15
N LEU A 918 -8.35 0.91 38.85
CA LEU A 918 -8.61 -0.51 38.69
C LEU A 918 -8.85 -0.84 37.22
N THR A 919 -8.38 -2.00 36.75
CA THR A 919 -8.55 -2.45 35.36
C THR A 919 -8.94 -3.94 35.27
N TRP A 920 -9.75 -4.28 34.27
CA TRP A 920 -10.14 -5.65 33.90
C TRP A 920 -10.52 -5.72 32.41
N GLY A 921 -10.61 -6.94 31.87
CA GLY A 921 -10.83 -7.25 30.45
C GLY A 921 -9.56 -7.71 29.73
N VAL A 922 -9.60 -7.74 28.40
CA VAL A 922 -8.53 -8.28 27.54
C VAL A 922 -7.22 -7.49 27.70
N ASN A 923 -6.08 -8.18 27.86
CA ASN A 923 -4.76 -7.54 28.07
C ASN A 923 -3.70 -7.82 26.98
N ASP A 924 -4.08 -8.35 25.83
CA ASP A 924 -3.12 -8.70 24.74
C ASP A 924 -2.20 -7.52 24.37
N ASP A 925 -2.78 -6.31 24.33
CA ASP A 925 -2.11 -5.06 24.01
C ASP A 925 -1.71 -4.24 25.24
N GLY A 926 -1.61 -4.85 26.42
CA GLY A 926 -1.26 -4.16 27.67
C GLY A 926 -2.32 -3.17 28.16
N ALA A 927 -3.58 -3.29 27.69
CA ALA A 927 -4.69 -2.39 27.98
C ALA A 927 -5.04 -2.30 29.49
N LEU A 928 -4.62 -3.28 30.29
CA LEU A 928 -4.82 -3.26 31.74
C LEU A 928 -3.77 -2.44 32.50
N GLY A 929 -2.63 -2.10 31.88
CA GLY A 929 -1.58 -1.30 32.54
C GLY A 929 -0.88 -2.03 33.69
N ARG A 930 -1.05 -3.35 33.77
CA ARG A 930 -0.45 -4.24 34.77
C ARG A 930 0.00 -5.53 34.12
N VAL A 931 1.00 -6.17 34.73
CA VAL A 931 1.62 -7.39 34.22
C VAL A 931 1.35 -8.55 35.17
N LYS A 932 1.13 -9.75 34.62
CA LYS A 932 0.93 -10.98 35.40
C LYS A 932 2.22 -11.28 36.18
N SER A 933 2.12 -11.47 37.49
CA SER A 933 3.30 -11.74 38.32
C SER A 933 3.91 -13.09 37.95
N THR A 934 5.15 -13.11 37.48
CA THR A 934 5.90 -14.32 37.12
C THR A 934 6.50 -15.05 38.34
N SER A 935 6.26 -14.54 39.57
CA SER A 935 6.90 -15.05 40.80
C SER A 935 6.11 -16.15 41.51
N LYS A 936 4.90 -16.49 41.05
CA LYS A 936 4.25 -17.74 41.42
C LYS A 936 4.58 -18.72 40.31
N SER A 937 5.24 -19.83 40.66
CA SER A 937 5.39 -20.94 39.73
C SER A 937 4.01 -21.29 39.17
N GLU A 938 3.95 -21.64 37.89
CA GLU A 938 2.78 -22.27 37.25
C GLU A 938 2.28 -23.54 37.98
N ALA A 939 2.97 -23.95 39.06
CA ALA A 939 2.62 -25.05 39.94
C ALA A 939 1.73 -24.68 41.15
N GLU A 940 1.46 -23.38 41.42
CA GLU A 940 0.53 -22.94 42.49
C GLU A 940 -0.68 -22.15 41.96
N ALA A 941 -0.77 -21.91 40.65
CA ALA A 941 -2.05 -21.61 40.02
C ALA A 941 -2.75 -22.95 39.79
N GLU A 942 -3.35 -23.51 40.85
CA GLU A 942 -4.48 -24.41 40.65
C GLU A 942 -5.56 -23.57 39.96
N GLU A 943 -5.56 -23.53 38.62
CA GLU A 943 -6.77 -23.20 37.88
C GLU A 943 -7.78 -24.25 38.32
N ASP A 944 -8.70 -23.86 39.22
CA ASP A 944 -9.85 -24.68 39.55
C ASP A 944 -10.51 -25.07 38.22
N GLU A 945 -10.76 -26.37 37.97
CA GLU A 945 -11.40 -26.84 36.73
C GLU A 945 -12.79 -26.18 36.45
N GLU A 946 -13.32 -25.40 37.41
CA GLU A 946 -14.54 -24.61 37.30
C GLU A 946 -14.34 -23.17 36.74
N ASP A 947 -13.12 -22.64 36.69
CA ASP A 947 -12.85 -21.29 36.20
C ASP A 947 -12.79 -21.27 34.67
N ILE A 948 -13.64 -20.46 34.03
CA ILE A 948 -13.85 -20.43 32.57
C ILE A 948 -13.21 -19.22 31.87
N LEU A 949 -12.67 -18.27 32.64
CA LEU A 949 -11.97 -17.07 32.16
C LEU A 949 -10.69 -16.85 32.99
N ASP A 950 -9.65 -16.19 32.44
CA ASP A 950 -8.43 -15.89 33.19
C ASP A 950 -8.76 -14.98 34.40
N PRO A 951 -8.50 -15.41 35.65
CA PRO A 951 -8.72 -14.58 36.83
C PRO A 951 -7.99 -13.24 36.79
N PHE A 952 -6.83 -13.18 36.14
CA PHE A 952 -6.04 -11.94 36.00
C PHE A 952 -6.79 -10.89 35.17
N GLU A 953 -7.50 -11.31 34.13
CA GLU A 953 -8.24 -10.41 33.22
C GLU A 953 -9.68 -10.19 33.69
N SER A 954 -10.33 -11.22 34.22
CA SER A 954 -11.75 -11.20 34.62
C SER A 954 -12.04 -10.57 35.98
N THR A 955 -10.99 -10.23 36.74
CA THR A 955 -11.11 -9.61 38.07
C THR A 955 -10.55 -8.18 38.06
N PRO A 956 -11.32 -7.17 38.50
CA PRO A 956 -10.82 -5.81 38.68
C PRO A 956 -9.66 -5.75 39.69
N GLU A 957 -8.53 -5.21 39.27
CA GLU A 957 -7.33 -5.11 40.11
C GLU A 957 -6.58 -3.79 39.85
N ALA A 958 -5.80 -3.34 40.84
CA ALA A 958 -5.12 -2.05 40.81
C ALA A 958 -3.96 -1.98 39.81
N VAL A 959 -3.87 -0.84 39.14
CA VAL A 959 -2.73 -0.41 38.32
C VAL A 959 -1.70 0.25 39.22
N ASN A 960 -0.44 -0.17 39.11
CA ASN A 960 0.66 0.39 39.89
C ASN A 960 1.35 1.52 39.10
N PHE A 961 1.47 2.69 39.72
CA PHE A 961 2.23 3.83 39.21
C PHE A 961 3.59 3.90 39.91
N GLU A 962 4.64 4.31 39.18
CA GLU A 962 6.01 4.43 39.74
C GLU A 962 6.10 5.49 40.84
N GLU A 963 5.24 6.51 40.77
CA GLU A 963 5.14 7.60 41.72
C GLU A 963 3.71 7.66 42.29
N GLU A 964 3.57 8.15 43.52
CA GLU A 964 2.25 8.41 44.09
C GLU A 964 1.61 9.61 43.37
N ILE A 965 0.55 9.34 42.62
CA ILE A 965 -0.17 10.34 41.83
C ILE A 965 -1.63 10.49 42.29
N ASP A 966 -2.11 11.74 42.31
CA ASP A 966 -3.50 12.05 42.63
C ASP A 966 -4.35 12.03 41.34
N VAL A 967 -4.96 10.90 41.02
CA VAL A 967 -5.83 10.72 39.84
C VAL A 967 -7.22 11.33 40.08
N VAL A 968 -7.70 12.14 39.13
CA VAL A 968 -8.99 12.84 39.17
C VAL A 968 -9.95 12.43 38.05
N GLN A 969 -9.44 11.87 36.95
CA GLN A 969 -10.27 11.33 35.86
C GLN A 969 -9.58 10.11 35.22
N VAL A 970 -10.35 9.10 34.80
CA VAL A 970 -9.90 8.01 33.92
C VAL A 970 -10.60 8.07 32.55
N ALA A 971 -9.93 7.56 31.52
CA ALA A 971 -10.47 7.40 30.16
C ALA A 971 -9.94 6.10 29.54
N ALA A 972 -10.68 5.56 28.56
CA ALA A 972 -10.31 4.34 27.85
C ALA A 972 -10.52 4.52 26.33
N THR A 973 -9.82 3.70 25.55
CA THR A 973 -9.94 3.55 24.10
C THR A 973 -10.10 2.06 23.78
N ASN A 974 -9.96 1.58 22.54
CA ASN A 974 -10.11 0.16 22.24
C ASN A 974 -9.09 -0.72 22.99
N SER A 975 -7.82 -0.32 23.00
CA SER A 975 -6.70 -1.10 23.54
C SER A 975 -5.78 -0.29 24.48
N ALA A 976 -6.23 0.87 24.98
CA ALA A 976 -5.47 1.70 25.92
C ALA A 976 -6.33 2.32 27.02
N GLY A 977 -5.69 2.57 28.17
CA GLY A 977 -6.25 3.29 29.32
C GLY A 977 -5.43 4.53 29.66
N PHE A 978 -6.09 5.54 30.23
CA PHE A 978 -5.49 6.82 30.57
C PHE A 978 -5.97 7.33 31.93
N ALA A 979 -5.09 8.06 32.62
CA ALA A 979 -5.36 8.70 33.91
C ALA A 979 -4.92 10.17 33.89
N LEU A 980 -5.83 11.07 34.26
CA LEU A 980 -5.56 12.51 34.48
C LEU A 980 -5.36 12.77 35.96
N THR A 981 -4.31 13.51 36.32
CA THR A 981 -4.03 13.89 37.70
C THR A 981 -4.54 15.27 38.06
N ALA A 982 -4.71 15.56 39.35
CA ALA A 982 -5.11 16.88 39.87
C ALA A 982 -4.16 18.01 39.43
N ALA A 983 -2.89 17.66 39.18
CA ALA A 983 -1.87 18.57 38.65
C ALA A 983 -2.00 18.83 37.13
N GLY A 984 -3.00 18.26 36.45
CA GLY A 984 -3.23 18.41 35.01
C GLY A 984 -2.23 17.63 34.14
N LYS A 985 -1.61 16.57 34.68
CA LYS A 985 -0.75 15.64 33.93
C LYS A 985 -1.55 14.42 33.47
N VAL A 986 -1.18 13.84 32.33
CA VAL A 986 -1.86 12.67 31.75
C VAL A 986 -0.90 11.49 31.70
N TYR A 987 -1.33 10.34 32.21
CA TYR A 987 -0.64 9.05 32.07
C TYR A 987 -1.44 8.14 31.13
N GLY A 988 -0.75 7.28 30.38
CA GLY A 988 -1.38 6.30 29.48
C GLY A 988 -0.66 4.96 29.48
N TRP A 989 -1.39 3.89 29.19
CA TRP A 989 -0.90 2.51 29.00
C TRP A 989 -1.75 1.78 27.97
N GLY A 990 -1.23 0.71 27.37
CA GLY A 990 -1.81 -0.03 26.25
C GLY A 990 -1.23 0.37 24.89
N SER A 991 -2.07 0.36 23.85
CA SER A 991 -1.70 0.82 22.50
C SER A 991 -2.87 1.41 21.70
N PHE A 992 -2.54 2.13 20.63
CA PHE A 992 -3.44 2.52 19.55
C PHE A 992 -3.22 1.61 18.33
N ALA A 993 -4.26 1.22 17.62
CA ALA A 993 -4.17 0.49 16.36
C ALA A 993 -4.26 1.44 15.13
N GLY A 994 -3.51 1.10 14.07
CA GLY A 994 -3.66 1.71 12.74
C GLY A 994 -3.28 0.71 11.63
N GLY A 995 -3.44 1.10 10.36
CA GLY A 995 -3.19 0.28 9.17
C GLY A 995 -1.75 -0.23 9.01
N ASP A 996 -0.80 0.37 9.74
CA ASP A 996 0.61 -0.05 9.83
C ASP A 996 0.93 -0.89 11.09
N GLY A 997 -0.07 -1.21 11.95
CA GLY A 997 0.08 -1.98 13.20
C GLY A 997 -0.20 -1.17 14.48
N ASN A 998 0.18 -1.72 15.64
CA ASN A 998 -0.04 -1.09 16.96
C ASN A 998 1.07 -0.09 17.32
N PHE A 999 0.69 1.00 17.99
CA PHE A 999 1.55 2.09 18.44
C PHE A 999 1.33 2.40 19.93
N GLY A 1000 2.41 2.63 20.67
CA GLY A 1000 2.37 3.18 22.02
C GLY A 1000 2.15 4.70 22.05
N PHE A 1001 2.20 5.30 23.24
CA PHE A 1001 1.85 6.71 23.44
C PHE A 1001 3.01 7.70 23.31
N LEU A 1002 4.25 7.20 23.28
CA LEU A 1002 5.44 8.03 23.25
C LEU A 1002 6.00 8.10 21.83
N HIS A 1003 6.38 9.30 21.39
CA HIS A 1003 7.09 9.53 20.13
C HIS A 1003 8.56 9.13 20.26
N GLU A 1004 8.76 7.87 20.65
CA GLU A 1004 10.02 7.16 20.56
C GLU A 1004 10.19 6.65 19.13
N LYS A 1005 11.43 6.29 18.80
CA LYS A 1005 11.81 6.20 17.39
C LYS A 1005 12.92 5.12 17.31
N PRO A 1006 12.57 3.83 17.05
CA PRO A 1006 11.27 3.35 16.59
C PRO A 1006 10.16 3.50 17.66
N PRO A 1007 8.90 3.78 17.27
CA PRO A 1007 7.79 3.87 18.22
C PRO A 1007 7.67 2.51 18.91
N LYS A 1008 7.57 2.50 20.24
CA LYS A 1008 7.12 1.30 20.94
C LYS A 1008 5.75 0.92 20.40
N THR A 1009 5.47 -0.37 20.29
CA THR A 1009 4.16 -0.86 19.83
C THR A 1009 3.11 -0.81 20.94
N THR A 1010 3.55 -0.85 22.21
CA THR A 1010 2.71 -0.98 23.39
C THR A 1010 3.43 -0.45 24.63
N GLU A 1011 2.72 0.25 25.52
CA GLU A 1011 3.21 0.59 26.87
C GLU A 1011 2.44 -0.27 27.89
N ARG A 1012 3.05 -1.34 28.40
CA ARG A 1012 2.35 -2.30 29.31
C ARG A 1012 2.10 -1.77 30.71
N LEU A 1013 2.74 -0.67 31.08
CA LEU A 1013 2.64 0.01 32.37
C LEU A 1013 2.36 1.50 32.14
N PRO A 1014 1.79 2.22 33.12
CA PRO A 1014 1.48 3.64 32.97
C PRO A 1014 2.73 4.48 32.69
N VAL A 1015 2.69 5.28 31.63
CA VAL A 1015 3.74 6.25 31.28
C VAL A 1015 3.17 7.67 31.22
N LEU A 1016 3.96 8.66 31.64
CA LEU A 1016 3.59 10.07 31.54
C LEU A 1016 3.59 10.52 30.08
N ILE A 1017 2.49 11.10 29.62
CA ILE A 1017 2.38 11.65 28.26
C ILE A 1017 3.06 13.03 28.19
N PRO A 1018 4.12 13.19 27.39
CA PRO A 1018 4.89 14.42 27.35
C PRO A 1018 4.14 15.55 26.63
N GLY A 1019 4.41 16.80 27.02
CA GLY A 1019 3.91 17.99 26.33
C GLY A 1019 2.48 18.40 26.68
N LEU A 1020 1.82 17.67 27.59
CA LEU A 1020 0.51 18.03 28.14
C LEU A 1020 0.66 18.64 29.54
N THR A 1021 0.12 19.83 29.71
CA THR A 1021 0.06 20.54 30.98
C THR A 1021 -1.30 21.23 31.09
N ASP A 1022 -1.80 21.42 32.32
CA ASP A 1022 -3.03 22.17 32.57
C ASP A 1022 -4.29 21.52 31.93
N ILE A 1023 -4.29 20.19 31.83
CA ILE A 1023 -5.42 19.39 31.33
C ILE A 1023 -6.51 19.31 32.40
N LYS A 1024 -7.77 19.47 31.99
CA LYS A 1024 -8.95 19.37 32.88
C LYS A 1024 -9.94 18.26 32.51
N GLU A 1025 -9.88 17.77 31.27
CA GLU A 1025 -10.82 16.76 30.75
C GLU A 1025 -10.17 15.94 29.62
N LEU A 1026 -10.42 14.63 29.62
CA LEU A 1026 -10.05 13.67 28.57
C LEU A 1026 -11.30 13.05 27.92
N ALA A 1027 -11.21 12.73 26.63
CA ALA A 1027 -12.21 11.93 25.91
C ALA A 1027 -11.52 10.94 24.96
N GLY A 1028 -11.79 9.64 25.10
CA GLY A 1028 -11.20 8.58 24.29
C GLY A 1028 -12.08 8.18 23.11
N GLY A 1029 -11.47 7.96 21.95
CA GLY A 1029 -12.09 7.28 20.81
C GLY A 1029 -11.59 5.85 20.70
N SER A 1030 -11.74 5.19 19.54
CA SER A 1030 -11.24 3.81 19.39
C SER A 1030 -9.72 3.75 19.42
N ASP A 1031 -9.05 4.60 18.66
CA ASP A 1031 -7.58 4.57 18.53
C ASP A 1031 -6.96 5.97 18.64
N HIS A 1032 -7.67 6.91 19.25
CA HIS A 1032 -7.21 8.27 19.50
C HIS A 1032 -7.79 8.81 20.79
N ILE A 1033 -7.23 9.92 21.27
CA ILE A 1033 -7.68 10.58 22.49
C ILE A 1033 -7.60 12.10 22.36
N LEU A 1034 -8.55 12.78 22.99
CA LEU A 1034 -8.64 14.23 23.11
C LEU A 1034 -8.34 14.67 24.54
N ALA A 1035 -7.62 15.77 24.70
CA ALA A 1035 -7.38 16.43 25.98
C ALA A 1035 -7.73 17.91 25.91
N LEU A 1036 -8.56 18.38 26.84
CA LEU A 1036 -9.00 19.76 26.96
C LEU A 1036 -8.26 20.43 28.12
N THR A 1037 -7.65 21.58 27.85
CA THR A 1037 -6.98 22.41 28.86
C THR A 1037 -7.94 23.33 29.60
N ASN A 1038 -7.54 23.84 30.77
CA ASN A 1038 -8.32 24.84 31.52
C ASN A 1038 -8.58 26.12 30.72
N ASP A 1039 -7.63 26.52 29.87
CA ASP A 1039 -7.78 27.70 29.01
C ASP A 1039 -8.65 27.47 27.77
N GLY A 1040 -9.17 26.26 27.52
CA GLY A 1040 -10.11 25.97 26.43
C GLY A 1040 -9.46 25.62 25.10
N ASN A 1041 -8.25 25.04 25.13
CA ASN A 1041 -7.57 24.45 23.98
C ASN A 1041 -7.71 22.92 23.99
N VAL A 1042 -7.82 22.33 22.80
CA VAL A 1042 -7.94 20.87 22.65
C VAL A 1042 -6.68 20.33 22.00
N PHE A 1043 -6.13 19.26 22.55
CA PHE A 1043 -5.05 18.46 22.00
C PHE A 1043 -5.58 17.09 21.61
N ALA A 1044 -5.04 16.50 20.55
CA ALA A 1044 -5.40 15.17 20.08
C ALA A 1044 -4.16 14.39 19.65
N TRP A 1045 -4.10 13.10 19.99
CA TRP A 1045 -3.08 12.16 19.53
C TRP A 1045 -3.62 10.74 19.40
N GLY A 1046 -2.89 9.89 18.68
CA GLY A 1046 -3.24 8.51 18.36
C GLY A 1046 -3.24 8.25 16.85
N SER A 1047 -4.13 7.38 16.40
CA SER A 1047 -4.40 7.15 14.98
C SER A 1047 -5.00 8.40 14.33
N GLY A 1048 -4.61 8.65 13.09
CA GLY A 1048 -5.06 9.81 12.32
C GLY A 1048 -5.49 9.45 10.90
N GLU A 1049 -5.82 8.18 10.67
CA GLU A 1049 -6.11 7.63 9.34
C GLU A 1049 -7.48 8.08 8.82
N GLN A 1050 -8.42 8.34 9.72
CA GLN A 1050 -9.76 8.85 9.43
C GLN A 1050 -9.89 10.36 9.66
N ASN A 1051 -8.77 11.04 9.90
CA ASN A 1051 -8.68 12.47 10.26
C ASN A 1051 -9.37 12.83 11.59
N GLU A 1052 -9.53 11.86 12.48
CA GLU A 1052 -10.09 11.96 13.83
C GLU A 1052 -9.28 12.88 14.77
N LEU A 1053 -8.09 13.30 14.36
CA LEU A 1053 -7.23 14.25 15.07
C LEU A 1053 -7.50 15.73 14.71
N GLY A 1054 -8.44 16.00 13.80
CA GLY A 1054 -8.89 17.36 13.45
C GLY A 1054 -7.79 18.25 12.86
N ARG A 1055 -6.86 17.63 12.15
CA ARG A 1055 -5.76 18.29 11.44
C ARG A 1055 -5.27 17.41 10.30
N ARG A 1056 -4.70 18.02 9.26
CA ARG A 1056 -4.12 17.28 8.14
C ARG A 1056 -2.83 16.58 8.57
N ILE A 1057 -2.81 15.26 8.49
CA ILE A 1057 -1.61 14.46 8.73
C ILE A 1057 -0.84 14.31 7.42
N LEU A 1058 0.44 14.68 7.44
CA LEU A 1058 1.33 14.43 6.31
C LEU A 1058 1.90 13.02 6.43
N ALA A 1059 1.78 12.19 5.40
CA ALA A 1059 2.24 10.79 5.42
C ALA A 1059 3.68 10.60 5.92
N ARG A 1060 4.58 11.55 5.60
CA ARG A 1060 5.98 11.59 6.05
C ARG A 1060 6.18 11.89 7.55
N ARG A 1061 5.14 12.38 8.23
CA ARG A 1061 5.12 12.76 9.66
C ARG A 1061 4.05 11.98 10.41
N ARG A 1062 3.62 10.82 9.89
CA ARG A 1062 2.52 10.06 10.48
C ARG A 1062 2.75 9.69 11.95
N PHE A 1063 3.98 9.39 12.38
CA PHE A 1063 4.25 9.13 13.80
C PHE A 1063 4.25 10.38 14.71
N GLU A 1064 4.25 11.59 14.14
CA GLU A 1064 4.02 12.81 14.93
C GLU A 1064 2.58 12.88 15.45
N THR A 1065 1.67 12.01 14.98
CA THR A 1065 0.31 11.86 15.53
C THR A 1065 0.29 11.29 16.94
N LEU A 1066 1.34 10.56 17.36
CA LEU A 1066 1.49 10.03 18.71
C LEU A 1066 1.92 11.09 19.72
N VAL A 1067 2.39 12.25 19.24
CA VAL A 1067 2.64 13.42 20.09
C VAL A 1067 1.32 14.19 20.22
N PRO A 1068 0.89 14.54 21.44
CA PRO A 1068 -0.22 15.47 21.63
C PRO A 1068 0.02 16.78 20.88
N GLN A 1069 -0.83 17.05 19.91
CA GLN A 1069 -0.83 18.33 19.21
C GLN A 1069 -2.21 18.94 19.24
N ARG A 1070 -2.21 20.27 19.22
CA ARG A 1070 -3.41 21.07 19.27
C ARG A 1070 -4.29 20.86 18.04
N VAL A 1071 -5.59 20.69 18.26
CA VAL A 1071 -6.64 20.62 17.23
C VAL A 1071 -6.96 22.04 16.70
N GLY A 1072 -7.34 22.15 15.43
CA GLY A 1072 -7.66 23.40 14.74
C GLY A 1072 -8.93 24.16 15.22
N LEU A 1073 -9.35 23.96 16.47
CA LEU A 1073 -10.50 24.65 17.09
C LEU A 1073 -10.15 26.10 17.48
N PRO A 1074 -11.17 26.99 17.57
CA PRO A 1074 -10.98 28.36 18.01
C PRO A 1074 -10.25 28.44 19.36
N LYS A 1075 -9.21 29.28 19.45
CA LYS A 1075 -8.37 29.35 20.65
C LYS A 1075 -9.17 29.78 21.87
N ASN A 1076 -8.99 29.05 22.96
CA ASN A 1076 -9.54 29.35 24.28
C ASN A 1076 -11.06 29.43 24.33
N LYS A 1077 -11.75 28.63 23.52
CA LYS A 1077 -13.21 28.67 23.39
C LYS A 1077 -13.88 27.32 23.57
N THR A 1078 -13.16 26.21 23.70
CA THR A 1078 -13.81 24.91 23.89
C THR A 1078 -14.26 24.72 25.34
N ALA A 1079 -15.50 24.30 25.52
CA ALA A 1079 -16.11 24.02 26.81
C ALA A 1079 -16.16 22.52 27.14
N LYS A 1080 -16.45 21.65 26.15
CA LYS A 1080 -16.52 20.19 26.29
C LYS A 1080 -15.97 19.47 25.07
N ILE A 1081 -15.52 18.22 25.25
CA ILE A 1081 -15.01 17.35 24.18
C ILE A 1081 -15.69 15.98 24.20
N PHE A 1082 -15.85 15.36 23.03
CA PHE A 1082 -16.39 14.01 22.88
C PHE A 1082 -15.64 13.29 21.76
N ALA A 1083 -15.47 11.98 21.90
CA ALA A 1083 -14.86 11.14 20.88
C ALA A 1083 -15.67 9.85 20.72
N GLY A 1084 -15.80 9.37 19.49
CA GLY A 1084 -16.32 8.05 19.14
C GLY A 1084 -15.26 7.21 18.46
N SER A 1085 -15.67 6.15 17.77
CA SER A 1085 -14.71 5.22 17.18
C SER A 1085 -13.71 5.91 16.25
N HIS A 1086 -14.20 6.70 15.29
CA HIS A 1086 -13.35 7.36 14.29
C HIS A 1086 -13.71 8.83 14.04
N HIS A 1087 -14.50 9.44 14.92
CA HIS A 1087 -14.93 10.82 14.79
C HIS A 1087 -15.00 11.51 16.16
N SER A 1088 -15.05 12.84 16.17
CA SER A 1088 -14.89 13.63 17.38
C SER A 1088 -15.66 14.94 17.32
N PHE A 1089 -16.06 15.39 18.50
CA PHE A 1089 -16.82 16.62 18.67
C PHE A 1089 -16.22 17.54 19.74
N ALA A 1090 -16.50 18.82 19.60
CA ALA A 1090 -16.25 19.82 20.62
C ALA A 1090 -17.44 20.79 20.70
N ILE A 1091 -17.83 21.17 21.92
CA ILE A 1091 -18.82 22.22 22.15
C ILE A 1091 -18.08 23.46 22.64
N ASP A 1092 -18.23 24.58 21.94
CA ASP A 1092 -17.60 25.83 22.35
C ASP A 1092 -18.42 26.58 23.42
N THR A 1093 -17.82 27.59 24.03
CA THR A 1093 -18.42 28.42 25.09
C THR A 1093 -19.63 29.24 24.61
N THR A 1094 -19.88 29.30 23.30
CA THR A 1094 -21.07 29.93 22.72
C THR A 1094 -22.19 28.91 22.44
N GLY A 1095 -21.94 27.62 22.66
CA GLY A 1095 -22.86 26.53 22.42
C GLY A 1095 -22.79 25.93 21.02
N LYS A 1096 -21.83 26.33 20.16
CA LYS A 1096 -21.69 25.73 18.83
C LYS A 1096 -21.02 24.36 18.92
N VAL A 1097 -21.53 23.43 18.12
CA VAL A 1097 -21.00 22.07 18.01
C VAL A 1097 -20.09 21.98 16.79
N TRP A 1098 -18.87 21.50 17.02
CA TRP A 1098 -17.84 21.28 16.02
C TRP A 1098 -17.61 19.78 15.85
N ALA A 1099 -17.41 19.30 14.62
CA ALA A 1099 -17.06 17.90 14.32
C ALA A 1099 -15.83 17.77 13.42
N PHE A 1100 -15.12 16.65 13.55
CA PHE A 1100 -14.01 16.22 12.69
C PHE A 1100 -13.84 14.68 12.75
N GLY A 1101 -13.22 14.09 11.72
CA GLY A 1101 -13.01 12.64 11.59
C GLY A 1101 -13.83 11.97 10.48
N LEU A 1102 -14.10 10.68 10.61
CA LEU A 1102 -14.84 9.87 9.64
C LEU A 1102 -16.27 10.39 9.45
N ASN A 1103 -16.69 10.56 8.19
CA ASN A 1103 -18.03 11.06 7.86
C ASN A 1103 -18.67 10.32 6.67
N ASN A 1104 -18.26 9.08 6.39
CA ASN A 1104 -18.76 8.29 5.27
C ASN A 1104 -20.25 7.94 5.36
N PHE A 1105 -20.81 7.94 6.57
CA PHE A 1105 -22.24 7.78 6.86
C PHE A 1105 -22.85 9.05 7.44
N GLY A 1106 -22.24 10.23 7.26
CA GLY A 1106 -22.76 11.47 7.82
C GLY A 1106 -22.68 11.58 9.35
N GLN A 1107 -21.93 10.70 10.03
CA GLN A 1107 -21.85 10.64 11.49
C GLN A 1107 -21.23 11.90 12.14
N CYS A 1108 -20.52 12.76 11.41
CA CYS A 1108 -20.13 14.08 11.92
C CYS A 1108 -21.30 15.09 11.93
N GLY A 1109 -22.48 14.73 11.44
CA GLY A 1109 -23.63 15.64 11.28
C GLY A 1109 -23.47 16.64 10.13
N ILE A 1110 -22.45 16.43 9.29
CA ILE A 1110 -22.11 17.27 8.13
C ILE A 1110 -22.51 16.52 6.86
N SER A 1111 -23.23 17.19 5.96
CA SER A 1111 -23.81 16.57 4.77
C SER A 1111 -22.76 15.91 3.89
N THR A 1112 -23.03 14.67 3.48
CA THR A 1112 -22.20 13.87 2.56
C THR A 1112 -22.55 14.05 1.08
N ARG A 1113 -23.57 14.86 0.75
CA ARG A 1113 -24.06 15.08 -0.63
C ARG A 1113 -23.27 16.10 -1.44
N GLU A 1114 -22.23 16.73 -0.88
CA GLU A 1114 -21.35 17.61 -1.66
C GLU A 1114 -20.32 16.74 -2.40
N ASP A 1115 -20.28 16.85 -3.75
CA ASP A 1115 -19.40 16.14 -4.72
C ASP A 1115 -17.88 16.39 -4.53
N THR A 1116 -17.42 16.53 -3.29
CA THR A 1116 -16.06 16.95 -2.93
C THR A 1116 -15.05 15.80 -2.94
N GLY A 1117 -15.50 14.54 -3.07
CA GLY A 1117 -14.62 13.37 -3.10
C GLY A 1117 -13.94 13.05 -1.76
N PHE A 1118 -14.37 13.67 -0.65
CA PHE A 1118 -13.84 13.40 0.69
C PHE A 1118 -14.91 12.77 1.60
N THR A 1119 -14.63 11.57 2.14
CA THR A 1119 -15.49 10.83 3.09
C THR A 1119 -15.19 11.14 4.57
N THR A 1120 -14.43 12.22 4.84
CA THR A 1120 -13.92 12.58 6.17
C THR A 1120 -13.88 14.10 6.35
N VAL A 1121 -14.05 14.59 7.58
CA VAL A 1121 -13.97 16.01 7.96
C VAL A 1121 -12.61 16.28 8.58
N ILE A 1122 -11.66 16.78 7.78
CA ILE A 1122 -10.25 16.96 8.19
C ILE A 1122 -10.08 18.11 9.20
N SER A 1123 -10.76 19.22 8.95
CA SER A 1123 -10.68 20.42 9.80
C SER A 1123 -11.95 20.52 10.64
N PRO A 1124 -11.86 20.84 11.95
CA PRO A 1124 -13.02 21.04 12.79
C PRO A 1124 -14.03 21.97 12.14
N THR A 1125 -15.24 21.48 11.93
CA THR A 1125 -16.28 22.16 11.16
C THR A 1125 -17.53 22.29 12.01
N VAL A 1126 -18.16 23.46 11.99
CA VAL A 1126 -19.42 23.71 12.72
C VAL A 1126 -20.55 22.92 12.08
N ILE A 1127 -21.31 22.21 12.91
CA ILE A 1127 -22.51 21.47 12.51
C ILE A 1127 -23.69 22.44 12.45
N LYS A 1128 -23.92 23.02 11.27
CA LYS A 1128 -24.95 24.06 11.08
C LYS A 1128 -26.36 23.59 11.44
N SER A 1129 -26.67 22.32 11.17
CA SER A 1129 -27.97 21.70 11.51
C SER A 1129 -28.24 21.66 13.02
N LEU A 1130 -27.22 21.84 13.87
CA LEU A 1130 -27.35 21.88 15.32
C LEU A 1130 -27.42 23.30 15.91
N GLU A 1131 -27.32 24.38 15.12
CA GLU A 1131 -27.33 25.77 15.64
C GLU A 1131 -28.64 26.13 16.37
N GLY A 1132 -29.74 25.45 16.07
CA GLY A 1132 -31.02 25.62 16.76
C GLY A 1132 -31.14 24.86 18.09
N TYR A 1133 -30.21 23.95 18.39
CA TYR A 1133 -30.27 23.07 19.55
C TYR A 1133 -29.19 23.44 20.58
N LYS A 1134 -29.58 23.51 21.85
CA LYS A 1134 -28.63 23.66 22.97
C LYS A 1134 -28.10 22.29 23.37
N VAL A 1135 -27.15 21.76 22.60
CA VAL A 1135 -26.58 20.43 22.84
C VAL A 1135 -25.82 20.40 24.17
N ARG A 1136 -26.15 19.42 25.01
CA ARG A 1136 -25.61 19.23 26.36
C ARG A 1136 -24.55 18.12 26.41
N HIS A 1137 -24.83 17.00 25.74
CA HIS A 1137 -24.02 15.78 25.74
C HIS A 1137 -24.15 15.04 24.41
N ILE A 1138 -23.10 14.33 24.00
CA ILE A 1138 -23.01 13.58 22.73
C ILE A 1138 -22.41 12.20 22.98
N GLY A 1139 -23.09 11.15 22.52
CA GLY A 1139 -22.62 9.77 22.49
C GLY A 1139 -22.29 9.36 21.05
N CYS A 1140 -21.11 8.80 20.83
CA CYS A 1140 -20.55 8.60 19.51
C CYS A 1140 -20.31 7.11 19.24
N GLY A 1141 -21.06 6.50 18.32
CA GLY A 1141 -20.90 5.09 17.96
C GLY A 1141 -19.88 4.88 16.84
N LEU A 1142 -19.92 3.71 16.17
CA LEU A 1142 -19.00 3.41 15.07
C LEU A 1142 -19.29 4.26 13.83
N HIS A 1143 -20.56 4.30 13.43
CA HIS A 1143 -21.04 4.98 12.22
C HIS A 1143 -22.28 5.85 12.45
N HIS A 1144 -22.62 6.12 13.71
CA HIS A 1144 -23.78 6.92 14.10
C HIS A 1144 -23.48 7.74 15.35
N THR A 1145 -24.32 8.72 15.63
CA THR A 1145 -24.18 9.60 16.79
C THR A 1145 -25.55 9.87 17.41
N VAL A 1146 -25.58 9.99 18.73
CA VAL A 1146 -26.72 10.41 19.52
C VAL A 1146 -26.34 11.64 20.34
N ALA A 1147 -27.23 12.60 20.51
CA ALA A 1147 -27.02 13.77 21.38
C ALA A 1147 -28.26 14.05 22.21
N CYS A 1148 -28.09 14.72 23.35
CA CYS A 1148 -29.21 15.31 24.08
C CYS A 1148 -29.05 16.82 24.27
N THR A 1149 -30.18 17.52 24.30
CA THR A 1149 -30.24 18.97 24.52
C THR A 1149 -30.47 19.30 26.00
N GLU A 1150 -30.23 20.56 26.38
CA GLU A 1150 -30.58 21.05 27.73
C GLU A 1150 -32.10 20.98 28.01
N GLU A 1151 -32.93 20.94 26.97
CA GLU A 1151 -34.39 20.76 27.05
C GLU A 1151 -34.81 19.28 27.02
N GLY A 1152 -33.81 18.39 27.07
CA GLY A 1152 -33.95 16.95 27.16
C GLY A 1152 -34.30 16.25 25.85
N GLU A 1153 -34.35 16.94 24.71
CA GLU A 1153 -34.57 16.30 23.41
C GLU A 1153 -33.42 15.37 23.06
N VAL A 1154 -33.71 14.23 22.44
CA VAL A 1154 -32.71 13.27 21.96
C VAL A 1154 -32.62 13.35 20.45
N LEU A 1155 -31.42 13.58 19.92
CA LEU A 1155 -31.11 13.71 18.51
C LEU A 1155 -30.28 12.51 18.04
N VAL A 1156 -30.54 11.99 16.84
CA VAL A 1156 -29.75 10.92 16.23
C VAL A 1156 -29.45 11.22 14.76
N TRP A 1157 -28.31 10.75 14.25
CA TRP A 1157 -27.93 10.79 12.85
C TRP A 1157 -26.83 9.77 12.54
N GLY A 1158 -26.55 9.55 11.26
CA GLY A 1158 -25.53 8.63 10.78
C GLY A 1158 -26.11 7.43 10.03
N ARG A 1159 -25.43 6.27 10.14
CA ARG A 1159 -25.88 4.99 9.57
C ARG A 1159 -27.23 4.58 10.15
N ALA A 1160 -28.16 4.19 9.28
CA ALA A 1160 -29.58 4.06 9.62
C ALA A 1160 -30.22 2.70 9.28
N ASP A 1161 -29.41 1.68 8.96
CA ASP A 1161 -29.90 0.41 8.40
C ASP A 1161 -30.02 -0.76 9.39
N ASP A 1162 -29.67 -0.58 10.68
CA ASP A 1162 -29.74 -1.63 11.70
C ASP A 1162 -30.31 -1.13 13.05
N GLY A 1163 -31.33 -0.28 12.97
CA GLY A 1163 -32.10 0.17 14.13
C GLY A 1163 -31.46 1.25 15.01
N GLN A 1164 -30.25 1.73 14.69
CA GLN A 1164 -29.53 2.76 15.46
C GLN A 1164 -30.31 4.07 15.63
N MET A 1165 -31.22 4.39 14.71
CA MET A 1165 -31.99 5.63 14.74
C MET A 1165 -33.16 5.62 15.74
N GLY A 1166 -33.58 4.44 16.22
CA GLY A 1166 -34.63 4.36 17.24
C GLY A 1166 -36.01 4.86 16.81
N MET A 1167 -36.21 5.18 15.52
CA MET A 1167 -37.45 5.71 14.98
C MET A 1167 -37.66 5.25 13.52
N PRO A 1168 -38.91 5.21 13.05
CA PRO A 1168 -39.19 4.90 11.65
C PRO A 1168 -38.74 6.04 10.72
N LEU A 1169 -37.87 5.74 9.77
CA LEU A 1169 -37.25 6.74 8.89
C LEU A 1169 -38.23 7.35 7.89
N GLU A 1170 -39.29 6.61 7.56
CA GLU A 1170 -40.41 7.07 6.72
C GLU A 1170 -41.16 8.28 7.30
N THR A 1171 -40.96 8.59 8.58
CA THR A 1171 -41.56 9.77 9.23
C THR A 1171 -40.75 11.05 9.03
N LEU A 1172 -39.53 10.94 8.47
CA LEU A 1172 -38.62 12.06 8.25
C LEU A 1172 -38.67 12.56 6.80
N PRO A 1173 -38.30 13.82 6.54
CA PRO A 1173 -38.17 14.34 5.18
C PRO A 1173 -37.20 13.50 4.34
N GLU A 1174 -37.60 13.15 3.13
CA GLU A 1174 -36.80 12.30 2.23
C GLU A 1174 -35.44 12.92 1.88
N ASP A 1175 -35.36 14.25 1.83
CA ASP A 1175 -34.12 14.97 1.57
C ASP A 1175 -33.12 14.92 2.74
N HIS A 1176 -33.55 14.52 3.94
CA HIS A 1176 -32.68 14.26 5.08
C HIS A 1176 -32.00 12.88 5.01
N ILE A 1177 -32.51 11.99 4.15
CA ILE A 1177 -32.09 10.59 4.08
C ILE A 1177 -31.34 10.33 2.77
N ILE A 1178 -30.26 9.56 2.85
CA ILE A 1178 -29.58 9.03 1.66
C ILE A 1178 -29.98 7.58 1.49
N PHE A 1179 -30.49 7.27 0.31
CA PHE A 1179 -30.92 5.95 -0.09
C PHE A 1179 -29.82 5.27 -0.91
N ASP A 1180 -29.72 3.94 -0.81
CA ASP A 1180 -28.89 3.16 -1.72
C ASP A 1180 -29.52 3.03 -3.11
N SER A 1181 -28.82 2.38 -4.05
CA SER A 1181 -29.31 2.14 -5.41
C SER A 1181 -30.57 1.27 -5.50
N ARG A 1182 -31.07 0.74 -4.38
CA ARG A 1182 -32.30 -0.07 -4.27
C ARG A 1182 -33.37 0.67 -3.47
N ASP A 1183 -33.27 1.99 -3.34
CA ASP A 1183 -34.18 2.87 -2.59
C ASP A 1183 -34.32 2.49 -1.10
N ARG A 1184 -33.29 1.86 -0.51
CA ARG A 1184 -33.28 1.56 0.93
C ARG A 1184 -32.58 2.69 1.69
N PRO A 1185 -33.17 3.19 2.79
CA PRO A 1185 -32.55 4.24 3.57
C PRO A 1185 -31.25 3.73 4.21
N ARG A 1186 -30.15 4.46 4.02
CA ARG A 1186 -28.81 4.08 4.54
C ARG A 1186 -28.25 5.08 5.53
N VAL A 1187 -28.49 6.36 5.28
CA VAL A 1187 -27.88 7.43 6.07
C VAL A 1187 -28.95 8.45 6.42
N LEU A 1188 -29.08 8.74 7.72
CA LEU A 1188 -29.73 9.95 8.19
C LEU A 1188 -28.68 11.06 8.24
N ASN A 1189 -28.70 11.93 7.24
CA ASN A 1189 -27.65 12.91 6.96
C ASN A 1189 -27.88 14.25 7.69
N VAL A 1190 -29.04 14.40 8.34
CA VAL A 1190 -29.41 15.57 9.14
C VAL A 1190 -29.87 15.06 10.52
N PRO A 1191 -29.34 15.61 11.64
CA PRO A 1191 -29.82 15.30 12.99
C PRO A 1191 -31.35 15.38 13.12
N ALA A 1192 -31.97 14.31 13.60
CA ALA A 1192 -33.41 14.24 13.81
C ALA A 1192 -33.74 13.90 15.27
N VAL A 1193 -34.84 14.46 15.76
CA VAL A 1193 -35.32 14.25 17.13
C VAL A 1193 -36.03 12.90 17.21
N VAL A 1194 -35.63 12.06 18.17
CA VAL A 1194 -36.32 10.81 18.51
C VAL A 1194 -37.63 11.14 19.23
N PRO A 1195 -38.80 10.75 18.69
CA PRO A 1195 -40.09 11.09 19.30
C PRO A 1195 -40.25 10.51 20.71
N ASP A 1196 -40.96 11.25 21.58
CA ASP A 1196 -41.39 10.82 22.92
C ASP A 1196 -40.28 10.37 23.88
N LEU A 1197 -39.00 10.68 23.58
CA LEU A 1197 -37.86 10.34 24.42
C LEU A 1197 -37.24 11.61 25.02
N LYS A 1198 -37.00 11.57 26.34
CA LYS A 1198 -36.33 12.64 27.07
C LYS A 1198 -35.12 12.12 27.85
N ALA A 1199 -33.98 12.77 27.69
CA ALA A 1199 -32.72 12.34 28.30
C ALA A 1199 -31.84 13.51 28.74
N VAL A 1200 -31.05 13.30 29.79
CA VAL A 1200 -30.01 14.24 30.26
C VAL A 1200 -28.60 13.73 29.99
N PHE A 1201 -28.47 12.46 29.60
CA PHE A 1201 -27.24 11.77 29.25
C PHE A 1201 -27.50 10.75 28.14
N VAL A 1202 -26.53 10.58 27.23
CA VAL A 1202 -26.63 9.66 26.09
C VAL A 1202 -25.30 8.97 25.87
N ALA A 1203 -25.32 7.72 25.40
CA ALA A 1203 -24.14 6.97 24.99
C ALA A 1203 -24.46 6.13 23.76
N ALA A 1204 -23.41 5.72 23.04
CA ALA A 1204 -23.53 4.82 21.91
C ALA A 1204 -22.41 3.78 21.97
N GLY A 1205 -22.75 2.51 21.73
CA GLY A 1205 -21.78 1.47 21.43
C GLY A 1205 -21.50 1.41 19.93
N ILE A 1206 -21.02 0.26 19.45
CA ILE A 1206 -20.71 0.08 18.02
C ILE A 1206 -21.95 0.41 17.15
N ASP A 1207 -23.07 -0.27 17.40
CA ASP A 1207 -24.32 -0.18 16.61
C ASP A 1207 -25.58 -0.09 17.50
N ASN A 1208 -25.44 0.42 18.72
CA ASN A 1208 -26.54 0.56 19.66
C ASN A 1208 -26.43 1.84 20.49
N CYS A 1209 -27.54 2.27 21.06
CA CYS A 1209 -27.67 3.55 21.75
C CYS A 1209 -28.28 3.37 23.15
N TYR A 1210 -27.94 4.31 24.04
CA TYR A 1210 -28.47 4.41 25.39
C TYR A 1210 -28.81 5.85 25.74
N THR A 1211 -29.84 6.04 26.55
CA THR A 1211 -30.18 7.33 27.15
C THR A 1211 -30.54 7.16 28.61
N ILE A 1212 -30.23 8.16 29.44
CA ILE A 1212 -30.67 8.24 30.83
C ILE A 1212 -31.53 9.49 31.03
N SER A 1213 -32.72 9.32 31.59
CA SER A 1213 -33.66 10.40 31.92
C SER A 1213 -33.24 11.16 33.19
N LYS A 1214 -33.91 12.28 33.47
CA LYS A 1214 -33.68 13.04 34.72
C LYS A 1214 -34.04 12.23 35.97
N GLU A 1215 -34.95 11.29 35.83
CA GLU A 1215 -35.42 10.38 36.87
C GLU A 1215 -34.45 9.21 37.08
N GLY A 1216 -33.44 9.06 36.22
CA GLY A 1216 -32.46 7.98 36.25
C GLY A 1216 -32.90 6.71 35.50
N GLU A 1217 -33.89 6.83 34.62
CA GLU A 1217 -34.39 5.72 33.81
C GLU A 1217 -33.56 5.55 32.54
N MET A 1218 -33.04 4.34 32.32
CA MET A 1218 -32.24 4.02 31.14
C MET A 1218 -33.09 3.40 30.03
N HIS A 1219 -33.02 3.96 28.83
CA HIS A 1219 -33.55 3.35 27.61
C HIS A 1219 -32.40 2.90 26.71
N ALA A 1220 -32.59 1.80 25.99
CA ALA A 1220 -31.64 1.26 25.03
C ALA A 1220 -32.32 0.81 23.73
N TRP A 1221 -31.61 0.90 22.61
CA TRP A 1221 -32.05 0.40 21.30
C TRP A 1221 -30.85 0.16 20.37
N GLY A 1222 -31.09 -0.42 19.18
CA GLY A 1222 -30.09 -0.81 18.19
C GLY A 1222 -29.72 -2.30 18.25
N PHE A 1223 -28.55 -2.64 17.73
CA PHE A 1223 -28.04 -4.01 17.64
C PHE A 1223 -27.87 -4.63 19.04
N SER A 1224 -28.29 -5.88 19.23
CA SER A 1224 -28.34 -6.52 20.57
C SER A 1224 -27.83 -7.96 20.62
N ALA A 1225 -27.10 -8.45 19.62
CA ALA A 1225 -26.75 -9.88 19.50
C ALA A 1225 -26.02 -10.45 20.73
N SER A 1226 -25.23 -9.62 21.43
CA SER A 1226 -24.50 -10.00 22.65
C SER A 1226 -25.21 -9.56 23.93
N TYR A 1227 -26.52 -9.28 23.87
CA TYR A 1227 -27.31 -8.67 24.95
C TYR A 1227 -26.82 -7.29 25.41
N ASN A 1228 -26.03 -6.61 24.60
CA ASN A 1228 -25.42 -5.32 24.92
C ASN A 1228 -26.47 -4.23 25.22
N THR A 1229 -27.72 -4.34 24.75
CA THR A 1229 -28.82 -3.43 25.16
C THR A 1229 -29.34 -3.65 26.58
N GLY A 1230 -29.05 -4.78 27.22
CA GLY A 1230 -29.52 -5.12 28.57
C GLY A 1230 -31.01 -5.48 28.67
N LEU A 1231 -31.67 -5.68 27.54
CA LEU A 1231 -33.11 -5.99 27.46
C LEU A 1231 -33.40 -7.51 27.54
N ALA A 1232 -32.38 -8.34 27.70
CA ALA A 1232 -32.43 -9.80 27.60
C ALA A 1232 -32.96 -10.30 26.25
N THR A 1233 -32.58 -9.61 25.17
CA THR A 1233 -32.87 -10.01 23.79
C THR A 1233 -31.59 -9.98 22.96
N THR A 1234 -31.51 -10.88 21.99
CA THR A 1234 -30.46 -10.89 20.95
C THR A 1234 -30.93 -10.19 19.66
N ASP A 1235 -32.23 -9.91 19.54
CA ASP A 1235 -32.80 -9.25 18.37
C ASP A 1235 -32.49 -7.75 18.36
N THR A 1236 -32.31 -7.16 17.18
CA THR A 1236 -32.20 -5.70 17.01
C THR A 1236 -33.43 -4.99 17.58
N VAL A 1237 -33.20 -4.04 18.48
CA VAL A 1237 -34.25 -3.26 19.14
C VAL A 1237 -34.48 -1.98 18.36
N LYS A 1238 -35.61 -1.85 17.66
CA LYS A 1238 -35.83 -0.75 16.71
C LYS A 1238 -36.26 0.58 17.32
N THR A 1239 -36.72 0.57 18.57
CA THR A 1239 -37.24 1.75 19.27
C THR A 1239 -36.67 1.82 20.68
N PRO A 1240 -36.41 3.02 21.22
CA PRO A 1240 -35.98 3.22 22.60
C PRO A 1240 -36.84 2.43 23.57
N THR A 1241 -36.22 1.49 24.28
CA THR A 1241 -36.94 0.59 25.18
C THR A 1241 -36.37 0.70 26.58
N LEU A 1242 -37.24 0.90 27.56
CA LEU A 1242 -36.86 1.02 28.97
C LEU A 1242 -36.19 -0.26 29.47
N VAL A 1243 -34.97 -0.14 29.98
CA VAL A 1243 -34.20 -1.26 30.52
C VAL A 1243 -34.60 -1.52 31.96
N ARG A 1244 -35.01 -2.77 32.24
CA ARG A 1244 -35.46 -3.22 33.57
C ARG A 1244 -34.63 -4.39 34.09
N SER A 1245 -34.25 -4.34 35.36
CA SER A 1245 -33.58 -5.43 36.08
C SER A 1245 -34.01 -5.46 37.55
N LYS A 1246 -34.14 -6.66 38.12
CA LYS A 1246 -34.37 -6.82 39.57
C LYS A 1246 -33.25 -6.21 40.42
N GLN A 1247 -32.02 -6.20 39.89
CA GLN A 1247 -30.85 -5.65 40.61
C GLN A 1247 -30.76 -4.13 40.52
N LEU A 1248 -31.40 -3.51 39.52
CA LEU A 1248 -31.54 -2.05 39.45
C LEU A 1248 -32.51 -1.55 40.53
N GLY A 1249 -33.64 -2.25 40.74
CA GLY A 1249 -34.62 -1.84 41.76
C GLY A 1249 -35.10 -0.40 41.55
N GLU A 1250 -35.02 0.43 42.60
CA GLU A 1250 -35.36 1.86 42.59
C GLU A 1250 -34.12 2.77 42.40
N LYS A 1251 -32.97 2.21 42.00
CA LYS A 1251 -31.74 2.98 41.80
C LYS A 1251 -31.86 3.88 40.58
N LYS A 1252 -31.23 5.05 40.66
CA LYS A 1252 -31.23 6.07 39.61
C LYS A 1252 -29.89 6.05 38.90
N LEU A 1253 -29.89 5.60 37.65
CA LEU A 1253 -28.66 5.58 36.85
C LEU A 1253 -28.24 7.01 36.50
N ASP A 1254 -26.93 7.24 36.46
CA ASP A 1254 -26.35 8.56 36.15
C ASP A 1254 -25.33 8.52 35.01
N PHE A 1255 -24.80 7.35 34.69
CA PHE A 1255 -23.83 7.15 33.61
C PHE A 1255 -24.00 5.77 32.97
N ILE A 1256 -23.66 5.71 31.68
CA ILE A 1256 -23.61 4.49 30.86
C ILE A 1256 -22.53 4.69 29.79
N ASP A 1257 -21.73 3.66 29.55
CA ASP A 1257 -20.75 3.63 28.46
C ASP A 1257 -20.63 2.22 27.91
N ALA A 1258 -20.19 2.08 26.66
CA ALA A 1258 -20.29 0.83 25.90
C ALA A 1258 -18.97 0.45 25.23
N GLY A 1259 -18.60 -0.82 25.37
CA GLY A 1259 -17.51 -1.45 24.64
C GLY A 1259 -18.01 -2.18 23.40
N GLY A 1260 -17.23 -3.15 22.92
CA GLY A 1260 -17.52 -3.86 21.69
C GLY A 1260 -18.80 -4.70 21.76
N GLN A 1261 -18.98 -5.45 22.85
CA GLN A 1261 -20.12 -6.37 23.03
C GLN A 1261 -20.81 -6.25 24.40
N PHE A 1262 -20.45 -5.22 25.16
CA PHE A 1262 -20.88 -5.04 26.54
C PHE A 1262 -21.03 -3.55 26.87
N ALA A 1263 -21.64 -3.26 28.01
CA ALA A 1263 -21.75 -1.91 28.54
C ALA A 1263 -21.69 -1.90 30.06
N VAL A 1264 -21.31 -0.74 30.62
CA VAL A 1264 -21.21 -0.51 32.07
C VAL A 1264 -22.03 0.72 32.43
N ALA A 1265 -22.98 0.53 33.34
CA ALA A 1265 -23.82 1.60 33.88
C ALA A 1265 -23.48 1.84 35.35
N THR A 1266 -23.71 3.06 35.85
CA THR A 1266 -23.55 3.37 37.27
C THR A 1266 -24.77 4.04 37.86
N SER A 1267 -24.91 3.91 39.19
CA SER A 1267 -25.85 4.66 40.01
C SER A 1267 -25.10 5.21 41.23
N PRO A 1268 -25.36 6.45 41.67
CA PRO A 1268 -24.85 6.95 42.94
C PRO A 1268 -25.28 6.04 44.10
N ARG A 1269 -24.33 5.69 44.96
CA ARG A 1269 -24.59 5.03 46.24
C ARG A 1269 -25.06 6.10 47.23
N LEU A 1270 -26.29 5.96 47.70
CA LEU A 1270 -26.93 6.86 48.68
C LEU A 1270 -26.52 6.58 50.12
#